data_AF-A0A2U9AVW8-F1
#
_entry.id   AF-A0A2U9AVW8-F1
#
_cell.length_a   1.000
_cell.length_b   1.000
_cell.length_c   1.000
_cell.angle_alpha   90.00
_cell.angle_beta   90.00
_cell.angle_gamma   90.00
#
_symmetry.space_group_name_H-M   'P 1'
#
loop_
_entity.id
_entity.type
_entity.pdbx_description
1 polymer ?
#
loop_
_entity_poly.entity_id
_entity_poly.type
_entity_poly.pdbx_seq_one_letter_code
_entity_poly.pdbx_strand_id
1 'polypeptide(L)'
;MYANALPVVLEVIKGPQRLPADVKLKEMLQGKLRMMQVDGTKVNALFMEMSAHVISIDSDENIIFVGFKTFEEIWKFSTYWATGFLGHCMENLLFDEKFWLSSLEENFAIEVSIQEETLNLIYKGILMQEGSLFASCSADQIFDSCTSGRDLYLEQGDIAHFEPPFLGSGWTVLSLSDGARGTAPTPALEPVIPFHQWVLKSCAESILVGGGKPTCDFPLQFARGSCLATVEYDAESPEELSIAPGDRIIIVGLLVSCFDWFTGRKEVTGEVGLVKTSLVKPSTDIHDQANVFEEEEWIFSLQEDKVIEEAIALLKKKSQNDAGHNYILDIYSSQDSEKKPSLSSSCKIDTPQTDLKKNMQGFLDQGKDSSDLIVTMKGTLEDLFMPTEAKDPSPPCFTVYPTVEGNINNENFVPLFSFLDGQECKAEFGVLYGLSSELLTSTTFSGHSDEEELIAFLGLAREAAMKKQLVWPQTRLCFLLGKLCAAKSNFIQARIYFEKALSVLQESFSDFKLLASIYSNLAAIYLLEKNTESFFAVMERLAALLLGIPDCLESLEDNSVLKYILKKAVLSRNKTAEARACYLLAKHYWTDRAERAQAVPYIERLLVLSAEAQRPWKISLSHGYLTLAWLYSELCLYHLSVSSARRASLQPCARLSNCLISMVLVLDNGNKLCGITEQKASIAPQVAPFLHLSFTKVQEGGRTQCHVLRHQLALCLCQLFYKHKMVEHAIHQMHMLINNSPPLKEVPIYLPERNSALIWLAWLHIENNQPDVALDILDSVLSTMPEHCTTPQEGVVLNMRGVVLRYMGDLQRAAESYQAAVDICEEYEDLSNWAVAQANLGLLWLNVGAKGLAQRHLTEAVQLFSELDKGHEANFIIVLLELGQHYLKQQQIYYGKGCYEWALLLAINANLLDCQLTATRNLCNLYRFETPHQAQCIIYSEHQVQLLRRKGDREQEGDALEAINHLYIILGTDRAYRAALDYTKSSLGIFIDLGCREKEAFAWLQAGKIYHLLGQTELVDLYVEVAQGVAMKTGNNIFILKLLEAAGDIFFNSCQDRDKAITFYKDRALPIAVTCNSIHTRLRLCNKLTEVMFSLKLYGAAVEFAQTALDISISQGVHLNERVAYHRLASLYHCLKQYELAEHYYLKTLTQCPTPLQFDEETLYYVKVYRALGDILFYDLKDPFDAAGYYHLALAAAMDLGNKRSQLELCTRLATIYHNFLIDRELSLFFYQTARGLAAELNVRRIDISPDKHYSSISQYKTTGKDHKIN
;
A
#
# COMPACT_ATOMS: atom_id res chain seq x y z
N MET A 1 -23.75 20.98 3.00
CA MET A 1 -24.26 20.07 1.97
C MET A 1 -23.62 20.47 0.65
N TYR A 2 -22.63 19.70 0.22
CA TYR A 2 -21.81 19.99 -0.96
C TYR A 2 -22.61 19.61 -2.22
N ALA A 3 -23.22 20.57 -2.90
CA ALA A 3 -24.04 20.31 -4.10
C ALA A 3 -23.24 19.73 -5.29
N ASN A 4 -21.91 19.69 -5.21
CA ASN A 4 -21.00 19.23 -6.27
C ASN A 4 -20.10 18.04 -5.84
N ALA A 5 -20.43 17.34 -4.75
CA ALA A 5 -19.64 16.21 -4.27
C ALA A 5 -20.35 14.87 -4.55
N LEU A 6 -19.64 13.95 -5.20
CA LEU A 6 -20.08 12.59 -5.45
C LEU A 6 -19.69 11.69 -4.26
N PRO A 7 -20.64 11.03 -3.58
CA PRO A 7 -20.34 10.04 -2.56
C PRO A 7 -19.91 8.71 -3.20
N VAL A 8 -18.68 8.28 -2.92
CA VAL A 8 -18.14 6.97 -3.28
C VAL A 8 -18.18 6.08 -2.05
N VAL A 9 -19.10 5.11 -2.02
CA VAL A 9 -19.34 4.23 -0.86
C VAL A 9 -18.54 2.94 -1.01
N LEU A 10 -17.84 2.56 0.05
CA LEU A 10 -16.95 1.38 0.07
C LEU A 10 -17.55 0.27 0.93
N GLU A 11 -17.72 -0.92 0.34
CA GLU A 11 -18.16 -2.12 1.06
C GLU A 11 -17.20 -3.29 0.85
N VAL A 12 -16.85 -3.99 1.93
CA VAL A 12 -16.03 -5.21 1.85
C VAL A 12 -16.93 -6.43 1.68
N ILE A 13 -16.68 -7.19 0.63
CA ILE A 13 -17.40 -8.42 0.30
C ILE A 13 -16.49 -9.64 0.36
N LYS A 14 -17.07 -10.80 0.72
CA LYS A 14 -16.39 -12.10 0.84
C LYS A 14 -16.97 -13.10 -0.17
N GLY A 15 -16.07 -13.72 -0.93
CA GLY A 15 -16.34 -14.85 -1.82
C GLY A 15 -17.00 -14.47 -3.15
N PRO A 16 -17.10 -15.41 -4.11
CA PRO A 16 -17.73 -15.18 -5.41
C PRO A 16 -19.24 -14.89 -5.33
N GLN A 17 -19.87 -15.25 -4.20
CA GLN A 17 -21.28 -14.99 -3.90
C GLN A 17 -21.55 -13.59 -3.32
N ARG A 18 -20.50 -12.75 -3.17
CA ARG A 18 -20.58 -11.37 -2.65
C ARG A 18 -21.32 -11.24 -1.31
N LEU A 19 -20.95 -12.06 -0.32
CA LEU A 19 -21.53 -11.96 1.02
C LEU A 19 -20.89 -10.81 1.80
N PRO A 20 -21.62 -10.08 2.67
CA PRO A 20 -21.06 -9.01 3.47
C PRO A 20 -20.00 -9.54 4.44
N ALA A 21 -18.86 -8.84 4.52
CA ALA A 21 -17.73 -9.25 5.36
C ALA A 21 -18.01 -9.10 6.88
N ASP A 22 -17.24 -9.83 7.68
CA ASP A 22 -17.30 -9.82 9.14
C ASP A 22 -17.12 -8.41 9.75
N VAL A 23 -17.73 -8.19 10.91
CA VAL A 23 -17.67 -6.90 11.66
C VAL A 23 -16.22 -6.42 11.87
N LYS A 24 -15.29 -7.35 12.12
CA LYS A 24 -13.86 -7.05 12.29
C LYS A 24 -13.21 -6.44 11.04
N LEU A 25 -13.60 -6.89 9.84
CA LEU A 25 -13.06 -6.38 8.58
C LEU A 25 -13.62 -4.99 8.26
N LYS A 26 -14.87 -4.74 8.64
CA LYS A 26 -15.48 -3.41 8.56
C LYS A 26 -14.80 -2.43 9.52
N GLU A 27 -14.53 -2.83 10.75
CA GLU A 27 -13.78 -2.02 11.72
C GLU A 27 -12.35 -1.74 11.26
N MET A 28 -11.68 -2.71 10.61
CA MET A 28 -10.36 -2.52 10.02
C MET A 28 -10.38 -1.49 8.88
N LEU A 29 -11.36 -1.58 7.97
CA LEU A 29 -11.55 -0.61 6.88
C LEU A 29 -11.79 0.79 7.44
N GLN A 30 -12.68 0.92 8.43
CA GLN A 30 -12.96 2.20 9.12
C GLN A 30 -11.70 2.78 9.76
N GLY A 31 -10.92 1.95 10.46
CA GLY A 31 -9.64 2.37 11.04
C GLY A 31 -8.68 2.94 9.98
N LYS A 32 -8.59 2.31 8.81
CA LYS A 32 -7.72 2.81 7.73
C LYS A 32 -8.23 4.05 7.03
N LEU A 33 -9.54 4.16 6.83
CA LEU A 33 -10.12 5.40 6.32
C LEU A 33 -9.89 6.56 7.28
N ARG A 34 -9.93 6.33 8.61
CA ARG A 34 -9.52 7.32 9.62
C ARG A 34 -8.05 7.73 9.46
N MET A 35 -7.15 6.75 9.29
CA MET A 35 -5.73 7.04 9.05
C MET A 35 -5.51 7.94 7.82
N MET A 36 -6.25 7.68 6.74
CA MET A 36 -6.15 8.44 5.49
C MET A 36 -6.87 9.79 5.53
N GLN A 37 -7.86 9.96 6.42
CA GLN A 37 -8.46 11.26 6.69
C GLN A 37 -7.44 12.24 7.30
N VAL A 38 -6.44 11.72 8.04
CA VAL A 38 -5.34 12.51 8.64
C VAL A 38 -4.21 12.77 7.64
N ASP A 39 -3.85 11.78 6.80
CA ASP A 39 -2.84 11.91 5.74
C ASP A 39 -3.41 11.46 4.37
N GLY A 40 -4.02 12.42 3.67
CA GLY A 40 -4.70 12.19 2.40
C GLY A 40 -3.81 12.17 1.16
N THR A 41 -2.47 12.28 1.29
CA THR A 41 -1.56 12.43 0.13
C THR A 41 -1.65 11.27 -0.85
N LYS A 42 -1.67 10.03 -0.35
CA LYS A 42 -1.78 8.81 -1.17
C LYS A 42 -3.16 8.67 -1.81
N VAL A 43 -4.23 8.94 -1.07
CA VAL A 43 -5.61 8.89 -1.60
C VAL A 43 -5.79 9.92 -2.70
N ASN A 44 -5.28 11.14 -2.48
CA ASN A 44 -5.35 12.21 -3.47
C ASN A 44 -4.62 11.84 -4.75
N ALA A 45 -3.39 11.30 -4.65
CA ALA A 45 -2.64 10.85 -5.82
C ALA A 45 -3.39 9.76 -6.63
N LEU A 46 -3.98 8.79 -5.93
CA LEU A 46 -4.75 7.71 -6.54
C LEU A 46 -6.02 8.21 -7.25
N PHE A 47 -6.80 9.08 -6.62
CA PHE A 47 -8.00 9.66 -7.27
C PHE A 47 -7.65 10.61 -8.41
N MET A 48 -6.52 11.34 -8.32
CA MET A 48 -6.00 12.14 -9.44
C MET A 48 -5.64 11.26 -10.64
N GLU A 49 -5.03 10.09 -10.44
CA GLU A 49 -4.78 9.10 -11.51
C GLU A 49 -6.10 8.63 -12.15
N MET A 50 -7.14 8.45 -11.34
CA MET A 50 -8.49 8.11 -11.80
C MET A 50 -9.29 9.30 -12.33
N SER A 51 -8.64 10.46 -12.56
CA SER A 51 -9.25 11.69 -13.08
C SER A 51 -10.34 12.27 -12.17
N ALA A 52 -10.13 12.29 -10.85
CA ALA A 52 -11.08 12.82 -9.88
C ALA A 52 -10.40 13.50 -8.67
N HIS A 53 -11.07 14.48 -8.04
CA HIS A 53 -10.50 15.29 -6.95
C HIS A 53 -11.16 14.96 -5.61
N VAL A 54 -10.39 14.52 -4.62
CA VAL A 54 -10.92 14.21 -3.27
C VAL A 54 -11.26 15.50 -2.54
N ILE A 55 -12.49 15.60 -2.04
CA ILE A 55 -13.00 16.75 -1.27
C ILE A 55 -12.89 16.46 0.23
N SER A 56 -13.40 15.31 0.67
CA SER A 56 -13.38 14.88 2.07
C SER A 56 -13.57 13.38 2.19
N ILE A 57 -13.09 12.79 3.29
CA ILE A 57 -13.26 11.37 3.62
C ILE A 57 -14.09 11.29 4.90
N ASP A 58 -15.20 10.56 4.86
CA ASP A 58 -16.01 10.21 6.02
C ASP A 58 -15.76 8.74 6.37
N SER A 59 -15.05 8.54 7.48
CA SER A 59 -14.67 7.20 7.93
C SER A 59 -15.74 6.48 8.73
N ASP A 60 -16.75 7.18 9.27
CA ASP A 60 -17.82 6.54 10.03
C ASP A 60 -18.86 5.91 9.07
N GLU A 61 -19.11 6.56 7.93
CA GLU A 61 -20.01 6.07 6.89
C GLU A 61 -19.30 5.29 5.76
N ASN A 62 -17.97 5.16 5.79
CA ASN A 62 -17.15 4.56 4.71
C ASN A 62 -17.32 5.26 3.34
N ILE A 63 -17.42 6.60 3.33
CA ILE A 63 -17.69 7.40 2.14
C ILE A 63 -16.50 8.29 1.81
N ILE A 64 -16.08 8.29 0.55
CA ILE A 64 -15.15 9.28 0.00
C ILE A 64 -15.92 10.24 -0.89
N PHE A 65 -15.88 11.54 -0.58
CA PHE A 65 -16.51 12.58 -1.39
C PHE A 65 -15.52 13.08 -2.44
N VAL A 66 -15.92 13.00 -3.71
CA VAL A 66 -15.08 13.31 -4.87
C VAL A 66 -15.75 14.38 -5.74
N GLY A 67 -14.96 15.23 -6.38
CA GLY A 67 -15.42 16.25 -7.32
C GLY A 67 -14.70 16.19 -8.66
N PHE A 68 -15.29 16.84 -9.67
CA PHE A 68 -14.79 16.89 -11.04
C PHE A 68 -14.78 18.34 -11.54
N LYS A 69 -13.83 18.66 -12.40
CA LYS A 69 -13.66 19.97 -13.05
C LYS A 69 -14.09 19.93 -14.52
N THR A 70 -13.89 18.81 -15.21
CA THR A 70 -14.24 18.66 -16.64
C THR A 70 -15.13 17.45 -16.87
N PHE A 71 -15.83 17.42 -18.01
CA PHE A 71 -16.60 16.22 -18.38
C PHE A 71 -15.70 15.04 -18.77
N GLU A 72 -14.46 15.29 -19.23
CA GLU A 72 -13.48 14.24 -19.52
C GLU A 72 -13.08 13.49 -18.26
N GLU A 73 -12.92 14.21 -17.15
CA GLU A 73 -12.68 13.62 -15.83
C GLU A 73 -13.84 12.70 -15.42
N ILE A 74 -15.10 13.14 -15.60
CA ILE A 74 -16.30 12.32 -15.34
C ILE A 74 -16.34 11.08 -16.22
N TRP A 75 -16.08 11.23 -17.51
CA TRP A 75 -16.08 10.11 -18.45
C TRP A 75 -15.04 9.05 -18.07
N LYS A 76 -13.79 9.43 -17.85
CA LYS A 76 -12.72 8.50 -17.45
C LYS A 76 -13.05 7.82 -16.13
N PHE A 77 -13.47 8.59 -15.13
CA PHE A 77 -13.85 8.05 -13.83
C PHE A 77 -15.02 7.06 -13.91
N SER A 78 -16.07 7.39 -14.67
CA SER A 78 -17.21 6.50 -14.89
C SER A 78 -16.81 5.20 -15.61
N THR A 79 -15.85 5.29 -16.53
CA THR A 79 -15.28 4.14 -17.23
C THR A 79 -14.50 3.25 -16.27
N TYR A 80 -13.63 3.82 -15.43
CA TYR A 80 -12.86 3.07 -14.43
C TYR A 80 -13.73 2.43 -13.35
N TRP A 81 -14.87 3.06 -13.04
CA TRP A 81 -15.89 2.45 -12.17
C TRP A 81 -16.60 1.29 -12.87
N ALA A 82 -17.09 1.48 -14.11
CA ALA A 82 -17.81 0.45 -14.87
C ALA A 82 -16.94 -0.79 -15.18
N THR A 83 -15.64 -0.61 -15.44
CA THR A 83 -14.68 -1.71 -15.62
C THR A 83 -14.24 -2.36 -14.30
N GLY A 84 -14.61 -1.75 -13.16
CA GLY A 84 -14.30 -2.21 -11.83
C GLY A 84 -12.83 -2.03 -11.42
N PHE A 85 -12.11 -1.08 -12.03
CA PHE A 85 -10.75 -0.71 -11.63
C PHE A 85 -10.73 0.02 -10.29
N LEU A 86 -11.74 0.86 -10.03
CA LEU A 86 -11.84 1.65 -8.80
C LEU A 86 -11.79 0.77 -7.54
N GLY A 87 -12.55 -0.33 -7.50
CA GLY A 87 -12.52 -1.28 -6.38
C GLY A 87 -11.14 -1.90 -6.16
N HIS A 88 -10.47 -2.28 -7.25
CA HIS A 88 -9.12 -2.83 -7.18
C HIS A 88 -8.07 -1.81 -6.71
N CYS A 89 -8.13 -0.58 -7.19
CA CYS A 89 -7.31 0.52 -6.71
C CYS A 89 -7.50 0.74 -5.20
N MET A 90 -8.75 0.68 -4.73
CA MET A 90 -9.07 0.78 -3.31
C MET A 90 -8.55 -0.42 -2.51
N GLU A 91 -8.59 -1.65 -3.03
CA GLU A 91 -7.98 -2.83 -2.40
C GLU A 91 -6.47 -2.63 -2.22
N ASN A 92 -5.76 -2.16 -3.25
CA ASN A 92 -4.33 -1.89 -3.20
C ASN A 92 -3.96 -0.83 -2.15
N LEU A 93 -4.86 0.12 -1.90
CA LEU A 93 -4.65 1.20 -0.94
C LEU A 93 -5.03 0.78 0.49
N LEU A 94 -6.10 0.01 0.65
CA LEU A 94 -6.72 -0.31 1.94
C LEU A 94 -6.32 -1.66 2.52
N PHE A 95 -5.88 -2.64 1.74
CA PHE A 95 -5.48 -3.94 2.28
C PHE A 95 -4.02 -3.95 2.72
N ASP A 96 -3.76 -4.50 3.91
CA ASP A 96 -2.39 -4.66 4.41
C ASP A 96 -1.68 -5.76 3.64
N GLU A 97 -0.35 -5.68 3.61
CA GLU A 97 0.52 -6.68 2.99
C GLU A 97 0.24 -8.11 3.49
N LYS A 98 -0.06 -8.26 4.79
CA LYS A 98 -0.45 -9.55 5.39
C LYS A 98 -1.83 -10.00 4.95
N PHE A 99 -2.77 -9.06 4.78
CA PHE A 99 -4.12 -9.37 4.35
C PHE A 99 -4.12 -9.96 2.94
N TRP A 100 -3.38 -9.33 2.01
CA TRP A 100 -3.19 -9.83 0.65
C TRP A 100 -2.76 -11.30 0.60
N LEU A 101 -1.79 -11.66 1.42
CA LEU A 101 -1.26 -13.02 1.47
C LEU A 101 -2.23 -14.01 2.14
N SER A 102 -2.97 -13.60 3.17
CA SER A 102 -3.99 -14.45 3.80
C SER A 102 -5.24 -14.65 2.92
N SER A 103 -5.54 -13.69 2.03
CA SER A 103 -6.72 -13.70 1.16
C SER A 103 -6.55 -14.52 -0.14
N LEU A 104 -5.44 -15.24 -0.32
CA LEU A 104 -5.18 -16.01 -1.54
C LEU A 104 -6.19 -17.16 -1.73
N GLU A 105 -6.74 -17.70 -0.64
CA GLU A 105 -7.74 -18.77 -0.65
C GLU A 105 -9.19 -18.24 -0.54
N GLU A 106 -9.38 -17.17 0.23
CA GLU A 106 -10.68 -16.51 0.42
C GLU A 106 -10.76 -15.23 -0.43
N ASN A 107 -11.48 -15.26 -1.55
CA ASN A 107 -11.65 -14.11 -2.46
C ASN A 107 -12.35 -12.92 -1.75
N PHE A 108 -11.59 -12.03 -1.12
CA PHE A 108 -12.08 -10.74 -0.62
C PHE A 108 -11.97 -9.66 -1.68
N ALA A 109 -12.96 -8.78 -1.75
CA ALA A 109 -12.94 -7.63 -2.66
C ALA A 109 -13.59 -6.40 -2.02
N ILE A 110 -13.22 -5.21 -2.51
CA ILE A 110 -13.89 -3.96 -2.17
C ILE A 110 -14.86 -3.62 -3.31
N GLU A 111 -16.15 -3.68 -3.01
CA GLU A 111 -17.19 -3.21 -3.91
C GLU A 111 -17.39 -1.71 -3.70
N VAL A 112 -17.41 -0.98 -4.81
CA VAL A 112 -17.54 0.47 -4.82
C VAL A 112 -18.85 0.84 -5.50
N SER A 113 -19.74 1.46 -4.72
CA SER A 113 -21.03 1.94 -5.23
C SER A 113 -21.06 3.46 -5.30
N ILE A 114 -21.69 3.96 -6.35
CA ILE A 114 -21.81 5.39 -6.68
C ILE A 114 -23.29 5.68 -6.93
N GLN A 115 -23.75 6.84 -6.46
CA GLN A 115 -25.10 7.33 -6.77
C GLN A 115 -25.13 7.94 -8.18
N GLU A 116 -25.55 7.17 -9.19
CA GLU A 116 -25.60 7.60 -10.60
C GLU A 116 -26.41 8.90 -10.81
N GLU A 117 -27.50 9.10 -10.05
CA GLU A 117 -28.30 10.33 -10.12
C GLU A 117 -27.47 11.57 -9.78
N THR A 118 -26.64 11.48 -8.75
CA THR A 118 -25.75 12.60 -8.35
C THR A 118 -24.64 12.83 -9.37
N LEU A 119 -24.05 11.77 -9.94
CA LEU A 119 -23.07 11.89 -11.03
C LEU A 119 -23.67 12.59 -12.25
N ASN A 120 -24.90 12.21 -12.63
CA ASN A 120 -25.63 12.81 -13.74
C ASN A 120 -25.96 14.29 -13.50
N LEU A 121 -26.28 14.67 -12.26
CA LEU A 121 -26.49 16.07 -11.89
C LEU A 121 -25.20 16.89 -11.99
N ILE A 122 -24.08 16.35 -11.50
CA ILE A 122 -22.77 17.01 -11.61
C ILE A 122 -22.38 17.17 -13.08
N TYR A 123 -22.56 16.11 -13.89
CA TYR A 123 -22.29 16.13 -15.33
C TYR A 123 -23.10 17.20 -16.06
N LYS A 124 -24.42 17.26 -15.82
CA LYS A 124 -25.29 18.32 -16.36
C LYS A 124 -24.82 19.71 -15.94
N GLY A 125 -24.42 19.88 -14.67
CA GLY A 125 -23.87 21.14 -14.16
C GLY A 125 -22.62 21.61 -14.90
N ILE A 126 -21.67 20.70 -15.17
CA ILE A 126 -20.44 21.01 -15.91
C ILE A 126 -20.75 21.36 -17.37
N LEU A 127 -21.61 20.60 -18.05
CA LEU A 127 -21.99 20.91 -19.44
C LEU A 127 -22.63 22.30 -19.59
N MET A 128 -23.46 22.70 -18.62
CA MET A 128 -24.06 24.04 -18.62
C MET A 128 -23.04 25.16 -18.40
N GLN A 129 -21.91 24.88 -17.74
CA GLN A 129 -20.82 25.86 -17.55
C GLN A 129 -19.96 26.02 -18.81
N GLU A 130 -19.78 24.96 -19.60
CA GLU A 130 -18.94 24.98 -20.82
C GLU A 130 -19.56 25.76 -22.00
N GLY A 131 -20.87 26.04 -21.95
CA GLY A 131 -21.51 26.93 -22.91
C GLY A 131 -21.79 26.32 -24.29
N SER A 132 -21.57 25.02 -24.50
CA SER A 132 -22.10 24.26 -25.64
C SER A 132 -22.13 22.75 -25.30
N LEU A 133 -23.18 22.05 -25.73
CA LEU A 133 -23.37 20.64 -25.41
C LEU A 133 -23.97 19.84 -26.57
N PHE A 134 -23.65 18.55 -26.66
CA PHE A 134 -24.37 17.63 -27.54
C PHE A 134 -25.46 16.94 -26.71
N ALA A 135 -26.67 16.93 -27.21
CA ALA A 135 -27.81 16.31 -26.54
C ALA A 135 -28.67 15.54 -27.52
N SER A 136 -29.38 14.55 -27.00
CA SER A 136 -30.44 13.84 -27.71
C SER A 136 -31.79 14.49 -27.43
N CYS A 137 -32.67 14.53 -28.43
CA CYS A 137 -34.03 15.02 -28.28
C CYS A 137 -34.87 14.02 -27.49
N SER A 138 -35.46 14.44 -26.36
CA SER A 138 -36.33 13.57 -25.54
C SER A 138 -37.72 13.36 -26.15
N ALA A 139 -38.12 14.22 -27.08
CA ALA A 139 -39.37 14.17 -27.83
C ALA A 139 -39.19 14.79 -29.22
N ASP A 140 -40.06 14.44 -30.17
CA ASP A 140 -40.11 15.01 -31.51
C ASP A 140 -40.31 16.54 -31.43
N GLN A 141 -39.41 17.30 -32.03
CA GLN A 141 -39.37 18.76 -31.92
C GLN A 141 -39.07 19.44 -33.26
N ILE A 142 -39.71 20.60 -33.45
CA ILE A 142 -39.49 21.51 -34.57
C ILE A 142 -38.72 22.72 -34.07
N PHE A 143 -37.67 23.10 -34.79
CA PHE A 143 -36.82 24.24 -34.49
C PHE A 143 -36.93 25.28 -35.62
N ASP A 144 -37.18 26.54 -35.24
CA ASP A 144 -37.41 27.64 -36.17
C ASP A 144 -36.13 27.94 -36.95
N SER A 145 -36.22 27.99 -38.29
CA SER A 145 -35.03 28.14 -39.15
C SER A 145 -34.38 29.52 -39.04
N CYS A 146 -33.05 29.57 -38.90
CA CYS A 146 -32.29 30.83 -38.88
C CYS A 146 -31.64 31.19 -40.23
N THR A 147 -31.36 30.21 -41.11
CA THR A 147 -30.53 30.44 -42.31
C THR A 147 -30.97 29.73 -43.59
N SER A 148 -31.87 28.73 -43.54
CA SER A 148 -32.18 27.84 -44.68
C SER A 148 -33.62 27.90 -45.21
N GLY A 149 -34.53 28.63 -44.56
CA GLY A 149 -35.93 28.75 -44.97
C GLY A 149 -36.77 27.47 -44.82
N ARG A 150 -36.23 26.43 -44.16
CA ARG A 150 -36.96 25.21 -43.76
C ARG A 150 -36.69 24.95 -42.28
N ASP A 151 -37.76 24.69 -41.53
CA ASP A 151 -37.66 24.34 -40.11
C ASP A 151 -36.90 23.03 -39.94
N LEU A 152 -36.08 22.97 -38.90
CA LEU A 152 -35.32 21.77 -38.56
C LEU A 152 -36.22 20.85 -37.74
N TYR A 153 -36.41 19.62 -38.19
CA TYR A 153 -37.17 18.58 -37.50
C TYR A 153 -36.21 17.54 -36.94
N LEU A 154 -36.26 17.32 -35.63
CA LEU A 154 -35.50 16.26 -34.94
C LEU A 154 -36.48 15.31 -34.26
N GLU A 155 -36.33 14.01 -34.51
CA GLU A 155 -37.12 12.95 -33.89
C GLU A 155 -36.60 12.63 -32.47
N GLN A 156 -37.44 11.98 -31.68
CA GLN A 156 -37.05 11.46 -30.37
C GLN A 156 -35.81 10.58 -30.52
N GLY A 157 -34.73 11.08 -29.95
CA GLY A 157 -33.45 10.41 -29.87
C GLY A 157 -32.37 10.89 -30.84
N ASP A 158 -32.71 11.76 -31.78
CA ASP A 158 -31.72 12.40 -32.65
C ASP A 158 -30.75 13.25 -31.81
N ILE A 159 -29.46 13.12 -32.12
CA ILE A 159 -28.38 13.85 -31.44
C ILE A 159 -28.02 15.08 -32.26
N ALA A 160 -28.03 16.25 -31.63
CA ALA A 160 -27.64 17.52 -32.23
C ALA A 160 -26.72 18.31 -31.30
N HIS A 161 -26.06 19.33 -31.85
CA HIS A 161 -25.27 20.29 -31.08
C HIS A 161 -26.15 21.46 -30.65
N PHE A 162 -26.13 21.77 -29.36
CA PHE A 162 -26.95 22.81 -28.74
C PHE A 162 -26.07 23.88 -28.12
N GLU A 163 -26.32 25.15 -28.46
CA GLU A 163 -25.67 26.28 -27.81
C GLU A 163 -26.71 27.08 -27.00
N PRO A 164 -26.37 27.48 -25.77
CA PRO A 164 -27.25 28.21 -24.89
C PRO A 164 -27.53 29.62 -25.44
N PRO A 165 -28.67 30.20 -25.05
CA PRO A 165 -29.10 31.49 -25.57
C PRO A 165 -28.18 32.65 -25.14
N PHE A 166 -27.87 33.57 -26.06
CA PHE A 166 -27.15 34.81 -25.78
C PHE A 166 -28.12 36.00 -25.84
N LEU A 167 -28.22 36.79 -24.77
CA LEU A 167 -29.00 38.04 -24.72
C LEU A 167 -30.48 37.93 -25.17
N GLY A 168 -31.16 36.83 -24.83
CA GLY A 168 -32.60 36.66 -25.10
C GLY A 168 -32.97 35.98 -26.43
N SER A 169 -32.00 35.40 -27.15
CA SER A 169 -32.28 34.43 -28.22
C SER A 169 -32.83 33.12 -27.65
N GLY A 170 -33.42 32.25 -28.49
CA GLY A 170 -33.61 30.83 -28.13
C GLY A 170 -32.28 30.06 -28.16
N TRP A 171 -32.29 28.80 -27.72
CA TRP A 171 -31.20 27.85 -27.94
C TRP A 171 -30.96 27.65 -29.43
N THR A 172 -29.70 27.71 -29.87
CA THR A 172 -29.33 27.37 -31.24
C THR A 172 -29.08 25.86 -31.34
N VAL A 173 -29.54 25.27 -32.44
CA VAL A 173 -29.44 23.82 -32.68
C VAL A 173 -28.79 23.61 -34.03
N LEU A 174 -27.73 22.81 -34.07
CA LEU A 174 -27.03 22.40 -35.28
C LEU A 174 -27.16 20.89 -35.45
N SER A 175 -27.79 20.49 -36.54
CA SER A 175 -27.92 19.09 -36.96
C SER A 175 -26.58 18.54 -37.45
N LEU A 176 -26.21 17.36 -36.97
CA LEU A 176 -24.93 16.71 -37.30
C LEU A 176 -24.98 15.85 -38.57
N SER A 177 -26.18 15.59 -39.10
CA SER A 177 -26.40 14.83 -40.34
C SER A 177 -26.21 15.70 -41.58
N ASP A 178 -26.87 16.85 -41.62
CA ASP A 178 -27.01 17.72 -42.79
C ASP A 178 -26.51 19.16 -42.56
N GLY A 179 -26.09 19.49 -41.34
CA GLY A 179 -25.58 20.83 -40.99
C GLY A 179 -26.65 21.90 -40.85
N ALA A 180 -27.93 21.53 -40.87
CA ALA A 180 -29.04 22.47 -40.73
C ALA A 180 -29.07 23.14 -39.34
N ARG A 181 -29.49 24.41 -39.30
CA ARG A 181 -29.55 25.22 -38.07
C ARG A 181 -30.97 25.66 -37.75
N GLY A 182 -31.38 25.47 -36.50
CA GLY A 182 -32.66 25.93 -35.98
C GLY A 182 -32.52 26.62 -34.62
N THR A 183 -33.61 27.24 -34.14
CA THR A 183 -33.68 27.82 -32.79
C THR A 183 -34.96 27.41 -32.06
N ALA A 184 -34.87 27.20 -30.75
CA ALA A 184 -36.04 26.97 -29.89
C ALA A 184 -35.84 27.59 -28.50
N PRO A 185 -36.88 28.16 -27.88
CA PRO A 185 -36.75 28.82 -26.57
C PRO A 185 -36.50 27.83 -25.42
N THR A 186 -37.14 26.66 -25.44
CA THR A 186 -37.01 25.63 -24.39
C THR A 186 -37.01 24.23 -25.01
N PRO A 187 -35.88 23.75 -25.54
CA PRO A 187 -35.80 22.41 -26.11
C PRO A 187 -35.82 21.33 -25.02
N ALA A 188 -36.48 20.22 -25.29
CA ALA A 188 -36.53 19.07 -24.40
C ALA A 188 -35.34 18.13 -24.65
N LEU A 189 -34.28 18.31 -23.85
CA LEU A 189 -32.95 17.73 -24.09
C LEU A 189 -32.53 16.73 -23.01
N GLU A 190 -31.92 15.63 -23.46
CA GLU A 190 -31.17 14.71 -22.60
C GLU A 190 -29.70 14.71 -23.04
N PRO A 191 -28.73 14.96 -22.13
CA PRO A 191 -27.33 14.96 -22.49
C PRO A 191 -26.90 13.56 -22.97
N VAL A 192 -26.05 13.51 -24.00
CA VAL A 192 -25.47 12.24 -24.44
C VAL A 192 -24.54 11.68 -23.35
N ILE A 193 -24.21 10.38 -23.42
CA ILE A 193 -23.24 9.82 -22.47
C ILE A 193 -21.88 10.53 -22.60
N PRO A 194 -21.09 10.65 -21.50
CA PRO A 194 -19.85 11.42 -21.49
C PRO A 194 -18.83 11.05 -22.60
N PHE A 195 -18.74 9.76 -22.97
CA PHE A 195 -17.89 9.31 -24.08
C PHE A 195 -18.33 9.88 -25.43
N HIS A 196 -19.64 9.87 -25.73
CA HIS A 196 -20.17 10.44 -26.97
C HIS A 196 -19.95 11.95 -27.03
N GLN A 197 -20.09 12.64 -25.89
CA GLN A 197 -19.76 14.06 -25.79
C GLN A 197 -18.30 14.34 -26.14
N TRP A 198 -17.36 13.52 -25.65
CA TRP A 198 -15.93 13.62 -25.97
C TRP A 198 -15.65 13.35 -27.45
N VAL A 199 -16.18 12.26 -28.01
CA VAL A 199 -16.00 11.90 -29.44
C VAL A 199 -16.55 12.98 -30.36
N LEU A 200 -17.73 13.51 -30.07
CA LEU A 200 -18.36 14.54 -30.89
C LEU A 200 -17.62 15.88 -30.83
N LYS A 201 -16.98 16.21 -29.70
CA LYS A 201 -16.08 17.37 -29.56
C LYS A 201 -14.74 17.17 -30.23
N SER A 202 -14.17 15.95 -30.20
CA SER A 202 -12.87 15.64 -30.81
C SER A 202 -12.93 15.48 -32.33
N CYS A 203 -14.11 15.19 -32.88
CA CYS A 203 -14.37 15.22 -34.32
C CYS A 203 -14.59 16.66 -34.79
N ALA A 204 -13.98 17.05 -35.92
CA ALA A 204 -14.22 18.36 -36.50
C ALA A 204 -15.71 18.55 -36.87
N GLU A 205 -16.28 19.72 -36.57
CA GLU A 205 -17.67 20.08 -36.90
C GLU A 205 -17.97 19.97 -38.40
N SER A 206 -16.93 20.11 -39.24
CA SER A 206 -17.00 19.97 -40.70
C SER A 206 -17.30 18.55 -41.19
N ILE A 207 -17.09 17.52 -40.36
CA ILE A 207 -17.35 16.12 -40.73
C ILE A 207 -18.83 15.82 -40.50
N LEU A 208 -19.66 16.19 -41.47
CA LEU A 208 -21.06 15.76 -41.52
C LEU A 208 -21.14 14.27 -41.89
N VAL A 209 -22.26 13.62 -41.58
CA VAL A 209 -22.40 12.15 -41.73
C VAL A 209 -23.60 11.71 -42.57
N GLY A 210 -24.35 12.67 -43.12
CA GLY A 210 -25.57 12.39 -43.89
C GLY A 210 -26.70 11.83 -43.01
N GLY A 211 -27.79 11.37 -43.64
CA GLY A 211 -28.92 10.77 -42.93
C GLY A 211 -28.53 9.47 -42.24
N GLY A 212 -28.51 9.46 -40.90
CA GLY A 212 -28.14 8.29 -40.08
C GLY A 212 -29.24 7.25 -39.88
N LYS A 213 -30.33 7.33 -40.66
CA LYS A 213 -31.46 6.39 -40.57
C LYS A 213 -31.11 5.09 -41.32
N PRO A 214 -31.60 3.92 -40.88
CA PRO A 214 -31.33 2.66 -41.57
C PRO A 214 -31.78 2.77 -43.03
N THR A 215 -30.87 2.48 -43.95
CA THR A 215 -31.07 2.65 -45.40
C THR A 215 -31.77 1.46 -46.03
N CYS A 216 -32.09 0.44 -45.23
CA CYS A 216 -32.68 -0.82 -45.66
C CYS A 216 -33.68 -1.39 -44.64
N ASP A 217 -34.70 -2.10 -45.14
CA ASP A 217 -35.63 -2.95 -44.36
C ASP A 217 -34.93 -4.26 -43.93
N PHE A 218 -33.76 -4.15 -43.30
CA PHE A 218 -33.01 -5.28 -42.80
C PHE A 218 -33.30 -5.46 -41.30
N PRO A 219 -33.73 -6.65 -40.83
CA PRO A 219 -34.21 -6.83 -39.46
C PRO A 219 -33.11 -6.77 -38.38
N LEU A 220 -31.83 -6.77 -38.80
CA LEU A 220 -30.67 -6.77 -37.92
C LEU A 220 -29.83 -5.52 -38.15
N GLN A 221 -29.30 -4.94 -37.07
CA GLN A 221 -28.37 -3.80 -37.15
C GLN A 221 -27.03 -4.15 -37.82
N PHE A 222 -26.73 -5.45 -37.89
CA PHE A 222 -25.47 -6.04 -38.34
C PHE A 222 -25.73 -7.43 -38.95
N ALA A 223 -25.03 -7.79 -40.03
CA ALA A 223 -25.20 -9.11 -40.65
C ALA A 223 -23.91 -9.68 -41.25
N ARG A 224 -23.78 -11.01 -41.13
CA ARG A 224 -22.80 -11.86 -41.83
C ARG A 224 -23.54 -13.02 -42.50
N GLY A 225 -22.94 -13.59 -43.56
CA GLY A 225 -23.54 -14.67 -44.34
C GLY A 225 -23.79 -14.27 -45.78
N SER A 226 -24.92 -14.70 -46.36
CA SER A 226 -25.28 -14.34 -47.73
C SER A 226 -26.60 -13.56 -47.81
N CYS A 227 -26.70 -12.63 -48.75
CA CYS A 227 -27.91 -11.88 -49.07
C CYS A 227 -28.32 -12.12 -50.53
N LEU A 228 -29.60 -11.88 -50.82
CA LEU A 228 -30.16 -12.00 -52.16
C LEU A 228 -30.42 -10.62 -52.76
N ALA A 229 -30.02 -10.43 -54.00
CA ALA A 229 -30.29 -9.22 -54.73
C ALA A 229 -31.76 -9.11 -55.13
N THR A 230 -32.34 -7.92 -54.95
CA THR A 230 -33.78 -7.69 -55.17
C THR A 230 -34.09 -6.93 -56.45
N VAL A 231 -33.11 -6.17 -56.95
CA VAL A 231 -33.25 -5.29 -58.11
C VAL A 231 -32.02 -5.50 -58.99
N GLU A 232 -32.20 -5.34 -60.31
CA GLU A 232 -31.10 -5.30 -61.28
C GLU A 232 -30.31 -4.00 -61.11
N TYR A 233 -28.98 -4.10 -61.03
CA TYR A 233 -28.08 -2.97 -60.90
C TYR A 233 -26.84 -3.18 -61.76
N ASP A 234 -26.63 -2.27 -62.70
CA ASP A 234 -25.41 -2.20 -63.50
C ASP A 234 -24.40 -1.29 -62.78
N ALA A 235 -23.16 -1.78 -62.63
CA ALA A 235 -22.09 -1.04 -61.98
C ALA A 235 -21.77 0.27 -62.74
N GLU A 236 -21.79 1.40 -62.04
CA GLU A 236 -21.45 2.71 -62.62
C GLU A 236 -19.92 2.90 -62.74
N SER A 237 -19.16 2.15 -61.94
CA SER A 237 -17.70 2.18 -61.87
C SER A 237 -17.11 0.77 -61.65
N PRO A 238 -15.85 0.51 -62.02
CA PRO A 238 -15.25 -0.84 -62.03
C PRO A 238 -15.12 -1.49 -60.64
N GLU A 239 -15.23 -0.70 -59.57
CA GLU A 239 -15.24 -1.15 -58.18
C GLU A 239 -16.63 -1.60 -57.66
N GLU A 240 -17.72 -1.26 -58.38
CA GLU A 240 -19.09 -1.63 -58.02
C GLU A 240 -19.45 -3.00 -58.62
N LEU A 241 -20.22 -3.80 -57.88
CA LEU A 241 -20.63 -5.12 -58.35
C LEU A 241 -21.92 -5.02 -59.16
N SER A 242 -21.93 -5.56 -60.38
CA SER A 242 -23.15 -5.68 -61.20
C SER A 242 -23.97 -6.90 -60.78
N ILE A 243 -25.26 -6.69 -60.52
CA ILE A 243 -26.10 -7.67 -59.84
C ILE A 243 -27.46 -7.81 -60.54
N ALA A 244 -27.91 -9.05 -60.74
CA ALA A 244 -29.23 -9.40 -61.25
C ALA A 244 -30.17 -9.87 -60.12
N PRO A 245 -31.49 -9.71 -60.25
CA PRO A 245 -32.44 -10.14 -59.23
C PRO A 245 -32.35 -11.65 -58.99
N GLY A 246 -32.20 -12.05 -57.73
CA GLY A 246 -32.01 -13.45 -57.32
C GLY A 246 -30.54 -13.90 -57.21
N ASP A 247 -29.57 -13.06 -57.59
CA ASP A 247 -28.16 -13.33 -57.35
C ASP A 247 -27.87 -13.46 -55.86
N ARG A 248 -27.06 -14.47 -55.52
CA ARG A 248 -26.61 -14.72 -54.15
C ARG A 248 -25.25 -14.07 -53.91
N ILE A 249 -25.21 -13.15 -52.97
CA ILE A 249 -24.04 -12.35 -52.61
C ILE A 249 -23.58 -12.78 -51.22
N ILE A 250 -22.34 -13.20 -51.10
CA ILE A 250 -21.68 -13.47 -49.82
C ILE A 250 -21.16 -12.14 -49.27
N ILE A 251 -21.53 -11.78 -48.05
CA ILE A 251 -21.02 -10.59 -47.38
C ILE A 251 -19.54 -10.83 -47.04
N VAL A 252 -18.65 -9.99 -47.58
CA VAL A 252 -17.22 -10.01 -47.25
C VAL A 252 -17.01 -9.08 -46.06
N GLY A 253 -16.59 -9.63 -44.93
CA GLY A 253 -16.52 -8.90 -43.67
C GLY A 253 -17.90 -8.64 -43.08
N LEU A 254 -18.38 -7.38 -43.10
CA LEU A 254 -19.54 -6.93 -42.33
C LEU A 254 -20.54 -6.11 -43.17
N LEU A 255 -21.83 -6.42 -43.05
CA LEU A 255 -22.91 -5.54 -43.51
C LEU A 255 -23.47 -4.78 -42.32
N VAL A 256 -23.40 -3.45 -42.36
CA VAL A 256 -23.88 -2.56 -41.30
C VAL A 256 -25.02 -1.69 -41.83
N SER A 257 -26.18 -1.78 -41.19
CA SER A 257 -27.44 -1.16 -41.64
C SER A 257 -27.46 0.38 -41.76
N CYS A 258 -26.53 1.08 -41.10
CA CYS A 258 -26.43 2.54 -41.15
C CYS A 258 -25.52 3.08 -42.26
N PHE A 259 -24.92 2.21 -43.09
CA PHE A 259 -24.09 2.59 -44.23
C PHE A 259 -24.79 2.25 -45.55
N ASP A 260 -24.49 3.02 -46.59
CA ASP A 260 -25.12 2.88 -47.91
C ASP A 260 -24.50 1.76 -48.75
N TRP A 261 -23.27 1.39 -48.41
CA TRP A 261 -22.45 0.42 -49.14
C TRP A 261 -21.88 -0.66 -48.21
N PHE A 262 -21.69 -1.86 -48.74
CA PHE A 262 -20.93 -2.93 -48.11
C PHE A 262 -20.13 -3.72 -49.16
N THR A 263 -19.11 -4.45 -48.73
CA THR A 263 -18.31 -5.31 -49.61
C THR A 263 -18.96 -6.69 -49.77
N GLY A 264 -19.23 -7.09 -51.01
CA GLY A 264 -19.88 -8.36 -51.33
C GLY A 264 -19.08 -9.17 -52.35
N ARG A 265 -19.20 -10.50 -52.26
CA ARG A 265 -18.68 -11.46 -53.25
C ARG A 265 -19.85 -12.17 -53.93
N LYS A 266 -19.93 -12.12 -55.25
CA LYS A 266 -20.94 -12.88 -56.01
C LYS A 266 -20.60 -14.37 -55.96
N GLU A 267 -21.51 -15.21 -55.48
CA GLU A 267 -21.23 -16.65 -55.28
C GLU A 267 -20.91 -17.38 -56.60
N VAL A 268 -21.53 -16.95 -57.71
CA VAL A 268 -21.42 -17.61 -59.01
C VAL A 268 -20.14 -17.23 -59.76
N THR A 269 -19.73 -15.96 -59.73
CA THR A 269 -18.55 -15.46 -60.47
C THR A 269 -17.30 -15.38 -59.60
N GLY A 270 -17.45 -15.35 -58.28
CA GLY A 270 -16.34 -15.15 -57.33
C GLY A 270 -15.85 -13.70 -57.25
N GLU A 271 -16.41 -12.79 -58.06
CA GLU A 271 -16.04 -11.37 -58.09
C GLU A 271 -16.40 -10.69 -56.77
N VAL A 272 -15.50 -9.85 -56.28
CA VAL A 272 -15.66 -9.06 -55.06
C VAL A 272 -15.79 -7.59 -55.46
N GLY A 273 -16.77 -6.87 -54.90
CA GLY A 273 -16.98 -5.45 -55.19
C GLY A 273 -17.91 -4.79 -54.18
N LEU A 274 -18.13 -3.49 -54.37
CA LEU A 274 -19.05 -2.69 -53.55
C LEU A 274 -20.50 -2.91 -53.97
N VAL A 275 -21.38 -3.10 -52.98
CA VAL A 275 -22.82 -3.34 -53.16
C VAL A 275 -23.62 -2.35 -52.34
N LYS A 276 -24.67 -1.75 -52.93
CA LYS A 276 -25.61 -0.88 -52.20
C LYS A 276 -26.45 -1.69 -51.23
N THR A 277 -26.49 -1.28 -49.96
CA THR A 277 -27.23 -1.97 -48.89
C THR A 277 -28.74 -2.01 -49.13
N SER A 278 -29.31 -1.01 -49.82
CA SER A 278 -30.73 -0.92 -50.15
C SER A 278 -31.20 -1.90 -51.23
N LEU A 279 -30.29 -2.51 -51.99
CA LEU A 279 -30.62 -3.38 -53.13
C LEU A 279 -30.71 -4.87 -52.76
N VAL A 280 -30.44 -5.22 -51.50
CA VAL A 280 -30.32 -6.61 -51.04
C VAL A 280 -31.29 -6.95 -49.91
N LYS A 281 -31.70 -8.22 -49.83
CA LYS A 281 -32.54 -8.77 -48.77
C LYS A 281 -31.87 -9.95 -48.07
N PRO A 282 -32.22 -10.22 -46.80
CA PRO A 282 -31.63 -11.32 -46.05
C PRO A 282 -31.96 -12.69 -46.66
N SER A 283 -30.97 -13.60 -46.76
CA SER A 283 -31.21 -15.01 -47.13
C SER A 283 -31.48 -15.89 -45.89
N THR A 284 -31.85 -17.16 -46.09
CA THR A 284 -32.09 -18.12 -44.99
C THR A 284 -30.84 -18.42 -44.16
N ASP A 285 -29.66 -18.18 -44.71
CA ASP A 285 -28.37 -18.54 -44.11
C ASP A 285 -27.75 -17.36 -43.36
N ILE A 286 -28.53 -16.32 -43.06
CA ILE A 286 -28.05 -15.18 -42.29
C ILE A 286 -28.01 -15.55 -40.82
N HIS A 287 -26.79 -15.54 -40.31
CA HIS A 287 -26.53 -15.80 -38.92
C HIS A 287 -26.47 -14.46 -38.21
N ASP A 288 -27.29 -14.29 -37.18
CA ASP A 288 -27.13 -13.26 -36.14
C ASP A 288 -25.93 -13.63 -35.23
N GLN A 289 -24.81 -13.98 -35.85
CA GLN A 289 -23.59 -14.32 -35.13
C GLN A 289 -22.96 -13.03 -34.64
N ALA A 290 -23.11 -12.80 -33.34
CA ALA A 290 -22.58 -11.68 -32.56
C ALA A 290 -21.03 -11.55 -32.57
N ASN A 291 -20.32 -12.26 -33.45
CA ASN A 291 -18.86 -12.25 -33.51
C ASN A 291 -18.37 -11.25 -34.54
N VAL A 292 -18.31 -9.99 -34.11
CA VAL A 292 -17.77 -8.85 -34.86
C VAL A 292 -16.29 -9.08 -35.29
N PHE A 293 -15.57 -10.00 -34.65
CA PHE A 293 -14.09 -10.13 -34.70
C PHE A 293 -13.57 -11.54 -35.07
N GLU A 294 -14.40 -12.41 -35.67
CA GLU A 294 -14.14 -13.87 -35.72
C GLU A 294 -12.95 -14.36 -36.59
N GLU A 295 -12.30 -13.50 -37.37
CA GLU A 295 -11.18 -13.83 -38.27
C GLU A 295 -9.93 -12.98 -38.03
N GLU A 296 -9.93 -12.14 -36.99
CA GLU A 296 -8.85 -11.20 -36.72
C GLU A 296 -8.09 -11.62 -35.47
N GLU A 297 -6.78 -11.84 -35.62
CA GLU A 297 -5.89 -11.83 -34.47
C GLU A 297 -6.06 -10.48 -33.77
N TRP A 298 -6.04 -10.47 -32.42
CA TRP A 298 -5.97 -9.20 -31.69
C TRP A 298 -4.74 -8.44 -32.21
N ILE A 299 -4.66 -7.15 -31.92
CA ILE A 299 -3.49 -6.27 -32.19
C ILE A 299 -2.12 -6.91 -31.82
N PHE A 300 -2.11 -8.01 -31.05
CA PHE A 300 -0.95 -8.78 -30.58
C PHE A 300 -1.05 -10.25 -30.96
N SER A 301 0.02 -10.80 -31.54
CA SER A 301 0.27 -12.23 -31.65
C SER A 301 1.18 -12.68 -30.50
N LEU A 302 0.66 -13.45 -29.55
CA LEU A 302 1.39 -13.83 -28.33
C LEU A 302 1.99 -15.24 -28.46
N GLN A 303 3.32 -15.33 -28.51
CA GLN A 303 4.04 -16.62 -28.48
C GLN A 303 4.15 -17.09 -27.03
N GLU A 304 3.28 -18.03 -26.62
CA GLU A 304 3.21 -18.54 -25.24
C GLU A 304 4.58 -19.00 -24.70
N ASP A 305 5.40 -19.64 -25.54
CA ASP A 305 6.69 -20.19 -25.12
C ASP A 305 7.72 -19.10 -24.76
N LYS A 306 7.77 -17.99 -25.51
CA LYS A 306 8.64 -16.83 -25.18
C LYS A 306 8.25 -16.18 -23.86
N VAL A 307 6.95 -16.02 -23.61
CA VAL A 307 6.44 -15.46 -22.35
C VAL A 307 6.86 -16.31 -21.16
N ILE A 308 6.81 -17.64 -21.31
CA ILE A 308 7.22 -18.57 -20.26
C ILE A 308 8.72 -18.45 -20.00
N GLU A 309 9.56 -18.41 -21.03
CA GLU A 309 11.02 -18.28 -20.90
C GLU A 309 11.43 -16.98 -20.19
N GLU A 310 10.85 -15.85 -20.59
CA GLU A 310 11.14 -14.55 -19.98
C GLU A 310 10.62 -14.45 -18.54
N ALA A 311 9.43 -14.97 -18.27
CA ALA A 311 8.89 -15.04 -16.91
C ALA A 311 9.78 -15.89 -16.00
N ILE A 312 10.28 -17.04 -16.48
CA ILE A 312 11.25 -17.87 -15.72
C ILE A 312 12.52 -17.06 -15.44
N ALA A 313 13.06 -16.36 -16.43
CA ALA A 313 14.31 -15.63 -16.27
C ALA A 313 14.16 -14.46 -15.28
N LEU A 314 13.04 -13.74 -15.32
CA LEU A 314 12.73 -12.66 -14.38
C LEU A 314 12.46 -13.18 -12.96
N LEU A 315 11.69 -14.27 -12.83
CA LEU A 315 11.47 -14.93 -11.54
C LEU A 315 12.79 -15.42 -10.95
N LYS A 316 13.69 -16.05 -11.74
CA LYS A 316 15.02 -16.46 -11.30
C LYS A 316 15.85 -15.29 -10.77
N LYS A 317 15.84 -14.15 -11.45
CA LYS A 317 16.52 -12.93 -10.99
C LYS A 317 15.96 -12.42 -9.65
N LYS A 318 14.66 -12.58 -9.41
CA LYS A 318 13.98 -12.13 -8.17
C LYS A 318 13.98 -13.17 -7.06
N SER A 319 14.13 -14.45 -7.39
CA SER A 319 14.06 -15.60 -6.48
C SER A 319 15.43 -16.06 -5.98
N GLN A 320 16.54 -15.45 -6.44
CA GLN A 320 17.88 -15.73 -5.92
C GLN A 320 17.87 -15.61 -4.39
N ASN A 321 17.93 -16.78 -3.75
CA ASN A 321 17.79 -16.94 -2.31
C ASN A 321 19.17 -16.77 -1.66
N ASP A 322 19.30 -15.75 -0.81
CA ASP A 322 20.47 -15.61 0.08
C ASP A 322 20.61 -16.83 1.00
N ALA A 323 19.50 -17.41 1.48
CA ALA A 323 19.53 -18.49 2.47
C ALA A 323 20.15 -19.82 1.98
N GLY A 324 20.17 -20.07 0.67
CA GLY A 324 20.75 -21.31 0.10
C GLY A 324 22.25 -21.25 -0.17
N HIS A 325 22.84 -20.05 -0.09
CA HIS A 325 24.23 -19.77 -0.48
C HIS A 325 25.00 -19.00 0.60
N ASN A 326 24.32 -18.23 1.45
CA ASN A 326 24.90 -17.43 2.52
C ASN A 326 24.60 -18.07 3.89
N TYR A 327 25.54 -17.89 4.80
CA TYR A 327 25.42 -18.34 6.18
C TYR A 327 24.40 -17.46 6.92
N ILE A 328 23.55 -18.08 7.71
CA ILE A 328 22.55 -17.39 8.51
C ILE A 328 23.09 -17.13 9.91
N LEU A 329 22.89 -15.89 10.39
CA LEU A 329 23.26 -15.47 11.73
C LEU A 329 22.26 -16.02 12.75
N ASP A 330 22.79 -16.53 13.86
CA ASP A 330 22.06 -17.17 14.94
C ASP A 330 21.48 -16.13 15.93
N ILE A 331 20.36 -15.52 15.58
CA ILE A 331 19.79 -14.40 16.33
C ILE A 331 19.09 -14.89 17.61
N TYR A 332 19.49 -14.34 18.76
CA TYR A 332 18.88 -14.63 20.06
C TYR A 332 17.55 -13.89 20.22
N SER A 333 16.43 -14.61 20.17
CA SER A 333 15.12 -14.07 20.52
C SER A 333 15.02 -13.91 22.05
N SER A 334 15.13 -12.67 22.54
CA SER A 334 15.04 -12.35 23.97
C SER A 334 13.65 -12.62 24.59
N GLN A 335 12.65 -12.96 23.78
CA GLN A 335 11.31 -13.36 24.23
C GLN A 335 11.23 -14.80 24.74
N ASP A 336 12.21 -15.66 24.44
CA ASP A 336 12.19 -17.07 24.84
C ASP A 336 12.55 -17.32 26.32
N SER A 337 12.89 -16.27 27.08
CA SER A 337 13.16 -16.36 28.53
C SER A 337 11.89 -16.46 29.39
N GLU A 338 10.71 -16.15 28.84
CA GLU A 338 9.41 -16.39 29.49
C GLU A 338 8.71 -17.64 28.92
N LYS A 339 9.36 -18.80 28.94
CA LYS A 339 8.63 -20.06 28.82
C LYS A 339 7.76 -20.28 30.06
N LYS A 340 6.51 -19.81 30.00
CA LYS A 340 5.41 -20.44 30.75
C LYS A 340 5.38 -21.93 30.36
N PRO A 341 5.21 -22.86 31.31
CA PRO A 341 5.02 -24.26 30.98
C PRO A 341 3.69 -24.39 30.24
N SER A 342 3.71 -24.48 28.91
CA SER A 342 2.55 -24.89 28.15
C SER A 342 2.26 -26.35 28.52
N LEU A 343 1.04 -26.58 29.02
CA LEU A 343 0.50 -27.92 29.16
C LEU A 343 0.68 -28.64 27.83
N SER A 344 1.39 -29.76 27.89
CA SER A 344 1.41 -30.78 26.86
C SER A 344 -0.03 -31.26 26.61
N SER A 345 -0.76 -30.65 25.68
CA SER A 345 -1.88 -31.32 25.03
C SER A 345 -1.28 -32.28 24.01
N SER A 346 -1.06 -33.51 24.47
CA SER A 346 -0.73 -34.66 23.63
C SER A 346 -1.84 -34.88 22.60
N CYS A 347 -1.68 -34.33 21.40
CA CYS A 347 -2.32 -34.88 20.22
C CYS A 347 -1.21 -35.40 19.32
N LYS A 348 -0.80 -36.65 19.58
CA LYS A 348 0.03 -37.42 18.66
C LYS A 348 -0.73 -37.57 17.36
N ILE A 349 -0.32 -36.82 16.33
CA ILE A 349 -0.55 -37.19 14.94
C ILE A 349 0.77 -37.80 14.46
N ASP A 350 1.05 -39.01 14.95
CA ASP A 350 2.13 -39.87 14.44
C ASP A 350 1.65 -40.40 13.08
N THR A 351 1.90 -39.69 11.98
CA THR A 351 1.74 -40.22 10.60
C THR A 351 2.37 -39.39 9.44
N PRO A 352 2.71 -38.08 9.52
CA PRO A 352 3.26 -37.36 8.35
C PRO A 352 4.79 -37.42 8.18
N GLN A 353 5.58 -37.75 9.22
CA GLN A 353 7.05 -37.73 9.14
C GLN A 353 7.65 -38.83 8.26
N THR A 354 7.03 -40.02 8.20
CA THR A 354 7.50 -41.13 7.36
C THR A 354 7.27 -40.89 5.88
N ASP A 355 6.19 -40.19 5.54
CA ASP A 355 5.86 -39.84 4.15
C ASP A 355 6.75 -38.68 3.67
N LEU A 356 7.06 -37.72 4.56
CA LEU A 356 8.04 -36.67 4.29
C LEU A 356 9.42 -37.24 3.94
N LYS A 357 9.96 -38.16 4.76
CA LYS A 357 11.28 -38.77 4.52
C LYS A 357 11.34 -39.52 3.19
N LYS A 358 10.28 -40.26 2.84
CA LYS A 358 10.18 -40.95 1.54
C LYS A 358 10.10 -39.97 0.36
N ASN A 359 9.31 -38.90 0.47
CA ASN A 359 9.17 -37.91 -0.59
C ASN A 359 10.45 -37.09 -0.78
N MET A 360 11.16 -36.76 0.30
CA MET A 360 12.48 -36.11 0.24
C MET A 360 13.52 -37.01 -0.41
N GLN A 361 13.56 -38.30 -0.06
CA GLN A 361 14.48 -39.26 -0.67
C GLN A 361 14.18 -39.45 -2.17
N GLY A 362 12.90 -39.51 -2.54
CA GLY A 362 12.46 -39.50 -3.95
C GLY A 362 12.75 -38.20 -4.71
N PHE A 363 12.89 -37.06 -4.03
CA PHE A 363 13.31 -35.78 -4.61
C PHE A 363 14.83 -35.72 -4.80
N LEU A 364 15.61 -36.34 -3.91
CA LEU A 364 17.08 -36.40 -3.93
C LEU A 364 17.62 -37.42 -4.96
N ASP A 365 16.97 -38.57 -5.17
CA ASP A 365 17.45 -39.66 -6.03
C ASP A 365 17.40 -39.36 -7.56
N GLN A 366 16.95 -38.17 -7.97
CA GLN A 366 16.63 -37.81 -9.37
C GLN A 366 17.82 -37.27 -10.22
N GLY A 367 19.09 -37.58 -9.92
CA GLY A 367 20.20 -36.95 -10.66
C GLY A 367 21.54 -37.67 -10.59
N LYS A 368 21.81 -38.55 -11.55
CA LYS A 368 23.16 -38.86 -12.02
C LYS A 368 23.19 -38.50 -13.50
N ASP A 369 24.07 -37.56 -13.85
CA ASP A 369 24.48 -37.13 -15.19
C ASP A 369 23.92 -35.80 -15.74
N SER A 370 24.90 -34.96 -16.08
CA SER A 370 24.97 -33.97 -17.18
C SER A 370 24.75 -32.47 -16.90
N SER A 371 25.24 -31.70 -17.87
CA SER A 371 26.13 -30.53 -17.81
C SER A 371 25.48 -29.19 -18.15
N ASP A 372 26.22 -28.12 -17.79
CA ASP A 372 25.87 -26.69 -17.86
C ASP A 372 25.31 -26.18 -19.20
N LEU A 373 24.20 -25.43 -19.11
CA LEU A 373 23.73 -24.50 -20.14
C LEU A 373 23.41 -23.14 -19.50
N ILE A 374 24.35 -22.21 -19.64
CA ILE A 374 24.20 -20.81 -19.24
C ILE A 374 23.41 -20.08 -20.34
N VAL A 375 22.18 -19.65 -20.02
CA VAL A 375 21.38 -18.78 -20.89
C VAL A 375 21.70 -17.32 -20.56
N THR A 376 22.31 -16.61 -21.51
CA THR A 376 22.53 -15.17 -21.46
C THR A 376 21.27 -14.41 -21.87
N MET A 377 20.76 -13.55 -20.97
CA MET A 377 19.62 -12.66 -21.23
C MET A 377 19.95 -11.57 -22.26
N LYS A 378 19.00 -11.29 -23.17
CA LYS A 378 19.05 -10.10 -24.06
C LYS A 378 17.70 -9.41 -24.35
N GLY A 379 16.57 -9.84 -23.79
CA GLY A 379 15.26 -9.25 -24.10
C GLY A 379 14.79 -8.18 -23.11
N THR A 380 14.16 -7.12 -23.63
CA THR A 380 13.43 -6.09 -22.88
C THR A 380 11.93 -6.39 -22.90
N LEU A 381 11.17 -5.89 -21.91
CA LEU A 381 9.70 -6.05 -21.82
C LEU A 381 8.97 -5.60 -23.10
N GLU A 382 9.54 -4.68 -23.87
CA GLU A 382 9.06 -4.26 -25.18
C GLU A 382 9.00 -5.41 -26.19
N ASP A 383 9.92 -6.37 -26.11
CA ASP A 383 10.02 -7.51 -27.04
C ASP A 383 8.83 -8.50 -26.90
N LEU A 384 8.12 -8.49 -25.76
CA LEU A 384 6.93 -9.31 -25.50
C LEU A 384 5.64 -8.77 -26.13
N PHE A 385 5.56 -7.45 -26.31
CA PHE A 385 4.36 -6.74 -26.76
C PHE A 385 4.41 -6.31 -28.22
N MET A 386 5.57 -6.44 -28.86
CA MET A 386 5.71 -6.17 -30.29
C MET A 386 5.33 -7.42 -31.10
N PRO A 387 4.66 -7.27 -32.25
CA PRO A 387 4.59 -8.34 -33.24
C PRO A 387 6.02 -8.82 -33.51
N THR A 388 6.25 -10.13 -33.59
CA THR A 388 7.49 -10.63 -34.20
C THR A 388 7.62 -9.93 -35.53
N GLU A 389 8.72 -9.20 -35.75
CA GLU A 389 9.03 -8.56 -37.03
C GLU A 389 8.92 -9.64 -38.12
N ALA A 390 7.72 -9.78 -38.71
CA ALA A 390 7.64 -10.14 -40.11
C ALA A 390 8.52 -9.09 -40.76
N LYS A 391 9.59 -9.53 -41.43
CA LYS A 391 10.48 -8.62 -42.15
C LYS A 391 9.60 -7.77 -43.04
N ASP A 392 9.29 -6.55 -42.60
CA ASP A 392 8.54 -5.62 -43.43
C ASP A 392 9.38 -5.46 -44.69
N PRO A 393 8.77 -5.62 -45.88
CA PRO A 393 9.52 -5.47 -47.11
C PRO A 393 10.11 -4.05 -47.11
N SER A 394 11.44 -3.97 -47.23
CA SER A 394 12.13 -2.69 -47.34
C SER A 394 11.48 -1.86 -48.45
N PRO A 395 11.24 -0.54 -48.25
CA PRO A 395 10.61 0.29 -49.25
C PRO A 395 11.39 0.18 -50.57
N PRO A 396 10.70 -0.01 -51.71
CA PRO A 396 11.37 -0.17 -52.99
C PRO A 396 12.12 1.12 -53.34
N CYS A 397 13.38 1.02 -53.76
CA CYS A 397 14.19 2.19 -54.12
C CYS A 397 14.42 2.25 -55.64
N PHE A 398 13.97 3.35 -56.27
CA PHE A 398 14.14 3.61 -57.69
C PHE A 398 15.06 4.82 -57.91
N THR A 399 15.94 4.74 -58.89
CA THR A 399 16.81 5.87 -59.26
C THR A 399 16.09 6.77 -60.26
N VAL A 400 15.95 8.04 -59.91
CA VAL A 400 15.45 9.11 -60.79
C VAL A 400 16.60 9.52 -61.72
N TYR A 401 16.32 9.57 -63.01
CA TYR A 401 17.29 10.03 -64.01
C TYR A 401 16.94 11.45 -64.44
N PRO A 402 17.92 12.38 -64.52
CA PRO A 402 17.66 13.78 -64.87
C PRO A 402 17.02 13.88 -66.25
N THR A 403 15.94 14.65 -66.33
CA THR A 403 15.14 14.83 -67.54
C THR A 403 15.86 15.77 -68.51
N VAL A 404 16.72 15.22 -69.37
CA VAL A 404 17.25 15.98 -70.52
C VAL A 404 16.25 15.89 -71.67
N GLU A 405 15.74 17.04 -72.11
CA GLU A 405 14.79 17.13 -73.22
C GLU A 405 15.34 16.44 -74.49
N GLY A 406 14.64 15.40 -74.96
CA GLY A 406 14.77 14.91 -76.34
C GLY A 406 15.13 13.44 -76.55
N ASN A 407 15.54 12.67 -75.52
CA ASN A 407 15.72 11.22 -75.69
C ASN A 407 15.54 10.47 -74.38
N ILE A 408 14.29 10.12 -74.07
CA ILE A 408 14.00 9.25 -72.93
C ILE A 408 14.19 7.81 -73.40
N ASN A 409 15.28 7.17 -72.96
CA ASN A 409 15.45 5.73 -73.14
C ASN A 409 14.32 5.03 -72.36
N ASN A 410 13.39 4.40 -73.09
CA ASN A 410 12.30 3.59 -72.52
C ASN A 410 12.79 2.45 -71.60
N GLU A 411 14.09 2.13 -71.64
CA GLU A 411 14.77 1.18 -70.76
C GLU A 411 14.85 1.68 -69.31
N ASN A 412 14.90 3.00 -69.08
CA ASN A 412 15.04 3.60 -67.74
C ASN A 412 13.79 3.38 -66.86
N PHE A 413 12.61 3.14 -67.46
CA PHE A 413 11.37 2.88 -66.72
C PHE A 413 11.07 1.38 -66.54
N VAL A 414 11.86 0.49 -67.13
CA VAL A 414 11.60 -0.96 -67.07
C VAL A 414 11.55 -1.50 -65.63
N PRO A 415 12.48 -1.12 -64.72
CA PRO A 415 12.40 -1.54 -63.32
C PRO A 415 11.11 -1.04 -62.63
N LEU A 416 10.75 0.22 -62.84
CA LEU A 416 9.54 0.85 -62.26
C LEU A 416 8.25 0.21 -62.79
N PHE A 417 8.14 -0.02 -64.10
CA PHE A 417 6.98 -0.68 -64.68
C PHE A 417 6.90 -2.15 -64.24
N SER A 418 8.02 -2.88 -64.20
CA SER A 418 8.01 -4.29 -63.75
C SER A 418 7.58 -4.44 -62.29
N PHE A 419 7.90 -3.46 -61.45
CA PHE A 419 7.44 -3.41 -60.07
C PHE A 419 5.95 -3.09 -59.99
N LEU A 420 5.51 -2.02 -60.67
CA LEU A 420 4.12 -1.53 -60.64
C LEU A 420 3.13 -2.38 -61.46
N ASP A 421 3.58 -3.44 -62.12
CA ASP A 421 2.72 -4.33 -62.90
C ASP A 421 2.16 -5.49 -62.06
N GLY A 422 0.94 -5.91 -62.39
CA GLY A 422 0.21 -6.99 -61.71
C GLY A 422 -1.13 -6.58 -61.10
N GLN A 423 -2.10 -7.49 -61.21
CA GLN A 423 -3.49 -7.31 -60.74
C GLN A 423 -3.66 -7.52 -59.23
N GLU A 424 -2.87 -8.41 -58.62
CA GLU A 424 -2.95 -8.71 -57.19
C GLU A 424 -2.10 -7.76 -56.33
N CYS A 425 -2.54 -7.49 -55.10
CA CYS A 425 -1.80 -6.67 -54.16
C CYS A 425 -0.59 -7.44 -53.59
N LYS A 426 0.63 -7.03 -53.92
CA LYS A 426 1.86 -7.51 -53.25
C LYS A 426 2.02 -6.80 -51.90
N ALA A 427 2.63 -7.45 -50.91
CA ALA A 427 2.92 -6.83 -49.60
C ALA A 427 3.69 -5.49 -49.73
N GLU A 428 4.61 -5.42 -50.70
CA GLU A 428 5.39 -4.22 -51.05
C GLU A 428 4.54 -3.03 -51.52
N PHE A 429 3.36 -3.28 -52.12
CA PHE A 429 2.45 -2.22 -52.56
C PHE A 429 1.71 -1.58 -51.39
N GLY A 430 1.35 -2.36 -50.36
CA GLY A 430 0.72 -1.83 -49.15
C GLY A 430 1.58 -0.76 -48.47
N VAL A 431 2.89 -1.03 -48.33
CA VAL A 431 3.87 -0.06 -47.82
C VAL A 431 3.91 1.17 -48.72
N LEU A 432 4.04 1.00 -50.04
CA LEU A 432 4.08 2.12 -50.99
C LEU A 432 2.84 3.05 -50.89
N TYR A 433 1.65 2.48 -50.72
CA TYR A 433 0.41 3.26 -50.63
C TYR A 433 0.30 4.04 -49.31
N GLY A 434 0.81 3.50 -48.22
CA GLY A 434 0.79 4.12 -46.89
C GLY A 434 1.91 5.14 -46.60
N LEU A 435 2.95 5.24 -47.42
CA LEU A 435 4.07 6.19 -47.18
C LEU A 435 3.68 7.65 -47.41
N SER A 436 3.89 8.52 -46.40
CA SER A 436 3.72 9.98 -46.53
C SER A 436 4.47 10.55 -47.73
N SER A 437 4.01 11.67 -48.30
CA SER A 437 4.66 12.25 -49.48
C SER A 437 6.15 12.56 -49.27
N GLU A 438 6.53 12.96 -48.05
CA GLU A 438 7.92 13.24 -47.64
C GLU A 438 8.77 11.96 -47.56
N LEU A 439 8.19 10.86 -47.06
CA LEU A 439 8.86 9.57 -47.04
C LEU A 439 8.95 8.98 -48.45
N LEU A 440 7.94 9.20 -49.28
CA LEU A 440 7.91 8.74 -50.66
C LEU A 440 8.99 9.42 -51.51
N THR A 441 9.22 10.72 -51.33
CA THR A 441 10.31 11.45 -51.99
C THR A 441 11.66 10.99 -51.45
N SER A 442 11.86 10.88 -50.14
CA SER A 442 13.18 10.61 -49.55
C SER A 442 13.63 9.15 -49.57
N THR A 443 12.72 8.18 -49.44
CA THR A 443 13.06 6.75 -49.25
C THR A 443 12.85 5.91 -50.50
N THR A 444 11.84 6.23 -51.31
CA THR A 444 11.42 5.39 -52.45
C THR A 444 12.10 5.80 -53.76
N PHE A 445 12.44 7.09 -53.90
CA PHE A 445 13.08 7.62 -55.11
C PHE A 445 14.40 8.32 -54.75
N SER A 446 15.51 7.93 -55.37
CA SER A 446 16.83 8.52 -55.12
C SER A 446 17.41 9.17 -56.38
N GLY A 447 18.27 10.19 -56.23
CA GLY A 447 18.96 10.82 -57.35
C GLY A 447 18.27 12.02 -58.00
N HIS A 448 17.18 12.53 -57.42
CA HIS A 448 16.58 13.82 -57.79
C HIS A 448 17.11 14.95 -56.90
N SER A 449 17.17 16.16 -57.44
CA SER A 449 17.61 17.38 -56.73
C SER A 449 16.45 18.09 -56.04
N ASP A 450 15.29 18.15 -56.69
CA ASP A 450 14.05 18.76 -56.21
C ASP A 450 12.83 17.87 -56.52
N GLU A 451 11.74 17.99 -55.76
CA GLU A 451 10.51 17.22 -55.98
C GLU A 451 9.85 17.47 -57.35
N GLU A 452 10.14 18.61 -58.00
CA GLU A 452 9.67 18.90 -59.36
C GLU A 452 10.29 17.97 -60.40
N GLU A 453 11.56 17.61 -60.21
CA GLU A 453 12.28 16.66 -61.06
C GLU A 453 11.67 15.25 -60.96
N LEU A 454 11.25 14.85 -59.74
CA LEU A 454 10.54 13.60 -59.51
C LEU A 454 9.14 13.60 -60.16
N ILE A 455 8.37 14.67 -59.98
CA ILE A 455 7.03 14.79 -60.60
C ILE A 455 7.13 14.75 -62.13
N ALA A 456 8.13 15.42 -62.71
CA ALA A 456 8.40 15.37 -64.14
C ALA A 456 8.78 13.96 -64.62
N PHE A 457 9.67 13.28 -63.90
CA PHE A 457 10.07 11.90 -64.19
C PHE A 457 8.88 10.92 -64.16
N LEU A 458 8.04 10.99 -63.12
CA LEU A 458 6.83 10.15 -63.00
C LEU A 458 5.76 10.52 -64.05
N GLY A 459 5.66 11.80 -64.43
CA GLY A 459 4.81 12.26 -65.53
C GLY A 459 5.20 11.61 -66.85
N LEU A 460 6.50 11.59 -67.17
CA LEU A 460 7.05 10.93 -68.36
C LEU A 460 6.88 9.40 -68.32
N ALA A 461 7.08 8.79 -67.15
CA ALA A 461 6.80 7.37 -66.94
C ALA A 461 5.32 7.04 -67.22
N ARG A 462 4.38 7.88 -66.77
CA ARG A 462 2.94 7.70 -67.03
C ARG A 462 2.62 7.76 -68.53
N GLU A 463 3.20 8.72 -69.25
CA GLU A 463 3.00 8.82 -70.70
C GLU A 463 3.57 7.63 -71.47
N ALA A 464 4.73 7.12 -71.04
CA ALA A 464 5.32 5.92 -71.60
C ALA A 464 4.48 4.66 -71.31
N ALA A 465 3.89 4.56 -70.11
CA ALA A 465 2.94 3.49 -69.77
C ALA A 465 1.66 3.55 -70.62
N MET A 466 1.10 4.75 -70.82
CA MET A 466 -0.07 4.96 -71.70
C MET A 466 0.23 4.53 -73.14
N LYS A 467 1.37 4.93 -73.69
CA LYS A 467 1.80 4.56 -75.05
C LYS A 467 1.99 3.04 -75.22
N LYS A 468 2.37 2.35 -74.14
CA LYS A 468 2.54 0.88 -74.08
C LYS A 468 1.26 0.12 -73.66
N GLN A 469 0.15 0.82 -73.42
CA GLN A 469 -1.12 0.23 -72.94
C GLN A 469 -0.99 -0.58 -71.64
N LEU A 470 -0.10 -0.15 -70.73
CA LEU A 470 0.10 -0.79 -69.42
C LEU A 470 -0.88 -0.21 -68.37
N VAL A 471 -2.02 -0.85 -68.19
CA VAL A 471 -3.15 -0.35 -67.37
C VAL A 471 -2.79 -0.23 -65.87
N TRP A 472 -2.15 -1.24 -65.28
CA TRP A 472 -1.78 -1.25 -63.85
C TRP A 472 -0.67 -0.25 -63.50
N PRO A 473 0.47 -0.21 -64.22
CA PRO A 473 1.48 0.83 -64.03
C PRO A 473 0.91 2.24 -64.23
N GLN A 474 0.06 2.45 -65.23
CA GLN A 474 -0.57 3.74 -65.46
C GLN A 474 -1.44 4.18 -64.27
N THR A 475 -2.23 3.26 -63.70
CA THR A 475 -3.12 3.53 -62.56
C THR A 475 -2.32 3.88 -61.30
N ARG A 476 -1.30 3.07 -60.96
CA ARG A 476 -0.44 3.32 -59.78
C ARG A 476 0.42 4.59 -59.95
N LEU A 477 0.88 4.92 -61.16
CA LEU A 477 1.58 6.18 -61.44
C LEU A 477 0.66 7.40 -61.31
N CYS A 478 -0.61 7.29 -61.73
CA CYS A 478 -1.63 8.32 -61.47
C CYS A 478 -1.81 8.55 -59.96
N PHE A 479 -1.89 7.49 -59.15
CA PHE A 479 -1.97 7.60 -57.70
C PHE A 479 -0.74 8.31 -57.09
N LEU A 480 0.48 7.88 -57.44
CA LEU A 480 1.73 8.49 -56.94
C LEU A 480 1.85 9.98 -57.30
N LEU A 481 1.51 10.33 -58.55
CA LEU A 481 1.47 11.73 -59.00
C LEU A 481 0.41 12.53 -58.25
N GLY A 482 -0.78 11.95 -58.01
CA GLY A 482 -1.84 12.57 -57.21
C GLY A 482 -1.36 12.93 -55.80
N LYS A 483 -0.67 12.00 -55.14
CA LYS A 483 -0.12 12.15 -53.79
C LYS A 483 0.93 13.27 -53.70
N LEU A 484 1.89 13.28 -54.64
CA LEU A 484 2.91 14.34 -54.72
C LEU A 484 2.30 15.71 -55.04
N CYS A 485 1.28 15.77 -55.90
CA CYS A 485 0.57 17.02 -56.18
C CYS A 485 -0.24 17.53 -54.98
N ALA A 486 -0.85 16.63 -54.21
CA ALA A 486 -1.58 16.99 -52.99
C ALA A 486 -0.65 17.59 -51.92
N ALA A 487 0.54 17.00 -51.74
CA ALA A 487 1.57 17.52 -50.82
C ALA A 487 2.00 18.96 -51.14
N LYS A 488 2.09 19.30 -52.43
CA LYS A 488 2.37 20.66 -52.91
C LYS A 488 1.17 21.60 -52.90
N SER A 489 0.07 21.22 -52.26
CA SER A 489 -1.20 21.98 -52.22
C SER A 489 -1.84 22.24 -53.59
N ASN A 490 -1.50 21.45 -54.62
CA ASN A 490 -2.11 21.53 -55.95
C ASN A 490 -3.33 20.58 -56.06
N PHE A 491 -4.36 20.85 -55.25
CA PHE A 491 -5.49 19.94 -55.04
C PHE A 491 -6.31 19.62 -56.30
N ILE A 492 -6.48 20.58 -57.22
CA ILE A 492 -7.21 20.36 -58.48
C ILE A 492 -6.50 19.32 -59.34
N GLN A 493 -5.17 19.44 -59.46
CA GLN A 493 -4.37 18.51 -60.26
C GLN A 493 -4.29 17.13 -59.60
N ALA A 494 -4.19 17.09 -58.27
CA ALA A 494 -4.23 15.86 -57.50
C ALA A 494 -5.56 15.12 -57.68
N ARG A 495 -6.69 15.83 -57.58
CA ARG A 495 -8.03 15.27 -57.80
C ARG A 495 -8.16 14.61 -59.17
N ILE A 496 -7.73 15.31 -60.23
CA ILE A 496 -7.75 14.78 -61.60
C ILE A 496 -6.93 13.49 -61.70
N TYR A 497 -5.78 13.42 -61.04
CA TYR A 497 -4.96 12.20 -61.06
C TYR A 497 -5.58 11.03 -60.31
N PHE A 498 -6.22 11.27 -59.17
CA PHE A 498 -6.93 10.24 -58.43
C PHE A 498 -8.19 9.75 -59.16
N GLU A 499 -9.03 10.65 -59.69
CA GLU A 499 -10.19 10.29 -60.53
C GLU A 499 -9.76 9.52 -61.77
N LYS A 500 -8.63 9.92 -62.38
CA LYS A 500 -8.08 9.22 -63.54
C LYS A 500 -7.59 7.82 -63.17
N ALA A 501 -7.01 7.62 -62.00
CA ALA A 501 -6.63 6.29 -61.52
C ALA A 501 -7.84 5.34 -61.44
N LEU A 502 -9.01 5.83 -60.98
CA LEU A 502 -10.25 5.04 -60.96
C LEU A 502 -10.77 4.74 -62.38
N SER A 503 -10.71 5.72 -63.29
CA SER A 503 -11.27 5.58 -64.65
C SER A 503 -10.50 4.68 -65.63
N VAL A 504 -9.22 4.40 -65.35
CA VAL A 504 -8.32 3.69 -66.27
C VAL A 504 -8.59 2.18 -66.28
N LEU A 505 -9.19 1.64 -65.22
CA LEU A 505 -9.53 0.23 -65.09
C LEU A 505 -10.94 -0.01 -65.66
N GLN A 506 -11.07 -0.98 -66.57
CA GLN A 506 -12.37 -1.40 -67.16
C GLN A 506 -12.82 -2.80 -66.68
N GLU A 507 -11.99 -3.51 -65.92
CA GLU A 507 -12.24 -4.86 -65.41
C GLU A 507 -12.26 -4.87 -63.86
N SER A 508 -12.74 -5.96 -63.26
CA SER A 508 -12.97 -6.11 -61.81
C SER A 508 -11.77 -5.68 -60.96
N PHE A 509 -12.01 -4.77 -60.01
CA PHE A 509 -10.97 -4.21 -59.16
C PHE A 509 -10.54 -5.18 -58.03
N SER A 510 -9.26 -5.56 -57.99
CA SER A 510 -8.70 -6.55 -57.05
C SER A 510 -7.76 -5.99 -55.97
N ASP A 511 -7.19 -4.79 -56.16
CA ASP A 511 -6.19 -4.19 -55.25
C ASP A 511 -6.83 -3.25 -54.21
N PHE A 512 -7.69 -3.78 -53.33
CA PHE A 512 -8.50 -2.96 -52.41
C PHE A 512 -7.69 -2.01 -51.49
N LYS A 513 -6.40 -2.26 -51.25
CA LYS A 513 -5.51 -1.33 -50.53
C LYS A 513 -5.27 -0.04 -51.32
N LEU A 514 -5.06 -0.15 -52.64
CA LEU A 514 -4.95 1.01 -53.52
C LEU A 514 -6.26 1.81 -53.56
N LEU A 515 -7.40 1.12 -53.66
CA LEU A 515 -8.72 1.77 -53.70
C LEU A 515 -9.00 2.56 -52.42
N ALA A 516 -8.70 1.96 -51.26
CA ALA A 516 -8.85 2.60 -49.97
C ALA A 516 -8.00 3.88 -49.86
N SER A 517 -6.74 3.82 -50.30
CA SER A 517 -5.84 4.98 -50.30
C SER A 517 -6.29 6.08 -51.27
N ILE A 518 -6.77 5.73 -52.47
CA ILE A 518 -7.33 6.70 -53.43
C ILE A 518 -8.53 7.44 -52.84
N TYR A 519 -9.49 6.70 -52.27
CA TYR A 519 -10.67 7.31 -51.65
C TYR A 519 -10.32 8.17 -50.44
N SER A 520 -9.33 7.77 -49.63
CA SER A 520 -8.89 8.58 -48.48
C SER A 520 -8.34 9.93 -48.93
N ASN A 521 -7.50 9.94 -49.97
CA ASN A 521 -6.93 11.16 -50.51
C ASN A 521 -7.99 12.04 -51.22
N LEU A 522 -8.93 11.43 -51.95
CA LEU A 522 -10.06 12.14 -52.56
C LEU A 522 -10.99 12.77 -51.50
N ALA A 523 -11.28 12.04 -50.43
CA ALA A 523 -12.08 12.55 -49.31
C ALA A 523 -11.41 13.76 -48.66
N ALA A 524 -10.10 13.70 -48.40
CA ALA A 524 -9.35 14.84 -47.86
C ALA A 524 -9.43 16.07 -48.78
N ILE A 525 -9.30 15.89 -50.10
CA ILE A 525 -9.42 16.97 -51.08
C ILE A 525 -10.85 17.54 -51.11
N TYR A 526 -11.89 16.71 -51.17
CA TYR A 526 -13.28 17.19 -51.20
C TYR A 526 -13.68 17.92 -49.92
N LEU A 527 -13.14 17.49 -48.77
CA LEU A 527 -13.33 18.19 -47.50
C LEU A 527 -12.71 19.60 -47.53
N LEU A 528 -11.50 19.74 -48.09
CA LEU A 528 -10.85 21.04 -48.30
C LEU A 528 -11.60 21.93 -49.30
N GLU A 529 -12.17 21.34 -50.35
CA GLU A 529 -12.97 22.03 -51.38
C GLU A 529 -14.41 22.36 -50.93
N LYS A 530 -14.84 21.90 -49.74
CA LYS A 530 -16.21 22.03 -49.20
C LYS A 530 -17.29 21.41 -50.10
N ASN A 531 -16.96 20.39 -50.88
CA ASN A 531 -17.94 19.65 -51.69
C ASN A 531 -18.51 18.48 -50.88
N THR A 532 -19.64 18.71 -50.21
CA THR A 532 -20.22 17.76 -49.24
C THR A 532 -20.80 16.52 -49.89
N GLU A 533 -21.42 16.64 -51.07
CA GLU A 533 -22.04 15.50 -51.76
C GLU A 533 -21.01 14.48 -52.23
N SER A 534 -19.93 14.94 -52.88
CA SER A 534 -18.85 14.05 -53.34
C SER A 534 -18.04 13.49 -52.17
N PHE A 535 -17.87 14.28 -51.09
CA PHE A 535 -17.27 13.81 -49.86
C PHE A 535 -18.04 12.63 -49.26
N PHE A 536 -19.37 12.73 -49.06
CA PHE A 536 -20.16 11.63 -48.52
C PHE A 536 -20.10 10.38 -49.41
N ALA A 537 -20.22 10.57 -50.73
CA ALA A 537 -20.19 9.46 -51.68
C ALA A 537 -18.88 8.66 -51.62
N VAL A 538 -17.73 9.33 -51.42
CA VAL A 538 -16.42 8.68 -51.29
C VAL A 538 -16.24 8.07 -49.89
N MET A 539 -16.66 8.77 -48.84
CA MET A 539 -16.54 8.31 -47.44
C MET A 539 -17.37 7.05 -47.17
N GLU A 540 -18.57 6.93 -47.74
CA GLU A 540 -19.40 5.73 -47.61
C GLU A 540 -18.76 4.50 -48.27
N ARG A 541 -18.16 4.68 -49.46
CA ARG A 541 -17.44 3.60 -50.16
C ARG A 541 -16.20 3.18 -49.39
N LEU A 542 -15.47 4.15 -48.85
CA LEU A 542 -14.29 3.87 -48.04
C LEU A 542 -14.64 3.20 -46.70
N ALA A 543 -15.72 3.63 -46.04
CA ALA A 543 -16.24 2.99 -44.83
C ALA A 543 -16.63 1.54 -45.09
N ALA A 544 -17.29 1.25 -46.21
CA ALA A 544 -17.64 -0.11 -46.63
C ALA A 544 -16.39 -1.00 -46.78
N LEU A 545 -15.33 -0.49 -47.43
CA LEU A 545 -14.06 -1.19 -47.59
C LEU A 545 -13.39 -1.48 -46.24
N LEU A 546 -13.32 -0.50 -45.33
CA LEU A 546 -12.64 -0.67 -44.04
C LEU A 546 -13.41 -1.57 -43.05
N LEU A 547 -14.73 -1.53 -43.08
CA LEU A 547 -15.57 -2.44 -42.29
C LEU A 547 -15.49 -3.88 -42.80
N GLY A 548 -15.34 -4.05 -44.13
CA GLY A 548 -15.26 -5.33 -44.82
C GLY A 548 -13.88 -5.99 -44.82
N ILE A 549 -12.84 -5.22 -45.15
CA ILE A 549 -11.45 -5.66 -45.34
C ILE A 549 -10.54 -4.78 -44.47
N PRO A 550 -10.26 -5.20 -43.22
CA PRO A 550 -9.47 -4.40 -42.27
C PRO A 550 -8.02 -4.18 -42.67
N ASP A 551 -7.45 -5.04 -43.53
CA ASP A 551 -6.08 -4.92 -44.02
C ASP A 551 -5.86 -3.66 -44.88
N CYS A 552 -6.93 -3.04 -45.36
CA CYS A 552 -6.88 -1.73 -46.01
C CYS A 552 -6.45 -0.61 -45.05
N LEU A 553 -6.53 -0.83 -43.73
CA LEU A 553 -6.14 0.15 -42.71
C LEU A 553 -4.65 0.53 -42.81
N GLU A 554 -3.77 -0.43 -43.16
CA GLU A 554 -2.32 -0.21 -43.27
C GLU A 554 -1.93 0.81 -44.36
N SER A 555 -2.85 1.13 -45.27
CA SER A 555 -2.62 2.01 -46.41
C SER A 555 -3.17 3.43 -46.23
N LEU A 556 -3.73 3.74 -45.06
CA LEU A 556 -4.32 5.04 -44.72
C LEU A 556 -3.33 5.93 -43.97
N GLU A 557 -3.34 7.22 -44.30
CA GLU A 557 -2.55 8.25 -43.59
C GLU A 557 -3.40 9.07 -42.61
N ASP A 558 -4.71 9.22 -42.88
CA ASP A 558 -5.62 10.05 -42.09
C ASP A 558 -6.73 9.19 -41.44
N ASN A 559 -7.04 9.51 -40.18
CA ASN A 559 -8.07 8.87 -39.37
C ASN A 559 -9.47 9.49 -39.52
N SER A 560 -9.64 10.52 -40.36
CA SER A 560 -10.91 11.20 -40.61
C SER A 560 -12.06 10.24 -40.97
N VAL A 561 -11.77 9.17 -41.70
CA VAL A 561 -12.74 8.13 -42.07
C VAL A 561 -13.16 7.30 -40.88
N LEU A 562 -12.22 6.90 -40.04
CA LEU A 562 -12.53 6.13 -38.84
C LEU A 562 -13.37 6.96 -37.85
N LYS A 563 -13.06 8.26 -37.73
CA LYS A 563 -13.89 9.23 -36.98
C LYS A 563 -15.27 9.41 -37.59
N TYR A 564 -15.39 9.44 -38.92
CA TYR A 564 -16.66 9.45 -39.64
C TYR A 564 -17.49 8.20 -39.32
N ILE A 565 -16.89 7.00 -39.40
CA ILE A 565 -17.56 5.73 -39.09
C ILE A 565 -18.06 5.74 -37.64
N LEU A 566 -17.22 6.15 -36.69
CA LEU A 566 -17.58 6.23 -35.28
C LEU A 566 -18.72 7.24 -35.06
N LYS A 567 -18.62 8.44 -35.65
CA LYS A 567 -19.66 9.48 -35.57
C LYS A 567 -20.98 8.96 -36.14
N LYS A 568 -20.98 8.29 -37.29
CA LYS A 568 -22.20 7.71 -37.91
C LYS A 568 -22.80 6.60 -37.04
N ALA A 569 -21.96 5.75 -36.44
CA ALA A 569 -22.40 4.69 -35.53
C ALA A 569 -23.06 5.26 -34.26
N VAL A 570 -22.50 6.34 -33.70
CA VAL A 570 -23.07 7.03 -32.52
C VAL A 570 -24.42 7.66 -32.86
N LEU A 571 -24.53 8.38 -33.99
CA LEU A 571 -25.78 9.01 -34.41
C LEU A 571 -26.89 7.99 -34.73
N SER A 572 -26.53 6.85 -35.32
CA SER A 572 -27.46 5.75 -35.62
C SER A 572 -27.74 4.83 -34.43
N ARG A 573 -27.14 5.09 -33.25
CA ARG A 573 -27.28 4.31 -32.01
C ARG A 573 -26.91 2.83 -32.16
N ASN A 574 -26.00 2.52 -33.09
CA ASN A 574 -25.56 1.16 -33.35
C ASN A 574 -24.30 0.83 -32.53
N LYS A 575 -24.51 0.24 -31.34
CA LYS A 575 -23.42 -0.14 -30.42
C LYS A 575 -22.39 -1.11 -31.03
N THR A 576 -22.81 -1.95 -31.98
CA THR A 576 -21.91 -2.92 -32.64
C THR A 576 -21.01 -2.24 -33.67
N ALA A 577 -21.55 -1.30 -34.44
CA ALA A 577 -20.78 -0.45 -35.33
C ALA A 577 -19.84 0.49 -34.55
N GLU A 578 -20.29 0.99 -33.39
CA GLU A 578 -19.46 1.79 -32.46
C GLU A 578 -18.25 0.96 -31.99
N ALA A 579 -18.48 -0.27 -31.53
CA ALA A 579 -17.41 -1.18 -31.10
C ALA A 579 -16.43 -1.51 -32.24
N ARG A 580 -16.94 -1.76 -33.45
CA ARG A 580 -16.08 -2.01 -34.62
C ARG A 580 -15.23 -0.79 -34.97
N ALA A 581 -15.80 0.41 -34.95
CA ALA A 581 -15.08 1.65 -35.19
C ALA A 581 -14.01 1.91 -34.12
N CYS A 582 -14.33 1.68 -32.84
CA CYS A 582 -13.37 1.78 -31.74
C CYS A 582 -12.20 0.80 -31.90
N TYR A 583 -12.45 -0.43 -32.35
CA TYR A 583 -11.38 -1.40 -32.62
C TYR A 583 -10.47 -0.96 -33.77
N LEU A 584 -11.04 -0.48 -34.89
CA LEU A 584 -10.24 0.00 -36.02
C LEU A 584 -9.41 1.24 -35.65
N LEU A 585 -9.97 2.16 -34.86
CA LEU A 585 -9.25 3.31 -34.31
C LEU A 585 -8.11 2.86 -33.39
N ALA A 586 -8.38 1.93 -32.48
CA ALA A 586 -7.34 1.38 -31.60
C ALA A 586 -6.22 0.71 -32.40
N LYS A 587 -6.55 -0.06 -33.45
CA LYS A 587 -5.56 -0.72 -34.33
C LYS A 587 -4.71 0.31 -35.09
N HIS A 588 -5.32 1.37 -35.61
CA HIS A 588 -4.62 2.45 -36.32
C HIS A 588 -3.61 3.19 -35.40
N TYR A 589 -4.06 3.61 -34.22
CA TYR A 589 -3.18 4.29 -33.26
C TYR A 589 -2.10 3.37 -32.67
N TRP A 590 -2.32 2.05 -32.69
CA TRP A 590 -1.33 1.10 -32.23
C TRP A 590 -0.11 0.98 -33.16
N THR A 591 -0.36 1.02 -34.48
CA THR A 591 0.69 0.90 -35.50
C THR A 591 1.64 2.09 -35.52
N ASP A 592 1.18 3.28 -35.11
CA ASP A 592 2.04 4.47 -34.96
C ASP A 592 2.63 4.56 -33.56
N ARG A 593 3.97 4.48 -33.45
CA ARG A 593 4.68 4.57 -32.16
C ARG A 593 4.44 5.90 -31.42
N ALA A 594 4.25 7.01 -32.13
CA ALA A 594 4.12 8.33 -31.50
C ALA A 594 2.71 8.57 -30.92
N GLU A 595 1.69 7.90 -31.46
CA GLU A 595 0.29 8.18 -31.13
C GLU A 595 -0.41 7.09 -30.30
N ARG A 596 0.31 6.07 -29.81
CA ARG A 596 -0.26 4.94 -29.05
C ARG A 596 -1.13 5.34 -27.86
N ALA A 597 -0.77 6.43 -27.17
CA ALA A 597 -1.56 6.97 -26.07
C ALA A 597 -3.01 7.31 -26.47
N GLN A 598 -3.24 7.67 -27.74
CA GLN A 598 -4.57 7.98 -28.27
C GLN A 598 -5.47 6.74 -28.45
N ALA A 599 -4.90 5.53 -28.41
CA ALA A 599 -5.67 4.28 -28.48
C ALA A 599 -6.48 4.01 -27.20
N VAL A 600 -6.03 4.51 -26.04
CA VAL A 600 -6.58 4.22 -24.70
C VAL A 600 -8.11 4.45 -24.62
N PRO A 601 -8.65 5.63 -24.98
CA PRO A 601 -10.10 5.89 -25.02
C PRO A 601 -10.94 4.86 -25.77
N TYR A 602 -10.44 4.39 -26.90
CA TYR A 602 -11.19 3.52 -27.80
C TYR A 602 -11.16 2.08 -27.28
N ILE A 603 -10.04 1.63 -26.72
CA ILE A 603 -9.92 0.33 -26.06
C ILE A 603 -10.79 0.28 -24.79
N GLU A 604 -10.76 1.35 -23.98
CA GLU A 604 -11.63 1.51 -22.81
C GLU A 604 -13.12 1.38 -23.19
N ARG A 605 -13.55 2.13 -24.22
CA ARG A 605 -14.94 2.07 -24.68
C ARG A 605 -15.31 0.69 -25.23
N LEU A 606 -14.41 0.06 -25.99
CA LEU A 606 -14.62 -1.28 -26.54
C LEU A 606 -14.88 -2.30 -25.42
N LEU A 607 -14.12 -2.22 -24.32
CA LEU A 607 -14.30 -3.09 -23.15
C LEU A 607 -15.63 -2.83 -22.44
N VAL A 608 -16.02 -1.56 -22.26
CA VAL A 608 -17.34 -1.22 -21.68
C VAL A 608 -18.48 -1.76 -22.55
N LEU A 609 -18.44 -1.54 -23.86
CA LEU A 609 -19.45 -2.04 -24.79
C LEU A 609 -19.54 -3.57 -24.80
N SER A 610 -18.41 -4.25 -24.64
CA SER A 610 -18.36 -5.71 -24.56
C SER A 610 -18.99 -6.25 -23.27
N ALA A 611 -18.89 -5.50 -22.16
CA ALA A 611 -19.51 -5.86 -20.89
C ALA A 611 -21.04 -5.60 -20.90
N GLU A 612 -21.49 -4.57 -21.61
CA GLU A 612 -22.92 -4.25 -21.80
C GLU A 612 -23.63 -5.18 -22.80
N ALA A 613 -22.89 -5.97 -23.59
CA ALA A 613 -23.46 -6.79 -24.64
C ALA A 613 -24.30 -7.96 -24.08
N GLN A 614 -25.52 -8.14 -24.60
CA GLN A 614 -26.44 -9.22 -24.16
C GLN A 614 -25.92 -10.63 -24.49
N ARG A 615 -25.05 -10.77 -25.50
CA ARG A 615 -24.34 -12.01 -25.86
C ARG A 615 -22.84 -11.74 -25.86
N PRO A 616 -22.01 -12.62 -25.28
CA PRO A 616 -20.56 -12.41 -25.21
C PRO A 616 -19.94 -12.50 -26.61
N TRP A 617 -19.20 -11.47 -27.01
CA TRP A 617 -18.40 -11.49 -28.23
C TRP A 617 -17.24 -12.49 -28.08
N LYS A 618 -16.84 -13.20 -29.14
CA LYS A 618 -15.60 -14.02 -29.21
C LYS A 618 -14.30 -13.20 -29.15
N ILE A 619 -14.31 -12.12 -28.38
CA ILE A 619 -13.17 -11.29 -28.07
C ILE A 619 -12.56 -11.86 -26.79
N SER A 620 -11.28 -12.21 -26.82
CA SER A 620 -10.53 -12.49 -25.59
C SER A 620 -10.35 -11.22 -24.74
N LEU A 621 -11.36 -10.83 -23.96
CA LEU A 621 -11.36 -9.64 -23.11
C LEU A 621 -10.07 -9.48 -22.27
N SER A 622 -9.46 -10.61 -21.89
CA SER A 622 -8.17 -10.65 -21.23
C SER A 622 -7.07 -9.90 -21.98
N HIS A 623 -6.99 -10.03 -23.32
CA HIS A 623 -6.00 -9.31 -24.12
C HIS A 623 -6.27 -7.82 -24.06
N GLY A 624 -7.51 -7.35 -24.27
CA GLY A 624 -7.84 -5.92 -24.17
C GLY A 624 -7.43 -5.28 -22.84
N TYR A 625 -7.67 -5.98 -21.72
CA TYR A 625 -7.20 -5.51 -20.42
C TYR A 625 -5.67 -5.49 -20.28
N LEU A 626 -4.94 -6.47 -20.83
CA LEU A 626 -3.47 -6.47 -20.87
C LEU A 626 -2.92 -5.30 -21.69
N THR A 627 -3.56 -4.98 -22.81
CA THR A 627 -3.14 -3.87 -23.69
C THR A 627 -3.29 -2.53 -23.00
N LEU A 628 -4.39 -2.35 -22.25
CA LEU A 628 -4.54 -1.18 -21.38
C LEU A 628 -3.52 -1.19 -20.24
N ALA A 629 -3.24 -2.35 -19.63
CA ALA A 629 -2.23 -2.45 -18.57
C ALA A 629 -0.86 -1.96 -19.04
N TRP A 630 -0.45 -2.36 -20.23
CA TRP A 630 0.79 -1.90 -20.84
C TRP A 630 0.75 -0.40 -21.19
N LEU A 631 -0.31 0.07 -21.86
CA LEU A 631 -0.44 1.51 -22.21
C LEU A 631 -0.45 2.41 -20.97
N TYR A 632 -1.17 2.02 -19.91
CA TYR A 632 -1.14 2.76 -18.64
C TYR A 632 0.25 2.74 -17.99
N SER A 633 1.00 1.65 -18.14
CA SER A 633 2.39 1.57 -17.69
C SER A 633 3.28 2.57 -18.42
N GLU A 634 3.15 2.71 -19.74
CA GLU A 634 3.89 3.72 -20.53
C GLU A 634 3.50 5.15 -20.14
N LEU A 635 2.23 5.36 -19.79
CA LEU A 635 1.69 6.66 -19.35
C LEU A 635 1.99 6.99 -17.87
N CYS A 636 2.75 6.14 -17.16
CA CYS A 636 3.02 6.26 -15.71
C CYS A 636 1.75 6.24 -14.83
N LEU A 637 0.66 5.62 -15.30
CA LEU A 637 -0.59 5.40 -14.57
C LEU A 637 -0.57 3.99 -13.93
N TYR A 638 0.28 3.84 -12.91
CA TYR A 638 0.62 2.52 -12.37
C TYR A 638 -0.53 1.85 -11.60
N HIS A 639 -1.40 2.61 -10.90
CA HIS A 639 -2.55 2.01 -10.21
C HIS A 639 -3.58 1.45 -11.19
N LEU A 640 -3.83 2.14 -12.29
CA LEU A 640 -4.69 1.68 -13.37
C LEU A 640 -4.08 0.47 -14.09
N SER A 641 -2.76 0.48 -14.34
CA SER A 641 -2.04 -0.64 -14.96
C SER A 641 -2.16 -1.94 -14.16
N VAL A 642 -1.93 -1.89 -12.84
CA VAL A 642 -2.05 -3.07 -11.97
C VAL A 642 -3.51 -3.56 -11.92
N SER A 643 -4.48 -2.64 -11.94
CA SER A 643 -5.91 -2.96 -11.90
C SER A 643 -6.42 -3.63 -13.18
N SER A 644 -5.99 -3.14 -14.34
CA SER A 644 -6.30 -3.77 -15.62
C SER A 644 -5.61 -5.13 -15.76
N ALA A 645 -4.36 -5.28 -15.31
CA ALA A 645 -3.67 -6.58 -15.25
C ALA A 645 -4.43 -7.59 -14.36
N ARG A 646 -4.93 -7.16 -13.18
CA ARG A 646 -5.77 -8.03 -12.34
C ARG A 646 -7.04 -8.44 -13.07
N ARG A 647 -7.75 -7.50 -13.69
CA ARG A 647 -8.97 -7.79 -14.46
C ARG A 647 -8.71 -8.75 -15.61
N ALA A 648 -7.57 -8.67 -16.29
CA ALA A 648 -7.18 -9.62 -17.33
C ALA A 648 -7.03 -11.05 -16.79
N SER A 649 -6.35 -11.20 -15.64
CA SER A 649 -6.06 -12.50 -15.04
C SER A 649 -7.28 -13.23 -14.46
N LEU A 650 -8.29 -12.48 -14.02
CA LEU A 650 -9.52 -13.02 -13.42
C LEU A 650 -10.59 -13.41 -14.45
N GLN A 651 -10.38 -13.16 -15.74
CA GLN A 651 -11.34 -13.54 -16.77
C GLN A 651 -11.45 -15.07 -16.91
N PRO A 652 -12.65 -15.64 -17.09
CA PRO A 652 -12.83 -17.09 -17.26
C PRO A 652 -12.04 -17.68 -18.44
N CYS A 653 -11.80 -16.87 -19.48
CA CYS A 653 -11.05 -17.24 -20.68
C CYS A 653 -9.53 -16.98 -20.58
N ALA A 654 -9.01 -16.58 -19.41
CA ALA A 654 -7.60 -16.25 -19.25
C ALA A 654 -6.70 -17.50 -19.37
N ARG A 655 -5.71 -17.44 -20.26
CA ARG A 655 -4.66 -18.46 -20.41
C ARG A 655 -3.50 -18.20 -19.45
N LEU A 656 -2.64 -19.20 -19.28
CA LEU A 656 -1.42 -19.07 -18.47
C LEU A 656 -0.56 -17.88 -18.91
N SER A 657 -0.39 -17.67 -20.22
CA SER A 657 0.34 -16.51 -20.76
C SER A 657 -0.22 -15.18 -20.27
N ASN A 658 -1.54 -15.03 -20.21
CA ASN A 658 -2.19 -13.80 -19.73
C ASN A 658 -1.87 -13.54 -18.24
N CYS A 659 -1.87 -14.59 -17.42
CA CYS A 659 -1.55 -14.51 -16.00
C CYS A 659 -0.07 -14.16 -15.78
N LEU A 660 0.84 -14.75 -16.57
CA LEU A 660 2.28 -14.47 -16.52
C LEU A 660 2.60 -13.03 -16.95
N ILE A 661 1.99 -12.54 -18.03
CA ILE A 661 2.18 -11.14 -18.47
C ILE A 661 1.65 -10.17 -17.41
N SER A 662 0.47 -10.46 -16.84
CA SER A 662 -0.08 -9.67 -15.75
C SER A 662 0.89 -9.62 -14.56
N MET A 663 1.47 -10.77 -14.19
CA MET A 663 2.46 -10.86 -13.12
C MET A 663 3.71 -10.03 -13.43
N VAL A 664 4.25 -10.12 -14.65
CA VAL A 664 5.46 -9.37 -15.05
C VAL A 664 5.21 -7.86 -15.02
N LEU A 665 4.07 -7.40 -15.55
CA LEU A 665 3.68 -5.98 -15.51
C LEU A 665 3.55 -5.46 -14.07
N VAL A 666 2.91 -6.24 -13.19
CA VAL A 666 2.75 -5.86 -11.77
C VAL A 666 4.08 -5.90 -11.02
N LEU A 667 4.99 -6.81 -11.37
CA LEU A 667 6.34 -6.86 -10.79
C LEU A 667 7.17 -5.62 -11.14
N ASP A 668 7.06 -5.11 -12.37
CA ASP A 668 7.77 -3.89 -12.78
C ASP A 668 7.12 -2.63 -12.17
N ASN A 669 5.79 -2.53 -12.25
CA ASN A 669 5.04 -1.35 -11.78
C ASN A 669 4.91 -1.27 -10.26
N GLY A 670 4.87 -2.40 -9.55
CA GLY A 670 4.79 -2.46 -8.09
C GLY A 670 6.04 -1.86 -7.40
N ASN A 671 7.23 -2.02 -8.00
CA ASN A 671 8.45 -1.40 -7.47
C ASN A 671 8.44 0.12 -7.64
N LYS A 672 7.90 0.60 -8.77
CA LYS A 672 7.75 2.02 -9.10
C LYS A 672 6.70 2.70 -8.19
N LEU A 673 5.59 2.01 -7.88
CA LEU A 673 4.57 2.47 -6.92
C LEU A 673 5.09 2.62 -5.49
N CYS A 674 6.06 1.79 -5.08
CA CYS A 674 6.63 1.86 -3.72
C CYS A 674 7.84 2.82 -3.61
N GLY A 675 8.26 3.47 -4.70
CA GLY A 675 9.41 4.39 -4.71
C GLY A 675 10.75 3.72 -4.38
N ILE A 676 10.86 2.39 -4.57
CA ILE A 676 12.04 1.61 -4.22
C ILE A 676 13.02 1.61 -5.39
N THR A 677 14.27 2.03 -5.16
CA THR A 677 15.35 1.96 -6.15
C THR A 677 15.66 0.51 -6.51
N GLU A 678 15.88 0.25 -7.80
CA GLU A 678 15.96 -1.08 -8.45
C GLU A 678 16.94 -2.09 -7.81
N GLN A 679 17.86 -1.63 -6.96
CA GLN A 679 19.01 -2.42 -6.47
C GLN A 679 18.69 -3.36 -5.29
N LYS A 680 17.53 -3.26 -4.62
CA LYS A 680 17.07 -4.21 -3.59
C LYS A 680 15.55 -4.46 -3.67
N ALA A 681 15.00 -4.55 -4.88
CA ALA A 681 13.56 -4.68 -5.10
C ALA A 681 13.05 -6.10 -4.80
N SER A 682 12.74 -6.36 -3.52
CA SER A 682 11.97 -7.51 -3.05
C SER A 682 10.58 -7.57 -3.72
N ILE A 683 10.05 -8.78 -3.97
CA ILE A 683 8.73 -8.96 -4.57
C ILE A 683 7.65 -8.28 -3.71
N ALA A 684 6.80 -7.46 -4.33
CA ALA A 684 5.71 -6.78 -3.64
C ALA A 684 4.56 -7.75 -3.32
N PRO A 685 3.87 -7.60 -2.16
CA PRO A 685 2.76 -8.48 -1.76
C PRO A 685 1.60 -8.51 -2.76
N GLN A 686 1.40 -7.40 -3.48
CA GLN A 686 0.38 -7.24 -4.53
C GLN A 686 0.55 -8.22 -5.70
N VAL A 687 1.75 -8.81 -5.85
CA VAL A 687 2.06 -9.81 -6.87
C VAL A 687 1.56 -11.20 -6.47
N ALA A 688 1.32 -11.45 -5.17
CA ALA A 688 0.99 -12.77 -4.65
C ALA A 688 -0.26 -13.42 -5.29
N PRO A 689 -1.39 -12.71 -5.54
CA PRO A 689 -2.54 -13.27 -6.21
C PRO A 689 -2.21 -13.75 -7.63
N PHE A 690 -1.36 -13.00 -8.35
CA PHE A 690 -0.94 -13.35 -9.71
C PHE A 690 -0.01 -14.58 -9.73
N LEU A 691 0.90 -14.67 -8.75
CA LEU A 691 1.76 -15.84 -8.57
C LEU A 691 0.94 -17.08 -8.26
N HIS A 692 -0.02 -16.98 -7.34
CA HIS A 692 -0.91 -18.07 -6.96
C HIS A 692 -1.81 -18.51 -8.13
N LEU A 693 -2.39 -17.56 -8.86
CA LEU A 693 -3.25 -17.86 -10.01
C LEU A 693 -2.45 -18.47 -11.18
N SER A 694 -1.22 -18.02 -11.40
CA SER A 694 -0.31 -18.65 -12.38
C SER A 694 0.09 -20.06 -11.93
N PHE A 695 0.37 -20.26 -10.64
CA PHE A 695 0.73 -21.56 -10.08
C PHE A 695 -0.41 -22.59 -10.21
N THR A 696 -1.65 -22.21 -9.88
CA THR A 696 -2.84 -23.07 -10.04
C THR A 696 -3.08 -23.43 -11.51
N LYS A 697 -2.93 -22.47 -12.44
CA LYS A 697 -3.06 -22.73 -13.89
C LYS A 697 -1.97 -23.63 -14.46
N VAL A 698 -0.73 -23.51 -13.95
CA VAL A 698 0.35 -24.44 -14.29
C VAL A 698 0.05 -25.86 -13.80
N GLN A 699 -0.62 -26.00 -12.65
CA GLN A 699 -1.00 -27.32 -12.12
C GLN A 699 -2.08 -28.01 -12.95
N GLU A 700 -2.97 -27.25 -13.59
CA GLU A 700 -4.01 -27.75 -14.50
C GLU A 700 -3.44 -28.16 -15.89
N GLY A 701 -2.34 -27.55 -16.33
CA GLY A 701 -1.73 -27.75 -17.65
C GLY A 701 -0.51 -28.68 -17.63
N GLY A 702 -0.66 -29.93 -18.09
CA GLY A 702 0.40 -30.95 -18.11
C GLY A 702 1.53 -30.78 -19.14
N ARG A 703 2.09 -29.57 -19.33
CA ARG A 703 3.25 -29.33 -20.24
C ARG A 703 4.58 -29.46 -19.49
N THR A 704 5.57 -30.11 -20.10
CA THR A 704 6.91 -30.40 -19.53
C THR A 704 7.78 -29.16 -19.27
N GLN A 705 7.66 -28.10 -20.08
CA GLN A 705 8.35 -26.82 -19.86
C GLN A 705 7.85 -26.04 -18.62
N CYS A 706 6.68 -26.42 -18.07
CA CYS A 706 6.09 -25.73 -16.92
C CYS A 706 6.68 -26.14 -15.56
N HIS A 707 7.59 -27.12 -15.49
CA HIS A 707 8.20 -27.57 -14.23
C HIS A 707 9.17 -26.55 -13.64
N VAL A 708 10.04 -25.95 -14.45
CA VAL A 708 10.97 -24.89 -13.99
C VAL A 708 10.18 -23.66 -13.55
N LEU A 709 9.15 -23.28 -14.32
CA LEU A 709 8.25 -22.19 -13.96
C LEU A 709 7.53 -22.46 -12.63
N ARG A 710 6.98 -23.68 -12.44
CA ARG A 710 6.33 -24.08 -11.18
C ARG A 710 7.29 -23.99 -9.99
N HIS A 711 8.53 -24.46 -10.16
CA HIS A 711 9.56 -24.38 -9.13
C HIS A 711 9.83 -22.93 -8.72
N GLN A 712 10.04 -22.04 -9.70
CA GLN A 712 10.32 -20.63 -9.44
C GLN A 712 9.12 -19.89 -8.84
N LEU A 713 7.89 -20.17 -9.30
CA LEU A 713 6.66 -19.57 -8.76
C LEU A 713 6.45 -19.95 -7.28
N ALA A 714 6.64 -21.22 -6.92
CA ALA A 714 6.50 -21.69 -5.54
C ALA A 714 7.58 -21.10 -4.61
N LEU A 715 8.84 -21.00 -5.07
CA LEU A 715 9.90 -20.33 -4.32
C LEU A 715 9.56 -18.85 -4.07
N CYS A 716 9.11 -18.12 -5.08
CA CYS A 716 8.70 -16.72 -4.91
C CYS A 716 7.51 -16.54 -3.96
N LEU A 717 6.49 -17.40 -4.04
CA LEU A 717 5.35 -17.39 -3.11
C LEU A 717 5.82 -17.65 -1.67
N CYS A 718 6.69 -18.64 -1.49
CA CYS A 718 7.24 -18.98 -0.19
C CYS A 718 8.09 -17.82 0.37
N GLN A 719 8.83 -17.07 -0.46
CA GLN A 719 9.65 -15.94 -0.05
C GLN A 719 8.78 -14.78 0.43
N LEU A 720 7.68 -14.54 -0.28
CA LEU A 720 6.66 -13.58 0.12
C LEU A 720 6.07 -13.95 1.47
N PHE A 721 5.62 -15.19 1.66
CA PHE A 721 5.07 -15.65 2.93
C PHE A 721 6.08 -15.50 4.09
N TYR A 722 7.34 -15.88 3.85
CA TYR A 722 8.41 -15.76 4.82
C TYR A 722 8.69 -14.30 5.21
N LYS A 723 8.83 -13.39 4.23
CA LYS A 723 9.09 -11.96 4.46
C LYS A 723 8.03 -11.32 5.36
N HIS A 724 6.76 -11.71 5.24
CA HIS A 724 5.67 -11.21 6.06
C HIS A 724 5.41 -12.00 7.35
N LYS A 725 6.36 -12.87 7.75
CA LYS A 725 6.33 -13.70 8.96
C LYS A 725 5.19 -14.72 9.02
N MET A 726 4.75 -15.23 7.86
CA MET A 726 3.73 -16.28 7.75
C MET A 726 4.38 -17.63 7.47
N VAL A 727 5.16 -18.12 8.43
CA VAL A 727 6.06 -19.27 8.27
C VAL A 727 5.30 -20.57 7.94
N GLU A 728 4.14 -20.81 8.55
CA GLU A 728 3.33 -22.02 8.27
C GLU A 728 2.88 -22.12 6.80
N HIS A 729 2.48 -20.99 6.20
CA HIS A 729 2.06 -20.94 4.80
C HIS A 729 3.26 -21.16 3.86
N ALA A 730 4.43 -20.62 4.22
CA ALA A 730 5.68 -20.85 3.51
C ALA A 730 6.06 -22.36 3.54
N ILE A 731 6.00 -23.01 4.71
CA ILE A 731 6.24 -24.45 4.85
C ILE A 731 5.26 -25.26 3.99
N HIS A 732 3.98 -24.91 4.01
CA HIS A 732 2.96 -25.59 3.20
C HIS A 732 3.27 -25.52 1.69
N GLN A 733 3.61 -24.34 1.17
CA GLN A 733 4.00 -24.17 -0.23
C GLN A 733 5.23 -25.01 -0.58
N MET A 734 6.21 -25.08 0.32
CA MET A 734 7.43 -25.82 0.09
C MET A 734 7.23 -27.34 0.14
N HIS A 735 6.38 -27.84 1.03
CA HIS A 735 5.93 -29.23 0.99
C HIS A 735 5.15 -29.56 -0.28
N MET A 736 4.30 -28.66 -0.75
CA MET A 736 3.57 -28.82 -2.01
C MET A 736 4.50 -28.89 -3.23
N LEU A 737 5.65 -28.23 -3.19
CA LEU A 737 6.69 -28.34 -4.21
C LEU A 737 7.39 -29.70 -4.17
N ILE A 738 7.78 -30.18 -2.99
CA ILE A 738 8.50 -31.45 -2.82
C ILE A 738 7.61 -32.65 -3.14
N ASN A 739 6.37 -32.66 -2.62
CA ASN A 739 5.43 -33.78 -2.76
C ASN A 739 4.91 -33.96 -4.20
N ASN A 740 4.86 -32.89 -5.00
CA ASN A 740 4.35 -32.92 -6.38
C ASN A 740 5.46 -32.96 -7.45
N SER A 741 6.69 -33.30 -7.06
CA SER A 741 7.80 -33.46 -8.01
C SER A 741 7.60 -34.70 -8.90
N PRO A 742 7.78 -34.59 -10.23
CA PRO A 742 7.47 -35.69 -11.14
C PRO A 742 8.48 -36.85 -10.99
N PRO A 743 8.05 -38.11 -11.23
CA PRO A 743 8.94 -39.26 -11.17
C PRO A 743 9.93 -39.31 -12.35
N LEU A 744 11.21 -39.37 -11.98
CA LEU A 744 12.41 -39.93 -12.64
C LEU A 744 12.79 -39.63 -14.11
N LYS A 745 11.97 -39.07 -15.01
CA LYS A 745 12.32 -39.12 -16.46
C LYS A 745 12.25 -37.89 -17.34
N GLU A 746 11.75 -36.73 -16.91
CA GLU A 746 11.65 -35.58 -17.81
C GLU A 746 12.18 -34.30 -17.15
N VAL A 747 13.45 -34.00 -17.47
CA VAL A 747 14.27 -32.81 -17.14
C VAL A 747 14.71 -32.68 -15.66
N PRO A 748 16.00 -32.93 -15.34
CA PRO A 748 16.50 -32.81 -13.98
C PRO A 748 16.64 -31.34 -13.55
N ILE A 749 16.02 -30.98 -12.43
CA ILE A 749 16.33 -29.73 -11.71
C ILE A 749 17.78 -29.85 -11.19
N TYR A 750 18.56 -28.78 -11.32
CA TYR A 750 19.98 -28.73 -10.94
C TYR A 750 20.17 -29.09 -9.46
N LEU A 751 21.17 -29.95 -9.14
CA LEU A 751 21.39 -30.48 -7.78
C LEU A 751 21.58 -29.36 -6.71
N PRO A 752 22.31 -28.28 -6.97
CA PRO A 752 22.38 -27.10 -6.09
C PRO A 752 21.05 -26.38 -5.87
N GLU A 753 20.19 -26.28 -6.88
CA GLU A 753 18.86 -25.66 -6.72
C GLU A 753 17.98 -26.53 -5.80
N ARG A 754 18.08 -27.87 -5.89
CA ARG A 754 17.38 -28.80 -4.98
C ARG A 754 17.89 -28.71 -3.55
N ASN A 755 19.21 -28.70 -3.35
CA ASN A 755 19.80 -28.56 -2.02
C ASN A 755 19.44 -27.20 -1.41
N SER A 756 19.49 -26.12 -2.19
CA SER A 756 19.08 -24.79 -1.72
C SER A 756 17.61 -24.73 -1.27
N ALA A 757 16.72 -25.45 -1.97
CA ALA A 757 15.33 -25.58 -1.62
C ALA A 757 15.16 -26.34 -0.27
N LEU A 758 15.84 -27.46 -0.08
CA LEU A 758 15.77 -28.22 1.17
C LEU A 758 16.39 -27.47 2.36
N ILE A 759 17.53 -26.80 2.15
CA ILE A 759 18.17 -25.92 3.14
C ILE A 759 17.19 -24.83 3.59
N TRP A 760 16.48 -24.22 2.64
CA TRP A 760 15.50 -23.20 2.96
C TRP A 760 14.26 -23.75 3.65
N LEU A 761 13.79 -24.96 3.31
CA LEU A 761 12.75 -25.65 4.07
C LEU A 761 13.20 -25.91 5.52
N ALA A 762 14.44 -26.36 5.73
CA ALA A 762 14.98 -26.55 7.08
C ALA A 762 14.98 -25.23 7.86
N TRP A 763 15.39 -24.13 7.24
CA TRP A 763 15.31 -22.80 7.83
C TRP A 763 13.88 -22.41 8.24
N LEU A 764 12.88 -22.67 7.40
CA LEU A 764 11.48 -22.39 7.73
C LEU A 764 11.01 -23.21 8.94
N HIS A 765 11.44 -24.46 9.09
CA HIS A 765 11.12 -25.28 10.28
C HIS A 765 11.82 -24.78 11.55
N ILE A 766 13.03 -24.21 11.45
CA ILE A 766 13.70 -23.55 12.59
C ILE A 766 12.85 -22.39 13.11
N GLU A 767 12.44 -21.50 12.21
CA GLU A 767 11.61 -20.33 12.55
C GLU A 767 10.22 -20.72 13.07
N ASN A 768 9.69 -21.89 12.66
CA ASN A 768 8.43 -22.42 13.16
C ASN A 768 8.56 -23.22 14.48
N ASN A 769 9.69 -23.14 15.18
CA ASN A 769 9.97 -23.88 16.42
C ASN A 769 9.90 -25.43 16.28
N GLN A 770 10.29 -25.97 15.12
CA GLN A 770 10.36 -27.41 14.85
C GLN A 770 11.80 -27.86 14.51
N PRO A 771 12.75 -27.77 15.46
CA PRO A 771 14.16 -28.05 15.18
C PRO A 771 14.44 -29.52 14.82
N ASP A 772 13.66 -30.47 15.34
CA ASP A 772 13.86 -31.90 15.06
C ASP A 772 13.68 -32.23 13.56
N VAL A 773 12.66 -31.64 12.92
CA VAL A 773 12.41 -31.82 11.48
C VAL A 773 13.46 -31.11 10.64
N ALA A 774 13.90 -29.92 11.07
CA ALA A 774 14.98 -29.20 10.39
C ALA A 774 16.30 -29.99 10.42
N LEU A 775 16.64 -30.61 11.56
CA LEU A 775 17.85 -31.43 11.68
C LEU A 775 17.79 -32.64 10.74
N ASP A 776 16.66 -33.35 10.70
CA ASP A 776 16.43 -34.47 9.79
C ASP A 776 16.64 -34.07 8.32
N ILE A 777 16.14 -32.89 7.92
CA ILE A 777 16.32 -32.37 6.55
C ILE A 777 17.80 -32.07 6.28
N LEU A 778 18.48 -31.35 7.17
CA LEU A 778 19.89 -30.97 6.99
C LEU A 778 20.81 -32.20 6.95
N ASP A 779 20.61 -33.18 7.85
CA ASP A 779 21.37 -34.42 7.86
C ASP A 779 21.12 -35.24 6.57
N SER A 780 19.90 -35.21 6.01
CA SER A 780 19.60 -35.82 4.71
C SER A 780 20.36 -35.14 3.56
N VAL A 781 20.44 -33.81 3.55
CA VAL A 781 21.19 -33.05 2.55
C VAL A 781 22.69 -33.36 2.66
N LEU A 782 23.26 -33.34 3.86
CA LEU A 782 24.67 -33.70 4.09
C LEU A 782 24.99 -35.11 3.59
N SER A 783 24.10 -36.09 3.83
CA SER A 783 24.31 -37.48 3.39
C SER A 783 24.34 -37.66 1.87
N THR A 784 23.80 -36.70 1.12
CA THR A 784 23.81 -36.70 -0.35
C THR A 784 24.99 -35.95 -0.96
N MET A 785 25.74 -35.19 -0.16
CA MET A 785 26.92 -34.48 -0.61
C MET A 785 28.11 -35.46 -0.75
N PRO A 786 29.00 -35.28 -1.74
CA PRO A 786 30.11 -36.21 -1.95
C PRO A 786 31.11 -36.14 -0.79
N GLU A 787 31.40 -37.28 -0.14
CA GLU A 787 32.33 -37.41 1.01
C GLU A 787 33.77 -36.90 0.76
N HIS A 788 34.14 -36.60 -0.48
CA HIS A 788 35.51 -36.23 -0.90
C HIS A 788 35.60 -34.85 -1.58
N CYS A 789 34.51 -34.07 -1.56
CA CYS A 789 34.51 -32.72 -2.12
C CYS A 789 33.83 -31.77 -1.11
N THR A 790 34.62 -31.03 -0.33
CA THR A 790 34.09 -29.94 0.47
C THR A 790 33.51 -28.90 -0.47
N THR A 791 32.27 -28.46 -0.22
CA THR A 791 31.62 -27.43 -1.05
C THR A 791 31.19 -26.25 -0.18
N PRO A 792 31.13 -25.01 -0.71
CA PRO A 792 30.62 -23.87 0.06
C PRO A 792 29.18 -24.09 0.55
N GLN A 793 28.35 -24.84 -0.20
CA GLN A 793 27.01 -25.23 0.24
C GLN A 793 27.02 -26.17 1.45
N GLU A 794 28.02 -27.04 1.60
CA GLU A 794 28.18 -27.89 2.79
C GLU A 794 28.42 -27.02 4.03
N GLY A 795 29.22 -25.96 3.89
CA GLY A 795 29.44 -24.97 4.91
C GLY A 795 28.15 -24.27 5.38
N VAL A 796 27.27 -23.89 4.43
CA VAL A 796 25.95 -23.31 4.74
C VAL A 796 25.10 -24.29 5.56
N VAL A 797 25.07 -25.57 5.15
CA VAL A 797 24.31 -26.63 5.84
C VAL A 797 24.85 -26.85 7.25
N LEU A 798 26.17 -26.91 7.43
CA LEU A 798 26.83 -27.07 8.73
C LEU A 798 26.56 -25.89 9.66
N ASN A 799 26.58 -24.66 9.15
CA ASN A 799 26.21 -23.49 9.92
C ASN A 799 24.73 -23.53 10.37
N MET A 800 23.80 -23.87 9.48
CA MET A 800 22.38 -24.03 9.85
C MET A 800 22.17 -25.17 10.85
N ARG A 801 22.91 -26.26 10.70
CA ARG A 801 22.89 -27.39 11.62
C ARG A 801 23.36 -26.97 13.01
N GLY A 802 24.38 -26.11 13.10
CA GLY A 802 24.80 -25.47 14.35
C GLY A 802 23.66 -24.69 15.02
N VAL A 803 22.91 -23.91 14.24
CA VAL A 803 21.73 -23.14 14.74
C VAL A 803 20.67 -24.09 15.31
N VAL A 804 20.31 -25.14 14.57
CA VAL A 804 19.32 -26.14 15.02
C VAL A 804 19.74 -26.81 16.32
N LEU A 805 20.99 -27.28 16.39
CA LEU A 805 21.51 -27.98 17.57
C LEU A 805 21.55 -27.07 18.80
N ARG A 806 21.85 -25.79 18.62
CA ARG A 806 21.74 -24.80 19.70
C ARG A 806 20.29 -24.66 20.18
N TYR A 807 19.30 -24.54 19.28
CA TYR A 807 17.88 -24.47 19.66
C TYR A 807 17.42 -25.71 20.44
N MET A 808 17.98 -26.89 20.12
CA MET A 808 17.74 -28.13 20.86
C MET A 808 18.47 -28.20 22.21
N GLY A 809 19.42 -27.30 22.47
CA GLY A 809 20.24 -27.28 23.68
C GLY A 809 21.50 -28.16 23.63
N ASP A 810 21.81 -28.78 22.49
CA ASP A 810 23.04 -29.57 22.29
C ASP A 810 24.20 -28.65 21.87
N LEU A 811 24.72 -27.93 22.87
CA LEU A 811 25.73 -26.88 22.67
C LEU A 811 27.07 -27.45 22.14
N GLN A 812 27.39 -28.70 22.44
CA GLN A 812 28.65 -29.32 22.00
C GLN A 812 28.64 -29.58 20.50
N ARG A 813 27.61 -30.28 19.99
CA ARG A 813 27.50 -30.55 18.56
C ARG A 813 27.27 -29.27 17.75
N ALA A 814 26.63 -28.26 18.36
CA ALA A 814 26.50 -26.94 17.76
C ALA A 814 27.87 -26.28 17.54
N ALA A 815 28.74 -26.28 18.55
CA ALA A 815 30.09 -25.74 18.45
C ALA A 815 30.93 -26.49 17.39
N GLU A 816 30.86 -27.82 17.36
CA GLU A 816 31.53 -28.65 16.35
C GLU A 816 31.05 -28.30 14.92
N SER A 817 29.74 -28.09 14.74
CA SER A 817 29.16 -27.76 13.43
C SER A 817 29.54 -26.34 12.98
N TYR A 818 29.53 -25.36 13.88
CA TYR A 818 30.00 -24.01 13.55
C TYR A 818 31.50 -23.97 13.26
N GLN A 819 32.31 -24.72 14.00
CA GLN A 819 33.75 -24.79 13.74
C GLN A 819 34.03 -25.40 12.36
N ALA A 820 33.36 -26.50 12.00
CA ALA A 820 33.48 -27.08 10.67
C ALA A 820 33.04 -26.08 9.57
N ALA A 821 32.02 -25.26 9.83
CA ALA A 821 31.58 -24.22 8.91
C ALA A 821 32.60 -23.06 8.77
N VAL A 822 33.33 -22.72 9.84
CA VAL A 822 34.46 -21.77 9.82
C VAL A 822 35.61 -22.32 8.98
N ASP A 823 35.99 -23.57 9.21
CA ASP A 823 37.11 -24.21 8.51
C ASP A 823 36.88 -24.21 6.98
N ILE A 824 35.63 -24.44 6.53
CA ILE A 824 35.24 -24.36 5.11
C ILE A 824 35.32 -22.91 4.60
N CYS A 825 34.85 -21.92 5.35
CA CYS A 825 34.95 -20.52 4.90
C CYS A 825 36.40 -20.05 4.78
N GLU A 826 37.26 -20.50 5.70
CA GLU A 826 38.69 -20.19 5.69
C GLU A 826 39.39 -20.83 4.47
N GLU A 827 39.07 -22.08 4.14
CA GLU A 827 39.60 -22.76 2.95
C GLU A 827 39.21 -22.06 1.64
N TYR A 828 37.99 -21.53 1.57
CA TYR A 828 37.44 -20.88 0.37
C TYR A 828 37.62 -19.35 0.34
N GLU A 829 38.26 -18.77 1.36
CA GLU A 829 38.45 -17.31 1.54
C GLU A 829 37.14 -16.50 1.44
N ASP A 830 36.00 -17.09 1.84
CA ASP A 830 34.71 -16.40 1.86
C ASP A 830 34.58 -15.55 3.12
N LEU A 831 35.17 -14.35 3.08
CA LEU A 831 35.18 -13.39 4.18
C LEU A 831 33.77 -13.10 4.75
N SER A 832 32.74 -13.13 3.90
CA SER A 832 31.37 -12.78 4.29
C SER A 832 30.74 -13.85 5.18
N ASN A 833 30.82 -15.11 4.74
CA ASN A 833 30.30 -16.26 5.48
C ASN A 833 31.18 -16.58 6.68
N TRP A 834 32.50 -16.33 6.58
CA TRP A 834 33.42 -16.45 7.70
C TRP A 834 33.05 -15.53 8.87
N ALA A 835 32.74 -14.27 8.58
CA ALA A 835 32.33 -13.30 9.60
C ALA A 835 31.06 -13.76 10.34
N VAL A 836 30.08 -14.32 9.62
CA VAL A 836 28.84 -14.87 10.21
C VAL A 836 29.12 -16.10 11.06
N ALA A 837 29.95 -17.04 10.58
CA ALA A 837 30.30 -18.25 11.31
C ALA A 837 31.02 -17.92 12.64
N GLN A 838 31.95 -16.96 12.60
CA GLN A 838 32.63 -16.45 13.81
C GLN A 838 31.66 -15.77 14.77
N ALA A 839 30.72 -14.98 14.25
CA ALA A 839 29.69 -14.36 15.07
C ALA A 839 28.82 -15.41 15.77
N ASN A 840 28.41 -16.48 15.07
CA ASN A 840 27.61 -17.57 15.63
C ASN A 840 28.35 -18.32 16.75
N LEU A 841 29.64 -18.61 16.58
CA LEU A 841 30.48 -19.15 17.66
C LEU A 841 30.52 -18.20 18.86
N GLY A 842 30.70 -16.90 18.62
CA GLY A 842 30.69 -15.87 19.65
C GLY A 842 29.38 -15.84 20.46
N LEU A 843 28.24 -15.86 19.76
CA LEU A 843 26.90 -15.90 20.36
C LEU A 843 26.64 -17.21 21.12
N LEU A 844 27.09 -18.35 20.61
CA LEU A 844 27.02 -19.63 21.31
C LEU A 844 27.79 -19.58 22.64
N TRP A 845 28.99 -19.01 22.64
CA TRP A 845 29.79 -18.84 23.86
C TRP A 845 29.17 -17.86 24.86
N LEU A 846 28.45 -16.83 24.39
CA LEU A 846 27.66 -15.97 25.28
C LEU A 846 26.57 -16.77 26.01
N ASN A 847 25.89 -17.67 25.30
CA ASN A 847 24.85 -18.52 25.87
C ASN A 847 25.40 -19.50 26.90
N VAL A 848 26.58 -20.07 26.63
CA VAL A 848 27.31 -20.94 27.58
C VAL A 848 27.81 -20.15 28.82
N GLY A 849 27.94 -18.81 28.70
CA GLY A 849 28.51 -17.95 29.74
C GLY A 849 30.04 -17.81 29.68
N ALA A 850 30.68 -18.33 28.63
CA ALA A 850 32.12 -18.24 28.38
C ALA A 850 32.50 -16.85 27.81
N LYS A 851 32.40 -15.82 28.65
CA LYS A 851 32.51 -14.40 28.24
C LYS A 851 33.79 -14.05 27.47
N GLY A 852 34.94 -14.64 27.85
CA GLY A 852 36.22 -14.34 27.19
C GLY A 852 36.32 -14.88 25.76
N LEU A 853 35.85 -16.12 25.54
CA LEU A 853 35.81 -16.72 24.20
C LEU A 853 34.78 -16.01 23.32
N ALA A 854 33.62 -15.72 23.89
CA ALA A 854 32.58 -14.97 23.21
C ALA A 854 33.07 -13.61 22.69
N GLN A 855 33.72 -12.83 23.56
CA GLN A 855 34.28 -11.54 23.16
C GLN A 855 35.29 -11.70 22.03
N ARG A 856 36.18 -12.69 22.11
CA ARG A 856 37.20 -12.94 21.08
C ARG A 856 36.56 -13.20 19.71
N HIS A 857 35.67 -14.19 19.62
CA HIS A 857 35.01 -14.55 18.35
C HIS A 857 34.14 -13.41 17.80
N LEU A 858 33.42 -12.66 18.65
CA LEU A 858 32.66 -11.49 18.21
C LEU A 858 33.56 -10.35 17.71
N THR A 859 34.73 -10.12 18.34
CA THR A 859 35.68 -9.11 17.85
C THR A 859 36.35 -9.53 16.54
N GLU A 860 36.66 -10.81 16.36
CA GLU A 860 37.16 -11.37 15.10
C GLU A 860 36.09 -11.23 13.99
N ALA A 861 34.82 -11.50 14.28
CA ALA A 861 33.72 -11.27 13.37
C ALA A 861 33.58 -9.78 12.96
N VAL A 862 33.70 -8.85 13.92
CA VAL A 862 33.67 -7.40 13.65
C VAL A 862 34.83 -6.96 12.76
N GLN A 863 36.03 -7.53 12.94
CA GLN A 863 37.19 -7.26 12.09
C GLN A 863 36.92 -7.70 10.65
N LEU A 864 36.46 -8.95 10.47
CA LEU A 864 36.11 -9.48 9.13
C LEU A 864 35.02 -8.64 8.46
N PHE A 865 33.95 -8.29 9.18
CA PHE A 865 32.89 -7.43 8.63
C PHE A 865 33.39 -6.03 8.25
N SER A 866 34.38 -5.49 8.95
CA SER A 866 34.93 -4.15 8.67
C SER A 866 35.78 -4.10 7.39
N GLU A 867 36.24 -5.24 6.89
CA GLU A 867 37.03 -5.37 5.65
C GLU A 867 36.17 -5.56 4.40
N LEU A 868 34.84 -5.70 4.53
CA LEU A 868 33.92 -5.97 3.41
C LEU A 868 33.39 -4.69 2.74
N ASP A 869 33.44 -4.65 1.40
CA ASP A 869 32.93 -3.56 0.57
C ASP A 869 31.44 -3.76 0.19
N LYS A 870 30.53 -3.51 1.15
CA LYS A 870 29.03 -3.47 1.05
C LYS A 870 28.33 -4.84 0.85
N GLY A 871 27.11 -4.97 1.40
CA GLY A 871 26.23 -6.16 1.22
C GLY A 871 25.78 -6.84 2.51
N HIS A 872 26.64 -6.92 3.53
CA HIS A 872 26.40 -7.64 4.79
C HIS A 872 26.10 -6.72 6.00
N GLU A 873 25.65 -5.50 5.72
CA GLU A 873 25.47 -4.45 6.73
C GLU A 873 24.51 -4.87 7.84
N ALA A 874 23.43 -5.61 7.52
CA ALA A 874 22.46 -6.07 8.51
C ALA A 874 23.07 -7.01 9.56
N ASN A 875 23.81 -8.04 9.13
CA ASN A 875 24.49 -8.98 10.03
C ASN A 875 25.54 -8.25 10.87
N PHE A 876 26.33 -7.36 10.24
CA PHE A 876 27.33 -6.58 10.94
C PHE A 876 26.74 -5.70 12.05
N ILE A 877 25.62 -5.02 11.76
CA ILE A 877 24.90 -4.20 12.74
C ILE A 877 24.43 -5.05 13.93
N ILE A 878 23.83 -6.23 13.68
CA ILE A 878 23.37 -7.11 14.75
C ILE A 878 24.53 -7.54 15.65
N VAL A 879 25.66 -7.93 15.07
CA VAL A 879 26.86 -8.34 15.82
C VAL A 879 27.39 -7.20 16.69
N LEU A 880 27.40 -5.95 16.18
CA LEU A 880 27.76 -4.78 16.98
C LEU A 880 26.78 -4.51 18.12
N LEU A 881 25.48 -4.72 17.93
CA LEU A 881 24.49 -4.58 18.99
C LEU A 881 24.68 -5.65 20.08
N GLU A 882 24.91 -6.91 19.72
CA GLU A 882 25.14 -8.00 20.68
C GLU A 882 26.45 -7.80 21.45
N LEU A 883 27.53 -7.42 20.75
CA LEU A 883 28.81 -7.09 21.37
C LEU A 883 28.67 -5.86 22.30
N GLY A 884 27.89 -4.86 21.90
CA GLY A 884 27.59 -3.70 22.71
C GLY A 884 26.86 -4.06 24.01
N GLN A 885 25.84 -4.92 23.92
CA GLN A 885 25.13 -5.43 25.09
C GLN A 885 26.05 -6.26 25.99
N HIS A 886 26.95 -7.05 25.41
CA HIS A 886 27.94 -7.81 26.15
C HIS A 886 28.87 -6.89 26.97
N TYR A 887 29.40 -5.83 26.36
CA TYR A 887 30.23 -4.85 27.06
C TYR A 887 29.50 -4.16 28.22
N LEU A 888 28.21 -3.82 28.05
CA LEU A 888 27.41 -3.24 29.13
C LEU A 888 27.23 -4.22 30.30
N LYS A 889 26.96 -5.50 30.03
CA LYS A 889 26.89 -6.55 31.07
C LYS A 889 28.22 -6.75 31.80
N GLN A 890 29.35 -6.41 31.18
CA GLN A 890 30.68 -6.41 31.80
C GLN A 890 31.06 -5.07 32.48
N GLN A 891 30.14 -4.10 32.56
CA GLN A 891 30.37 -2.73 33.04
C GLN A 891 31.38 -1.91 32.22
N GLN A 892 31.67 -2.33 30.98
CA GLN A 892 32.53 -1.59 30.04
C GLN A 892 31.70 -0.63 29.17
N ILE A 893 31.15 0.40 29.81
CA ILE A 893 30.14 1.29 29.21
C ILE A 893 30.65 2.01 27.95
N TYR A 894 31.92 2.44 27.93
CA TYR A 894 32.49 3.17 26.78
C TYR A 894 32.53 2.33 25.49
N TYR A 895 32.96 1.07 25.58
CA TYR A 895 32.98 0.17 24.43
C TYR A 895 31.56 -0.21 23.99
N GLY A 896 30.66 -0.45 24.95
CA GLY A 896 29.25 -0.73 24.66
C GLY A 896 28.55 0.40 23.92
N LYS A 897 28.75 1.64 24.39
CA LYS A 897 28.27 2.85 23.71
C LYS A 897 28.83 2.97 22.29
N GLY A 898 30.14 2.82 22.12
CA GLY A 898 30.80 2.92 20.81
C GLY A 898 30.24 1.92 19.80
N CYS A 899 29.96 0.68 20.24
CA CYS A 899 29.35 -0.35 19.38
C CYS A 899 27.94 0.05 18.92
N TYR A 900 27.10 0.58 19.82
CA TYR A 900 25.75 1.05 19.47
C TYR A 900 25.75 2.27 18.53
N GLU A 901 26.65 3.24 18.74
CA GLU A 901 26.77 4.40 17.86
C GLU A 901 27.29 3.99 16.47
N TRP A 902 28.23 3.04 16.40
CA TRP A 902 28.72 2.49 15.14
C TRP A 902 27.63 1.71 14.38
N ALA A 903 26.88 0.88 15.10
CA ALA A 903 25.71 0.18 14.57
C ALA A 903 24.67 1.14 13.97
N LEU A 904 24.39 2.26 14.65
CA LEU A 904 23.46 3.28 14.14
C LEU A 904 23.99 3.96 12.87
N LEU A 905 25.27 4.33 12.84
CA LEU A 905 25.90 4.95 11.66
C LEU A 905 25.89 4.02 10.44
N LEU A 906 26.21 2.74 10.63
CA LEU A 906 26.12 1.74 9.58
C LEU A 906 24.69 1.56 9.08
N ALA A 907 23.71 1.53 10.00
CA ALA A 907 22.31 1.42 9.64
C ALA A 907 21.79 2.64 8.87
N ILE A 908 22.29 3.85 9.17
CA ILE A 908 22.01 5.08 8.42
C ILE A 908 22.62 5.01 7.02
N ASN A 909 23.90 4.62 6.90
CA ASN A 909 24.59 4.51 5.62
C ASN A 909 23.96 3.45 4.70
N ALA A 910 23.54 2.31 5.26
CA ALA A 910 22.88 1.22 4.55
C ALA A 910 21.39 1.49 4.27
N ASN A 911 20.83 2.59 4.79
CA ASN A 911 19.41 2.93 4.75
C ASN A 911 18.48 1.81 5.27
N LEU A 912 18.93 1.07 6.29
CA LEU A 912 18.18 -0.04 6.91
C LEU A 912 17.35 0.48 8.10
N LEU A 913 16.09 0.84 7.85
CA LEU A 913 15.21 1.47 8.84
C LEU A 913 15.02 0.63 10.12
N ASP A 914 14.86 -0.70 10.00
CA ASP A 914 14.67 -1.57 11.16
C ASP A 914 15.90 -1.61 12.07
N CYS A 915 17.09 -1.71 11.48
CA CYS A 915 18.36 -1.67 12.20
C CYS A 915 18.62 -0.31 12.84
N GLN A 916 18.24 0.80 12.19
CA GLN A 916 18.34 2.13 12.79
C GLN A 916 17.47 2.23 14.04
N LEU A 917 16.27 1.65 13.99
CA LEU A 917 15.31 1.68 15.09
C LEU A 917 15.78 0.83 16.28
N THR A 918 16.30 -0.38 16.04
CA THR A 918 16.85 -1.23 17.12
C THR A 918 18.07 -0.59 17.79
N ALA A 919 19.01 -0.05 17.00
CA ALA A 919 20.17 0.66 17.53
C ALA A 919 19.76 1.90 18.35
N THR A 920 18.83 2.71 17.83
CA THR A 920 18.32 3.91 18.54
C THR A 920 17.63 3.53 19.85
N ARG A 921 16.83 2.44 19.87
CA ARG A 921 16.17 1.94 21.09
C ARG A 921 17.18 1.49 22.15
N ASN A 922 18.23 0.78 21.74
CA ASN A 922 19.30 0.37 22.64
C ASN A 922 20.08 1.56 23.22
N LEU A 923 20.34 2.60 22.41
CA LEU A 923 20.92 3.86 22.88
C LEU A 923 20.00 4.60 23.86
N CYS A 924 18.69 4.66 23.58
CA CYS A 924 17.71 5.25 24.52
C CYS A 924 17.72 4.53 25.87
N ASN A 925 17.73 3.19 25.86
CA ASN A 925 17.81 2.39 27.08
C ASN A 925 19.12 2.62 27.84
N LEU A 926 20.26 2.71 27.14
CA LEU A 926 21.56 3.02 27.72
C LEU A 926 21.54 4.38 28.44
N TYR A 927 21.02 5.43 27.80
CA TYR A 927 20.95 6.77 28.40
C TYR A 927 19.87 6.93 29.47
N ARG A 928 18.91 5.99 29.55
CA ARG A 928 17.84 5.99 30.54
C ARG A 928 18.23 5.26 31.83
N PHE A 929 18.90 4.11 31.72
CA PHE A 929 19.15 3.23 32.86
C PHE A 929 20.62 3.17 33.29
N GLU A 930 21.56 3.03 32.35
CA GLU A 930 22.97 2.76 32.66
C GLU A 930 23.78 4.04 32.87
N THR A 931 23.62 5.02 31.97
CA THR A 931 24.23 6.35 32.08
C THR A 931 23.13 7.41 31.99
N PRO A 932 22.50 7.81 33.11
CA PRO A 932 21.36 8.73 33.10
C PRO A 932 21.77 10.10 32.53
N HIS A 933 21.48 10.32 31.25
CA HIS A 933 21.74 11.59 30.55
C HIS A 933 20.47 12.03 29.80
N GLN A 934 19.61 12.79 30.49
CA GLN A 934 18.28 13.16 30.02
C GLN A 934 18.28 13.81 28.63
N ALA A 935 19.21 14.74 28.37
CA ALA A 935 19.26 15.43 27.06
C ALA A 935 19.56 14.48 25.88
N GLN A 936 20.46 13.50 26.05
CA GLN A 936 20.76 12.55 24.97
C GLN A 936 19.63 11.55 24.78
N CYS A 937 18.99 11.12 25.87
CA CYS A 937 17.81 10.27 25.81
C CYS A 937 16.68 10.93 25.01
N ILE A 938 16.47 12.25 25.18
CA ILE A 938 15.48 13.02 24.41
C ILE A 938 15.84 13.02 22.92
N ILE A 939 17.09 13.34 22.56
CA ILE A 939 17.54 13.38 21.15
C ILE A 939 17.30 12.03 20.44
N TYR A 940 17.73 10.93 21.05
CA TYR A 940 17.54 9.60 20.46
C TYR A 940 16.07 9.18 20.44
N SER A 941 15.26 9.57 21.44
CA SER A 941 13.83 9.27 21.43
C SER A 941 13.08 10.06 20.35
N GLU A 942 13.43 11.34 20.12
CA GLU A 942 12.88 12.13 19.01
C GLU A 942 13.25 11.53 17.65
N HIS A 943 14.50 11.08 17.49
CA HIS A 943 14.92 10.33 16.30
C HIS A 943 14.11 9.03 16.13
N GLN A 944 13.88 8.29 17.22
CA GLN A 944 13.06 7.08 17.20
C GLN A 944 11.62 7.35 16.72
N VAL A 945 10.99 8.43 17.17
CA VAL A 945 9.65 8.84 16.70
C VAL A 945 9.65 9.16 15.21
N GLN A 946 10.68 9.87 14.70
CA GLN A 946 10.79 10.15 13.27
C GLN A 946 10.93 8.86 12.44
N LEU A 947 11.71 7.89 12.92
CA LEU A 947 11.85 6.59 12.28
C LEU A 947 10.53 5.80 12.29
N LEU A 948 9.84 5.80 13.42
CA LEU A 948 8.54 5.13 13.57
C LEU A 948 7.48 5.72 12.64
N ARG A 949 7.46 7.05 12.50
CA ARG A 949 6.58 7.74 11.56
C ARG A 949 6.88 7.36 10.10
N ARG A 950 8.16 7.22 9.73
CA ARG A 950 8.58 6.74 8.40
C ARG A 950 8.19 5.28 8.17
N LYS A 951 8.29 4.43 9.20
CA LYS A 951 7.90 3.01 9.15
C LYS A 951 6.38 2.82 9.12
N GLY A 952 5.61 3.77 9.66
CA GLY A 952 4.15 3.69 9.76
C GLY A 952 3.64 2.88 10.96
N ASP A 953 4.51 2.51 11.91
CA ASP A 953 4.12 1.80 13.14
C ASP A 953 3.60 2.81 14.18
N ARG A 954 2.31 3.13 14.07
CA ARG A 954 1.63 4.14 14.89
C ARG A 954 1.55 3.75 16.36
N GLU A 955 1.39 2.46 16.68
CA GLU A 955 1.31 2.04 18.09
C GLU A 955 2.63 2.30 18.81
N GLN A 956 3.75 1.87 18.21
CA GLN A 956 5.08 2.15 18.78
C GLN A 956 5.42 3.65 18.74
N GLU A 957 4.93 4.42 17.75
CA GLU A 957 5.04 5.89 17.74
C GLU A 957 4.38 6.50 18.98
N GLY A 958 3.15 6.07 19.30
CA GLY A 958 2.44 6.51 20.50
C GLY A 958 3.20 6.20 21.79
N ASP A 959 3.72 4.98 21.93
CA ASP A 959 4.49 4.56 23.11
C ASP A 959 5.81 5.34 23.25
N ALA A 960 6.49 5.62 22.12
CA ALA A 960 7.71 6.42 22.11
C ALA A 960 7.44 7.89 22.49
N LEU A 961 6.34 8.48 22.00
CA LEU A 961 5.89 9.82 22.38
C LEU A 961 5.55 9.90 23.88
N GLU A 962 4.94 8.87 24.45
CA GLU A 962 4.69 8.78 25.90
C GLU A 962 6.00 8.70 26.69
N ALA A 963 6.99 7.94 26.22
CA ALA A 963 8.32 7.90 26.83
C ALA A 963 9.01 9.28 26.81
N ILE A 964 8.91 10.02 25.69
CA ILE A 964 9.43 11.40 25.58
C ILE A 964 8.71 12.33 26.56
N ASN A 965 7.38 12.26 26.62
CA ASN A 965 6.58 13.02 27.57
C ASN A 965 7.08 12.84 29.01
N HIS A 966 7.30 11.59 29.44
CA HIS A 966 7.85 11.32 30.76
C HIS A 966 9.23 11.96 30.99
N LEU A 967 10.12 11.94 29.99
CA LEU A 967 11.43 12.59 30.08
C LEU A 967 11.29 14.11 30.26
N TYR A 968 10.38 14.76 29.55
CA TYR A 968 10.12 16.18 29.69
C TYR A 968 9.46 16.55 31.03
N ILE A 969 8.58 15.71 31.57
CA ILE A 969 8.01 15.93 32.91
C ILE A 969 9.12 15.90 33.97
N ILE A 970 10.10 14.99 33.85
CA ILE A 970 11.22 14.87 34.80
C ILE A 970 12.13 16.12 34.79
N LEU A 971 12.25 16.83 33.66
CA LEU A 971 13.03 18.08 33.57
C LEU A 971 12.46 19.20 34.45
N GLY A 972 11.18 19.16 34.80
CA GLY A 972 10.58 20.03 35.82
C GLY A 972 10.46 21.52 35.47
N THR A 973 10.78 21.94 34.24
CA THR A 973 10.69 23.34 33.80
C THR A 973 9.35 23.61 33.09
N ASP A 974 8.85 24.85 33.20
CA ASP A 974 7.61 25.28 32.54
C ASP A 974 7.66 25.07 31.00
N ARG A 975 8.81 25.34 30.37
CA ARG A 975 9.01 25.05 28.94
C ARG A 975 8.94 23.56 28.64
N ALA A 976 9.52 22.72 29.50
CA ALA A 976 9.47 21.27 29.34
C ALA A 976 8.05 20.73 29.52
N TYR A 977 7.27 21.26 30.47
CA TYR A 977 5.85 20.89 30.60
C TYR A 977 5.01 21.27 29.38
N ARG A 978 5.27 22.42 28.74
CA ARG A 978 4.59 22.73 27.47
C ARG A 978 4.95 21.74 26.36
N ALA A 979 6.22 21.39 26.20
CA ALA A 979 6.65 20.39 25.23
C ALA A 979 6.04 18.99 25.53
N ALA A 980 6.06 18.58 26.80
CA ALA A 980 5.42 17.36 27.30
C ALA A 980 3.92 17.30 26.92
N LEU A 981 3.22 18.44 27.03
CA LEU A 981 1.82 18.55 26.66
C LEU A 981 1.61 18.34 25.16
N ASP A 982 2.44 18.93 24.30
CA ASP A 982 2.34 18.78 22.84
C ASP A 982 2.57 17.32 22.41
N TYR A 983 3.57 16.65 23.02
CA TYR A 983 3.81 15.22 22.81
C TYR A 983 2.66 14.36 23.34
N THR A 984 2.10 14.69 24.51
CA THR A 984 0.93 13.99 25.05
C THR A 984 -0.27 14.11 24.12
N LYS A 985 -0.57 15.31 23.61
CA LYS A 985 -1.65 15.52 22.62
C LYS A 985 -1.43 14.73 21.34
N SER A 986 -0.19 14.67 20.86
CA SER A 986 0.17 13.89 19.67
C SER A 986 -0.05 12.38 19.90
N SER A 987 0.41 11.84 21.04
CA SER A 987 0.19 10.43 21.40
C SER A 987 -1.30 10.12 21.62
N LEU A 988 -2.04 11.06 22.21
CA LEU A 988 -3.47 10.94 22.45
C LEU A 988 -4.25 10.83 21.14
N GLY A 989 -3.93 11.68 20.14
CA GLY A 989 -4.52 11.58 18.82
C GLY A 989 -4.32 10.19 18.22
N ILE A 990 -3.09 9.67 18.29
CA ILE A 990 -2.77 8.32 17.80
C ILE A 990 -3.56 7.23 18.56
N PHE A 991 -3.70 7.30 19.87
CA PHE A 991 -4.44 6.29 20.63
C PHE A 991 -5.95 6.34 20.38
N ILE A 992 -6.51 7.53 20.11
CA ILE A 992 -7.89 7.70 19.64
C ILE A 992 -8.05 7.05 18.26
N ASP A 993 -7.13 7.33 17.33
CA ASP A 993 -7.15 6.79 15.97
C ASP A 993 -7.06 5.24 15.97
N LEU A 994 -6.24 4.67 16.85
CA LEU A 994 -6.09 3.21 17.02
C LEU A 994 -7.23 2.55 17.81
N GLY A 995 -8.12 3.32 18.45
CA GLY A 995 -9.17 2.78 19.31
C GLY A 995 -8.66 2.16 20.62
N CYS A 996 -7.42 2.44 21.02
CA CYS A 996 -6.78 1.90 22.23
C CYS A 996 -7.27 2.62 23.49
N ARG A 997 -8.51 2.33 23.92
CA ARG A 997 -9.21 3.03 25.03
C ARG A 997 -8.43 3.08 26.35
N GLU A 998 -7.63 2.06 26.67
CA GLU A 998 -6.80 2.06 27.89
C GLU A 998 -5.67 3.11 27.80
N LYS A 999 -4.94 3.14 26.68
CA LYS A 999 -3.87 4.12 26.43
C LYS A 999 -4.44 5.54 26.27
N GLU A 1000 -5.60 5.67 25.63
CA GLU A 1000 -6.34 6.93 25.51
C GLU A 1000 -6.68 7.52 26.88
N ALA A 1001 -7.31 6.73 27.77
CA ALA A 1001 -7.68 7.19 29.11
C ALA A 1001 -6.46 7.63 29.92
N PHE A 1002 -5.34 6.92 29.80
CA PHE A 1002 -4.09 7.30 30.47
C PHE A 1002 -3.49 8.58 29.90
N ALA A 1003 -3.51 8.76 28.57
CA ALA A 1003 -3.02 9.98 27.93
C ALA A 1003 -3.85 11.22 28.32
N TRP A 1004 -5.18 11.10 28.39
CA TRP A 1004 -6.05 12.15 28.95
C TRP A 1004 -5.66 12.50 30.40
N LEU A 1005 -5.40 11.49 31.22
CA LEU A 1005 -4.96 11.67 32.61
C LEU A 1005 -3.58 12.36 32.70
N GLN A 1006 -2.62 11.97 31.87
CA GLN A 1006 -1.31 12.60 31.82
C GLN A 1006 -1.40 14.07 31.40
N ALA A 1007 -2.25 14.40 30.41
CA ALA A 1007 -2.50 15.79 30.05
C ALA A 1007 -3.06 16.59 31.23
N GLY A 1008 -4.03 16.03 31.97
CA GLY A 1008 -4.53 16.63 33.22
C GLY A 1008 -3.43 16.85 34.26
N LYS A 1009 -2.53 15.89 34.43
CA LYS A 1009 -1.36 16.02 35.33
C LYS A 1009 -0.41 17.14 34.89
N ILE A 1010 -0.14 17.29 33.60
CA ILE A 1010 0.73 18.35 33.07
C ILE A 1010 0.07 19.73 33.24
N TYR A 1011 -1.24 19.85 32.99
CA TYR A 1011 -1.98 21.08 33.26
C TYR A 1011 -1.95 21.47 34.74
N HIS A 1012 -2.00 20.49 35.64
CA HIS A 1012 -1.83 20.72 37.07
C HIS A 1012 -0.43 21.29 37.39
N LEU A 1013 0.62 20.71 36.80
CA LEU A 1013 2.01 21.18 36.96
C LEU A 1013 2.24 22.59 36.38
N LEU A 1014 1.50 22.96 35.34
CA LEU A 1014 1.46 24.31 34.75
C LEU A 1014 0.61 25.31 35.56
N GLY A 1015 -0.12 24.86 36.59
CA GLY A 1015 -1.00 25.69 37.41
C GLY A 1015 -2.36 26.04 36.79
N GLN A 1016 -2.79 25.34 35.75
CA GLN A 1016 -4.09 25.57 35.07
C GLN A 1016 -5.17 24.63 35.61
N THR A 1017 -5.66 24.91 36.82
CA THR A 1017 -6.55 24.01 37.58
C THR A 1017 -7.90 23.74 36.92
N GLU A 1018 -8.47 24.70 36.19
CA GLU A 1018 -9.78 24.57 35.51
C GLU A 1018 -9.77 23.47 34.43
N LEU A 1019 -8.65 23.30 33.72
CA LEU A 1019 -8.53 22.26 32.69
C LEU A 1019 -8.29 20.88 33.30
N VAL A 1020 -7.70 20.79 34.49
CA VAL A 1020 -7.42 19.50 35.14
C VAL A 1020 -8.71 18.71 35.36
N ASP A 1021 -9.75 19.37 35.85
CA ASP A 1021 -11.04 18.73 36.12
C ASP A 1021 -11.65 18.14 34.85
N LEU A 1022 -11.69 18.91 33.75
CA LEU A 1022 -12.22 18.48 32.46
C LEU A 1022 -11.48 17.25 31.92
N TYR A 1023 -10.13 17.29 31.90
CA TYR A 1023 -9.32 16.21 31.35
C TYR A 1023 -9.42 14.93 32.19
N VAL A 1024 -9.49 15.05 33.51
CA VAL A 1024 -9.67 13.91 34.41
C VAL A 1024 -11.07 13.29 34.26
N GLU A 1025 -12.12 14.09 34.08
CA GLU A 1025 -13.48 13.59 33.85
C GLU A 1025 -13.60 12.85 32.51
N VAL A 1026 -12.98 13.37 31.44
CA VAL A 1026 -12.93 12.69 30.15
C VAL A 1026 -12.18 11.36 30.26
N ALA A 1027 -11.01 11.34 30.91
CA ALA A 1027 -10.23 10.11 31.14
C ALA A 1027 -11.08 9.03 31.84
N GLN A 1028 -11.85 9.41 32.85
CA GLN A 1028 -12.78 8.51 33.54
C GLN A 1028 -13.89 7.99 32.64
N GLY A 1029 -14.52 8.88 31.87
CA GLY A 1029 -15.58 8.50 30.94
C GLY A 1029 -15.11 7.47 29.92
N VAL A 1030 -13.89 7.61 29.39
CA VAL A 1030 -13.26 6.64 28.49
C VAL A 1030 -12.96 5.33 29.21
N ALA A 1031 -12.38 5.38 30.41
CA ALA A 1031 -12.05 4.18 31.16
C ALA A 1031 -13.27 3.36 31.57
N MET A 1032 -14.38 3.99 31.96
CA MET A 1032 -15.63 3.28 32.26
C MET A 1032 -16.18 2.51 31.04
N LYS A 1033 -15.90 2.98 29.82
CA LYS A 1033 -16.27 2.29 28.58
C LYS A 1033 -15.40 1.06 28.26
N THR A 1034 -14.31 0.80 28.98
CA THR A 1034 -13.45 -0.40 28.79
C THR A 1034 -13.99 -1.64 29.50
N GLY A 1035 -14.73 -1.47 30.61
CA GLY A 1035 -15.25 -2.58 31.41
C GLY A 1035 -14.21 -3.32 32.28
N ASN A 1036 -12.93 -2.91 32.26
CA ASN A 1036 -11.87 -3.54 33.05
C ASN A 1036 -11.73 -2.87 34.43
N ASN A 1037 -12.32 -3.48 35.46
CA ASN A 1037 -12.38 -2.91 36.80
C ASN A 1037 -10.99 -2.71 37.45
N ILE A 1038 -9.98 -3.52 37.11
CA ILE A 1038 -8.62 -3.36 37.66
C ILE A 1038 -7.93 -2.13 37.05
N PHE A 1039 -8.12 -1.92 35.74
CA PHE A 1039 -7.60 -0.75 35.04
C PHE A 1039 -8.28 0.54 35.52
N ILE A 1040 -9.62 0.54 35.59
CA ILE A 1040 -10.41 1.67 36.11
C ILE A 1040 -9.93 2.05 37.52
N LEU A 1041 -9.70 1.06 38.39
CA LEU A 1041 -9.21 1.30 39.74
C LEU A 1041 -7.84 2.01 39.75
N LYS A 1042 -6.89 1.55 38.93
CA LYS A 1042 -5.56 2.18 38.82
C LYS A 1042 -5.66 3.61 38.30
N LEU A 1043 -6.51 3.85 37.30
CA LEU A 1043 -6.70 5.19 36.73
C LEU A 1043 -7.33 6.14 37.74
N LEU A 1044 -8.36 5.70 38.48
CA LEU A 1044 -9.02 6.51 39.52
C LEU A 1044 -8.09 6.85 40.67
N GLU A 1045 -7.23 5.91 41.06
CA GLU A 1045 -6.20 6.17 42.05
C GLU A 1045 -5.19 7.20 41.53
N ALA A 1046 -4.70 7.04 40.30
CA ALA A 1046 -3.77 7.99 39.70
C ALA A 1046 -4.39 9.38 39.51
N ALA A 1047 -5.70 9.48 39.24
CA ALA A 1047 -6.44 10.74 39.23
C ALA A 1047 -6.51 11.38 40.61
N GLY A 1048 -6.78 10.57 41.65
CA GLY A 1048 -6.70 11.03 43.04
C GLY A 1048 -5.30 11.52 43.42
N ASP A 1049 -4.24 10.90 42.89
CA ASP A 1049 -2.85 11.25 43.17
C ASP A 1049 -2.47 12.64 42.61
N ILE A 1050 -3.10 13.08 41.53
CA ILE A 1050 -2.93 14.45 40.99
C ILE A 1050 -3.37 15.47 42.05
N PHE A 1051 -4.55 15.28 42.64
CA PHE A 1051 -5.09 16.18 43.66
C PHE A 1051 -4.44 16.00 45.03
N PHE A 1052 -4.00 14.79 45.38
CA PHE A 1052 -3.32 14.47 46.64
C PHE A 1052 -2.04 15.30 46.82
N ASN A 1053 -1.24 15.41 45.76
CA ASN A 1053 0.02 16.15 45.78
C ASN A 1053 -0.17 17.67 45.71
N SER A 1054 -1.38 18.14 45.39
CA SER A 1054 -1.68 19.57 45.35
C SER A 1054 -1.70 20.18 46.76
N CYS A 1055 -1.45 21.49 46.86
CA CYS A 1055 -1.60 22.23 48.12
C CYS A 1055 -2.98 22.90 48.28
N GLN A 1056 -3.72 23.07 47.18
CA GLN A 1056 -4.97 23.85 47.14
C GLN A 1056 -6.23 22.96 47.02
N ASP A 1057 -6.14 21.83 46.31
CA ASP A 1057 -7.31 21.02 45.91
C ASP A 1057 -7.32 19.62 46.53
N ARG A 1058 -6.68 19.43 47.70
CA ARG A 1058 -6.62 18.11 48.36
C ARG A 1058 -7.99 17.53 48.70
N ASP A 1059 -8.98 18.39 48.93
CA ASP A 1059 -10.36 17.98 49.21
C ASP A 1059 -10.94 17.11 48.07
N LYS A 1060 -10.60 17.43 46.81
CA LYS A 1060 -11.05 16.67 45.64
C LYS A 1060 -10.53 15.23 45.69
N ALA A 1061 -9.30 15.00 46.17
CA ALA A 1061 -8.73 13.65 46.27
C ALA A 1061 -9.60 12.70 47.12
N ILE A 1062 -10.32 13.22 48.12
CA ILE A 1062 -11.25 12.41 48.93
C ILE A 1062 -12.34 11.81 48.05
N THR A 1063 -12.94 12.59 47.15
CA THR A 1063 -14.02 12.10 46.27
C THR A 1063 -13.55 10.97 45.35
N PHE A 1064 -12.35 11.09 44.78
CA PHE A 1064 -11.77 10.06 43.92
C PHE A 1064 -11.44 8.79 44.69
N TYR A 1065 -10.86 8.90 45.88
CA TYR A 1065 -10.50 7.72 46.66
C TYR A 1065 -11.70 7.07 47.35
N LYS A 1066 -12.54 7.84 48.05
CA LYS A 1066 -13.65 7.33 48.88
C LYS A 1066 -14.85 6.93 48.04
N ASP A 1067 -15.31 7.80 47.14
CA ASP A 1067 -16.59 7.62 46.46
C ASP A 1067 -16.44 6.82 45.16
N ARG A 1068 -15.27 6.91 44.50
CA ARG A 1068 -15.02 6.28 43.20
C ARG A 1068 -14.14 5.02 43.29
N ALA A 1069 -12.92 5.13 43.82
CA ALA A 1069 -11.94 4.04 43.79
C ALA A 1069 -12.20 2.92 44.83
N LEU A 1070 -12.53 3.28 46.07
CA LEU A 1070 -12.71 2.32 47.17
C LEU A 1070 -13.84 1.31 46.92
N PRO A 1071 -15.04 1.68 46.42
CA PRO A 1071 -16.09 0.71 46.10
C PRO A 1071 -15.64 -0.29 45.04
N ILE A 1072 -14.94 0.18 44.01
CA ILE A 1072 -14.40 -0.69 42.94
C ILE A 1072 -13.35 -1.63 43.51
N ALA A 1073 -12.44 -1.15 44.37
CA ALA A 1073 -11.45 -1.99 45.04
C ALA A 1073 -12.09 -3.12 45.86
N VAL A 1074 -13.21 -2.85 46.53
CA VAL A 1074 -14.00 -3.85 47.26
C VAL A 1074 -14.64 -4.85 46.30
N THR A 1075 -15.25 -4.39 45.20
CA THR A 1075 -15.83 -5.30 44.19
C THR A 1075 -14.78 -6.18 43.49
N CYS A 1076 -13.56 -5.67 43.30
CA CYS A 1076 -12.43 -6.40 42.71
C CYS A 1076 -11.70 -7.32 43.71
N ASN A 1077 -12.10 -7.31 44.98
CA ASN A 1077 -11.45 -8.02 46.09
C ASN A 1077 -9.93 -7.76 46.19
N SER A 1078 -9.46 -6.57 45.77
CA SER A 1078 -8.04 -6.21 45.78
C SER A 1078 -7.64 -5.67 47.15
N ILE A 1079 -7.23 -6.56 48.04
CA ILE A 1079 -6.92 -6.24 49.44
C ILE A 1079 -5.77 -5.21 49.54
N HIS A 1080 -4.75 -5.34 48.68
CA HIS A 1080 -3.59 -4.44 48.70
C HIS A 1080 -3.93 -3.00 48.26
N THR A 1081 -4.72 -2.82 47.20
CA THR A 1081 -5.13 -1.47 46.76
C THR A 1081 -6.10 -0.84 47.75
N ARG A 1082 -7.00 -1.63 48.34
CA ARG A 1082 -7.89 -1.19 49.41
C ARG A 1082 -7.11 -0.64 50.61
N LEU A 1083 -6.09 -1.37 51.07
CA LEU A 1083 -5.21 -0.92 52.14
C LEU A 1083 -4.50 0.40 51.78
N ARG A 1084 -3.96 0.50 50.55
CA ARG A 1084 -3.28 1.70 50.06
C ARG A 1084 -4.23 2.91 50.00
N LEU A 1085 -5.45 2.73 49.51
CA LEU A 1085 -6.48 3.77 49.45
C LEU A 1085 -6.92 4.22 50.86
N CYS A 1086 -7.17 3.30 51.79
CA CYS A 1086 -7.50 3.67 53.18
C CYS A 1086 -6.37 4.47 53.84
N ASN A 1087 -5.11 4.08 53.59
CA ASN A 1087 -3.95 4.83 54.07
C ASN A 1087 -3.85 6.22 53.45
N LYS A 1088 -4.04 6.36 52.13
CA LYS A 1088 -4.05 7.67 51.45
C LYS A 1088 -5.19 8.55 51.96
N LEU A 1089 -6.40 8.01 52.11
CA LEU A 1089 -7.57 8.71 52.65
C LEU A 1089 -7.33 9.22 54.08
N THR A 1090 -6.79 8.36 54.95
CA THR A 1090 -6.44 8.73 56.32
C THR A 1090 -5.51 9.93 56.35
N GLU A 1091 -4.50 9.94 55.47
CA GLU A 1091 -3.50 11.01 55.39
C GLU A 1091 -4.07 12.31 54.82
N VAL A 1092 -4.85 12.25 53.75
CA VAL A 1092 -5.53 13.43 53.17
C VAL A 1092 -6.44 14.06 54.22
N MET A 1093 -7.31 13.25 54.85
CA MET A 1093 -8.25 13.72 55.87
C MET A 1093 -7.54 14.26 57.11
N PHE A 1094 -6.41 13.66 57.51
CA PHE A 1094 -5.57 14.19 58.58
C PHE A 1094 -5.03 15.58 58.23
N SER A 1095 -4.53 15.78 57.00
CA SER A 1095 -4.01 17.07 56.54
C SER A 1095 -5.09 18.16 56.47
N LEU A 1096 -6.32 17.77 56.15
CA LEU A 1096 -7.51 18.64 56.09
C LEU A 1096 -8.21 18.82 57.44
N LYS A 1097 -7.69 18.21 58.51
CA LYS A 1097 -8.23 18.24 59.89
C LYS A 1097 -9.60 17.56 60.07
N LEU A 1098 -9.97 16.66 59.18
CA LEU A 1098 -11.19 15.84 59.26
C LEU A 1098 -10.92 14.57 60.10
N TYR A 1099 -10.53 14.75 61.36
CA TYR A 1099 -10.01 13.67 62.21
C TYR A 1099 -11.03 12.56 62.50
N GLY A 1100 -12.31 12.89 62.68
CA GLY A 1100 -13.35 11.91 62.97
C GLY A 1100 -13.54 10.88 61.85
N ALA A 1101 -13.68 11.36 60.61
CA ALA A 1101 -13.82 10.48 59.44
C ALA A 1101 -12.52 9.70 59.14
N ALA A 1102 -11.35 10.28 59.42
CA ALA A 1102 -10.06 9.62 59.22
C ALA A 1102 -9.88 8.38 60.12
N VAL A 1103 -10.48 8.36 61.32
CA VAL A 1103 -10.40 7.22 62.24
C VAL A 1103 -11.02 5.96 61.64
N GLU A 1104 -12.16 6.09 60.95
CA GLU A 1104 -12.84 4.96 60.30
C GLU A 1104 -11.93 4.30 59.26
N PHE A 1105 -11.30 5.10 58.39
CA PHE A 1105 -10.38 4.57 57.37
C PHE A 1105 -9.08 4.02 57.98
N ALA A 1106 -8.59 4.62 59.06
CA ALA A 1106 -7.41 4.12 59.77
C ALA A 1106 -7.68 2.78 60.48
N GLN A 1107 -8.88 2.59 61.05
CA GLN A 1107 -9.32 1.31 61.63
C GLN A 1107 -9.49 0.24 60.56
N THR A 1108 -10.13 0.54 59.42
CA THR A 1108 -10.23 -0.43 58.32
C THR A 1108 -8.85 -0.80 57.76
N ALA A 1109 -7.91 0.14 57.67
CA ALA A 1109 -6.53 -0.14 57.27
C ALA A 1109 -5.83 -1.06 58.28
N LEU A 1110 -6.08 -0.86 59.58
CA LEU A 1110 -5.56 -1.72 60.63
C LEU A 1110 -6.11 -3.15 60.51
N ASP A 1111 -7.42 -3.31 60.38
CA ASP A 1111 -8.07 -4.62 60.26
C ASP A 1111 -7.55 -5.41 59.05
N ILE A 1112 -7.37 -4.73 57.92
CA ILE A 1112 -6.78 -5.30 56.72
C ILE A 1112 -5.32 -5.70 56.97
N SER A 1113 -4.54 -4.85 57.64
CA SER A 1113 -3.13 -5.13 57.93
C SER A 1113 -2.97 -6.35 58.83
N ILE A 1114 -3.81 -6.47 59.87
CA ILE A 1114 -3.86 -7.64 60.77
C ILE A 1114 -4.22 -8.91 59.98
N SER A 1115 -5.19 -8.82 59.06
CA SER A 1115 -5.56 -9.96 58.22
C SER A 1115 -4.45 -10.41 57.25
N GLN A 1116 -3.54 -9.51 56.87
CA GLN A 1116 -2.40 -9.80 55.99
C GLN A 1116 -1.14 -10.25 56.74
N GLY A 1117 -1.03 -9.96 58.04
CA GLY A 1117 0.14 -10.27 58.86
C GLY A 1117 1.41 -9.47 58.53
N VAL A 1118 1.28 -8.33 57.82
CA VAL A 1118 2.42 -7.48 57.47
C VAL A 1118 2.64 -6.46 58.60
N HIS A 1119 3.57 -6.79 59.50
CA HIS A 1119 3.84 -6.00 60.71
C HIS A 1119 4.16 -4.52 60.46
N LEU A 1120 4.79 -4.16 59.33
CA LEU A 1120 5.06 -2.76 59.00
C LEU A 1120 3.77 -1.95 58.80
N ASN A 1121 2.78 -2.51 58.10
CA ASN A 1121 1.52 -1.83 57.84
C ASN A 1121 0.68 -1.69 59.11
N GLU A 1122 0.73 -2.69 60.00
CA GLU A 1122 0.09 -2.62 61.32
C GLU A 1122 0.67 -1.50 62.18
N ARG A 1123 2.01 -1.39 62.26
CA ARG A 1123 2.69 -0.29 62.97
C ARG A 1123 2.27 1.08 62.44
N VAL A 1124 2.25 1.24 61.11
CA VAL A 1124 1.84 2.50 60.47
C VAL A 1124 0.38 2.83 60.80
N ALA A 1125 -0.52 1.85 60.73
CA ALA A 1125 -1.93 2.04 61.04
C ALA A 1125 -2.16 2.41 62.51
N TYR A 1126 -1.51 1.70 63.45
CA TYR A 1126 -1.57 2.02 64.88
C TYR A 1126 -1.01 3.41 65.18
N HIS A 1127 0.07 3.83 64.52
CA HIS A 1127 0.65 5.16 64.71
C HIS A 1127 -0.27 6.27 64.21
N ARG A 1128 -0.89 6.06 63.04
CA ARG A 1128 -1.86 6.99 62.46
C ARG A 1128 -3.10 7.11 63.35
N LEU A 1129 -3.59 6.00 63.90
CA LEU A 1129 -4.68 6.00 64.88
C LEU A 1129 -4.31 6.76 66.16
N ALA A 1130 -3.14 6.49 66.74
CA ALA A 1130 -2.67 7.19 67.94
C ALA A 1130 -2.62 8.71 67.73
N SER A 1131 -2.04 9.13 66.60
CA SER A 1131 -1.96 10.54 66.20
C SER A 1131 -3.34 11.18 65.97
N LEU A 1132 -4.29 10.42 65.41
CA LEU A 1132 -5.67 10.87 65.21
C LEU A 1132 -6.42 11.04 66.55
N TYR A 1133 -6.30 10.07 67.46
CA TYR A 1133 -6.92 10.14 68.78
C TYR A 1133 -6.32 11.26 69.64
N HIS A 1134 -5.02 11.53 69.50
CA HIS A 1134 -4.39 12.70 70.11
C HIS A 1134 -5.02 14.01 69.61
N CYS A 1135 -5.18 14.16 68.28
CA CYS A 1135 -5.85 15.32 67.69
C CYS A 1135 -7.34 15.45 68.08
N LEU A 1136 -8.02 14.33 68.33
CA LEU A 1136 -9.40 14.28 68.83
C LEU A 1136 -9.53 14.49 70.35
N LYS A 1137 -8.41 14.70 71.05
CA LYS A 1137 -8.33 14.85 72.52
C LYS A 1137 -8.79 13.63 73.31
N GLN A 1138 -8.71 12.44 72.70
CA GLN A 1138 -8.94 11.15 73.36
C GLN A 1138 -7.60 10.55 73.77
N TYR A 1139 -6.99 11.15 74.78
CA TYR A 1139 -5.59 10.93 75.14
C TYR A 1139 -5.29 9.50 75.63
N GLU A 1140 -6.21 8.88 76.38
CA GLU A 1140 -6.07 7.50 76.85
C GLU A 1140 -6.01 6.49 75.68
N LEU A 1141 -6.82 6.71 74.64
CA LEU A 1141 -6.79 5.89 73.42
C LEU A 1141 -5.52 6.15 72.61
N ALA A 1142 -5.09 7.42 72.53
CA ALA A 1142 -3.86 7.79 71.84
C ALA A 1142 -2.64 7.09 72.47
N GLU A 1143 -2.55 7.11 73.80
CA GLU A 1143 -1.52 6.41 74.56
C GLU A 1143 -1.55 4.90 74.29
N HIS A 1144 -2.71 4.27 74.43
CA HIS A 1144 -2.87 2.84 74.17
C HIS A 1144 -2.39 2.44 72.76
N TYR A 1145 -2.76 3.21 71.73
CA TYR A 1145 -2.33 2.91 70.36
C TYR A 1145 -0.84 3.21 70.12
N TYR A 1146 -0.28 4.25 70.72
CA TYR A 1146 1.18 4.47 70.69
C TYR A 1146 1.93 3.31 71.35
N LEU A 1147 1.46 2.79 72.49
CA LEU A 1147 2.08 1.63 73.12
C LEU A 1147 1.97 0.38 72.25
N LYS A 1148 0.82 0.16 71.59
CA LYS A 1148 0.68 -0.92 70.60
C LYS A 1148 1.66 -0.78 69.43
N THR A 1149 1.91 0.43 68.92
CA THR A 1149 2.95 0.62 67.87
C THR A 1149 4.31 0.15 68.33
N LEU A 1150 4.70 0.51 69.55
CA LEU A 1150 6.01 0.21 70.11
C LEU A 1150 6.19 -1.29 70.35
N THR A 1151 5.14 -1.98 70.81
CA THR A 1151 5.17 -3.43 71.05
C THR A 1151 5.39 -4.25 69.79
N GLN A 1152 5.03 -3.71 68.62
CA GLN A 1152 5.19 -4.41 67.35
C GLN A 1152 6.54 -4.15 66.68
N CYS A 1153 7.36 -3.21 67.18
CA CYS A 1153 8.68 -2.91 66.62
C CYS A 1153 9.70 -4.05 66.87
N PRO A 1154 10.69 -4.27 65.97
CA PRO A 1154 11.64 -5.36 66.12
C PRO A 1154 12.68 -4.99 67.20
N THR A 1155 13.04 -5.96 68.04
CA THR A 1155 14.15 -5.86 69.00
C THR A 1155 15.15 -6.97 68.69
N PRO A 1156 16.44 -6.69 68.41
CA PRO A 1156 17.14 -5.40 68.54
C PRO A 1156 16.91 -4.43 67.36
N LEU A 1157 17.11 -3.13 67.62
CA LEU A 1157 17.05 -2.03 66.66
C LEU A 1157 18.12 -2.22 65.59
N GLN A 1158 17.75 -2.20 64.30
CA GLN A 1158 18.69 -2.49 63.22
C GLN A 1158 19.21 -1.23 62.52
N PHE A 1159 18.46 -0.12 62.61
CA PHE A 1159 18.77 1.12 61.88
C PHE A 1159 18.58 2.37 62.73
N ASP A 1160 19.39 3.41 62.46
CA ASP A 1160 19.30 4.73 63.12
C ASP A 1160 17.97 5.46 62.83
N GLU A 1161 17.28 5.12 61.74
CA GLU A 1161 15.96 5.67 61.40
C GLU A 1161 14.86 5.17 62.37
N GLU A 1162 15.01 3.95 62.89
CA GLU A 1162 14.10 3.38 63.87
C GLU A 1162 14.30 4.06 65.23
N THR A 1163 15.55 4.30 65.65
CA THR A 1163 15.85 4.99 66.92
C THR A 1163 15.31 6.43 66.91
N LEU A 1164 15.39 7.14 65.78
CA LEU A 1164 14.75 8.44 65.60
C LEU A 1164 13.22 8.38 65.77
N TYR A 1165 12.58 7.30 65.29
CA TYR A 1165 11.15 7.10 65.46
C TYR A 1165 10.77 6.87 66.93
N TYR A 1166 11.54 6.07 67.69
CA TYR A 1166 11.33 5.90 69.14
C TYR A 1166 11.46 7.21 69.91
N VAL A 1167 12.45 8.04 69.60
CA VAL A 1167 12.58 9.38 70.21
C VAL A 1167 11.31 10.20 70.00
N LYS A 1168 10.73 10.17 68.79
CA LYS A 1168 9.50 10.92 68.48
C LYS A 1168 8.28 10.37 69.22
N VAL A 1169 8.10 9.05 69.26
CA VAL A 1169 6.93 8.43 69.90
C VAL A 1169 6.98 8.53 71.42
N TYR A 1170 8.13 8.23 72.06
CA TYR A 1170 8.27 8.37 73.52
C TYR A 1170 8.14 9.82 73.97
N ARG A 1171 8.64 10.77 73.18
CA ARG A 1171 8.40 12.19 73.42
C ARG A 1171 6.92 12.54 73.34
N ALA A 1172 6.21 12.07 72.30
CA ALA A 1172 4.79 12.32 72.15
C ALA A 1172 3.98 11.73 73.33
N LEU A 1173 4.31 10.52 73.78
CA LEU A 1173 3.75 9.90 74.99
C LEU A 1173 4.02 10.72 76.25
N GLY A 1174 5.28 11.14 76.46
CA GLY A 1174 5.65 12.01 77.58
C GLY A 1174 4.92 13.36 77.56
N ASP A 1175 4.75 13.98 76.37
CA ASP A 1175 4.00 15.22 76.20
C ASP A 1175 2.50 15.03 76.51
N ILE A 1176 1.88 13.93 76.04
CA ILE A 1176 0.47 13.60 76.33
C ILE A 1176 0.27 13.40 77.84
N LEU A 1177 1.13 12.61 78.48
CA LEU A 1177 1.00 12.33 79.91
C LEU A 1177 1.25 13.57 80.76
N PHE A 1178 2.23 14.39 80.39
CA PHE A 1178 2.58 15.58 81.15
C PHE A 1178 1.56 16.71 81.02
N TYR A 1179 1.14 17.05 79.80
CA TYR A 1179 0.27 18.20 79.56
C TYR A 1179 -1.21 17.88 79.60
N ASP A 1180 -1.61 16.73 79.05
CA ASP A 1180 -3.02 16.41 78.82
C ASP A 1180 -3.60 15.54 79.95
N LEU A 1181 -2.93 14.44 80.31
CA LEU A 1181 -3.38 13.52 81.38
C LEU A 1181 -2.89 13.95 82.78
N LYS A 1182 -1.91 14.86 82.85
CA LYS A 1182 -1.33 15.43 84.08
C LYS A 1182 -0.74 14.40 85.05
N ASP A 1183 -0.11 13.35 84.51
CA ASP A 1183 0.70 12.41 85.29
C ASP A 1183 2.20 12.71 85.09
N PRO A 1184 2.83 13.49 85.99
CA PRO A 1184 4.23 13.85 85.87
C PRO A 1184 5.19 12.70 86.16
N PHE A 1185 4.76 11.64 86.88
CA PHE A 1185 5.62 10.50 87.21
C PHE A 1185 5.83 9.62 85.96
N ASP A 1186 4.74 9.23 85.31
CA ASP A 1186 4.81 8.41 84.09
C ASP A 1186 5.41 9.20 82.92
N ALA A 1187 5.09 10.50 82.81
CA ALA A 1187 5.71 11.38 81.82
C ALA A 1187 7.25 11.44 81.96
N ALA A 1188 7.78 11.53 83.19
CA ALA A 1188 9.22 11.48 83.41
C ALA A 1188 9.82 10.16 82.90
N GLY A 1189 9.13 9.03 83.14
CA GLY A 1189 9.51 7.72 82.62
C GLY A 1189 9.67 7.69 81.11
N TYR A 1190 8.67 8.18 80.36
CA TYR A 1190 8.74 8.24 78.90
C TYR A 1190 9.79 9.22 78.37
N TYR A 1191 10.00 10.35 79.04
CA TYR A 1191 11.06 11.28 78.64
C TYR A 1191 12.47 10.69 78.88
N HIS A 1192 12.68 9.86 79.91
CA HIS A 1192 13.93 9.12 80.08
C HIS A 1192 14.15 8.11 78.95
N LEU A 1193 13.10 7.37 78.55
CA LEU A 1193 13.17 6.44 77.42
C LEU A 1193 13.47 7.18 76.10
N ALA A 1194 12.85 8.34 75.89
CA ALA A 1194 13.15 9.21 74.74
C ALA A 1194 14.59 9.74 74.78
N LEU A 1195 15.09 10.09 75.97
CA LEU A 1195 16.45 10.62 76.14
C LEU A 1195 17.49 9.54 75.86
N ALA A 1196 17.28 8.32 76.35
CA ALA A 1196 18.14 7.17 76.06
C ALA A 1196 18.23 6.92 74.55
N ALA A 1197 17.09 6.84 73.85
CA ALA A 1197 17.08 6.68 72.39
C ALA A 1197 17.74 7.86 71.65
N ALA A 1198 17.63 9.09 72.17
CA ALA A 1198 18.28 10.26 71.58
C ALA A 1198 19.80 10.29 71.84
N MET A 1199 20.26 9.71 72.95
CA MET A 1199 21.68 9.50 73.26
C MET A 1199 22.30 8.46 72.32
N ASP A 1200 21.62 7.34 72.11
CA ASP A 1200 22.06 6.29 71.19
C ASP A 1200 22.19 6.81 69.75
N LEU A 1201 21.27 7.67 69.30
CA LEU A 1201 21.33 8.33 67.99
C LEU A 1201 22.36 9.48 67.91
N GLY A 1202 22.85 9.98 69.05
CA GLY A 1202 23.73 11.16 69.09
C GLY A 1202 23.02 12.49 68.74
N ASN A 1203 21.68 12.54 68.76
CA ASN A 1203 20.91 13.75 68.41
C ASN A 1203 20.89 14.76 69.57
N LYS A 1204 21.91 15.61 69.63
CA LYS A 1204 22.10 16.61 70.69
C LYS A 1204 20.93 17.58 70.87
N ARG A 1205 20.18 17.90 69.79
CA ARG A 1205 19.04 18.84 69.86
C ARG A 1205 17.84 18.22 70.59
N SER A 1206 17.53 16.97 70.28
CA SER A 1206 16.48 16.21 70.97
C SER A 1206 16.88 15.93 72.42
N GLN A 1207 18.16 15.62 72.69
CA GLN A 1207 18.68 15.45 74.06
C GLN A 1207 18.52 16.74 74.89
N LEU A 1208 18.85 17.90 74.30
CA LEU A 1208 18.67 19.20 74.96
C LEU A 1208 17.19 19.42 75.33
N GLU A 1209 16.28 19.27 74.37
CA GLU A 1209 14.85 19.46 74.59
C GLU A 1209 14.33 18.50 75.69
N LEU A 1210 14.71 17.23 75.66
CA LEU A 1210 14.28 16.23 76.65
C LEU A 1210 14.86 16.49 78.04
N CYS A 1211 16.15 16.84 78.15
CA CYS A 1211 16.76 17.23 79.42
C CYS A 1211 16.08 18.48 80.01
N THR A 1212 15.65 19.44 79.19
CA THR A 1212 14.88 20.59 79.69
C THR A 1212 13.51 20.19 80.21
N ARG A 1213 12.79 19.29 79.53
CA ARG A 1213 11.50 18.75 80.00
C ARG A 1213 11.65 17.98 81.32
N LEU A 1214 12.66 17.11 81.43
CA LEU A 1214 12.95 16.38 82.67
C LEU A 1214 13.33 17.32 83.81
N ALA A 1215 14.18 18.32 83.57
CA ALA A 1215 14.54 19.33 84.56
C ALA A 1215 13.30 20.07 85.09
N THR A 1216 12.35 20.42 84.21
CA THR A 1216 11.08 21.07 84.62
C THR A 1216 10.19 20.17 85.46
N ILE A 1217 10.10 18.87 85.15
CA ILE A 1217 9.28 17.92 85.90
C ILE A 1217 9.86 17.68 87.31
N TYR A 1218 11.16 17.41 87.40
CA TYR A 1218 11.83 17.20 88.69
C TYR A 1218 11.85 18.45 89.56
N HIS A 1219 11.93 19.65 88.97
CA HIS A 1219 11.91 20.90 89.71
C HIS A 1219 10.52 21.23 90.28
N ASN A 1220 9.48 21.12 89.44
CA ASN A 1220 8.15 21.66 89.75
C ASN A 1220 7.17 20.63 90.31
N PHE A 1221 7.29 19.35 89.94
CA PHE A 1221 6.27 18.33 90.24
C PHE A 1221 6.78 17.21 91.14
N LEU A 1222 7.98 16.65 90.87
CA LEU A 1222 8.54 15.53 91.64
C LEU A 1222 9.40 15.99 92.83
N ILE A 1223 9.81 17.26 92.87
CA ILE A 1223 10.56 17.92 93.96
C ILE A 1223 11.87 17.19 94.31
N ASP A 1224 12.49 16.54 93.32
CA ASP A 1224 13.85 15.98 93.46
C ASP A 1224 14.87 17.02 92.99
N ARG A 1225 15.50 17.70 93.97
CA ARG A 1225 16.44 18.79 93.71
C ARG A 1225 17.75 18.31 93.07
N GLU A 1226 18.17 17.08 93.34
CA GLU A 1226 19.45 16.55 92.84
C GLU A 1226 19.34 16.20 91.35
N LEU A 1227 18.29 15.45 90.99
CA LEU A 1227 18.02 15.12 89.58
C LEU A 1227 17.64 16.35 88.76
N SER A 1228 16.88 17.30 89.33
CA SER A 1228 16.56 18.57 88.67
C SER A 1228 17.82 19.35 88.29
N LEU A 1229 18.78 19.49 89.23
CA LEU A 1229 20.05 20.17 88.97
C LEU A 1229 20.90 19.42 87.93
N PHE A 1230 20.92 18.09 87.98
CA PHE A 1230 21.64 17.26 87.03
C PHE A 1230 21.13 17.45 85.59
N PHE A 1231 19.82 17.35 85.36
CA PHE A 1231 19.25 17.56 84.02
C PHE A 1231 19.38 19.01 83.53
N TYR A 1232 19.35 19.98 84.45
CA TYR A 1232 19.59 21.38 84.11
C TYR A 1232 21.04 21.63 83.66
N GLN A 1233 22.02 21.06 84.36
CA GLN A 1233 23.44 21.20 84.01
C GLN A 1233 23.78 20.50 82.68
N THR A 1234 23.23 19.30 82.46
CA THR A 1234 23.40 18.56 81.19
C THR A 1234 22.74 19.28 80.02
N ALA A 1235 21.53 19.81 80.18
CA ALA A 1235 20.88 20.68 79.19
C ALA A 1235 21.74 21.92 78.90
N ARG A 1236 22.31 22.56 79.91
CA ARG A 1236 23.19 23.73 79.72
C ARG A 1236 24.47 23.38 78.95
N GLY A 1237 25.06 22.22 79.20
CA GLY A 1237 26.21 21.72 78.43
C GLY A 1237 25.85 21.53 76.96
N LEU A 1238 24.74 20.85 76.67
CA LEU A 1238 24.26 20.61 75.30
C LEU A 1238 23.87 21.91 74.57
N ALA A 1239 23.27 22.88 75.27
CA ALA A 1239 22.93 24.18 74.70
C ALA A 1239 24.17 24.99 74.31
N ALA A 1240 25.26 24.88 75.09
CA ALA A 1240 26.54 25.50 74.77
C ALA A 1240 27.20 24.85 73.55
N GLU A 1241 27.15 23.52 73.43
CA GLU A 1241 27.64 22.80 72.24
C GLU A 1241 26.84 23.12 70.96
N LEU A 1242 25.55 23.43 71.09
CA LEU A 1242 24.67 23.78 69.97
C LEU A 1242 24.58 25.29 69.67
N ASN A 1243 25.31 26.14 70.41
CA ASN A 1243 25.24 27.61 70.32
C ASN A 1243 23.82 28.22 70.51
N VAL A 1244 22.94 27.58 71.30
CA VAL A 1244 21.58 28.07 71.57
C VAL A 1244 21.60 29.01 72.79
N ARG A 1245 21.14 30.26 72.64
CA ARG A 1245 21.11 31.25 73.75
C ARG A 1245 20.02 30.91 74.79
N ARG A 1246 20.35 31.21 76.06
CA ARG A 1246 19.60 31.03 77.34
C ARG A 1246 18.12 30.60 77.24
N ILE A 1247 17.80 29.50 77.92
CA ILE A 1247 16.45 29.02 78.20
C ILE A 1247 16.07 29.48 79.63
N ASP A 1248 15.09 30.38 79.76
CA ASP A 1248 14.55 30.82 81.06
C ASP A 1248 13.48 29.83 81.55
N ILE A 1249 13.63 29.30 82.77
CA ILE A 1249 12.70 28.32 83.40
C ILE A 1249 11.72 29.03 84.35
N SER A 1250 11.19 30.20 83.98
CA SER A 1250 10.15 30.87 84.79
C SER A 1250 8.74 30.38 84.44
N PRO A 1251 7.84 30.12 85.41
CA PRO A 1251 6.54 29.50 85.18
C PRO A 1251 5.50 30.38 84.45
N ASP A 1252 5.72 31.70 84.32
CA ASP A 1252 4.66 32.66 83.95
C ASP A 1252 4.48 32.97 82.45
N LYS A 1253 5.01 32.16 81.53
CA LYS A 1253 4.71 32.32 80.08
C LYS A 1253 4.32 31.04 79.34
N HIS A 1254 3.96 29.98 80.06
CA HIS A 1254 3.54 28.73 79.41
C HIS A 1254 2.06 28.63 79.06
N TYR A 1255 1.23 29.63 79.39
CA TYR A 1255 -0.19 29.68 79.02
C TYR A 1255 -0.52 30.43 77.72
N SER A 1256 0.47 30.99 77.00
CA SER A 1256 0.22 31.75 75.75
C SER A 1256 0.87 31.19 74.49
N SER A 1257 1.41 29.97 74.48
CA SER A 1257 1.97 29.34 73.28
C SER A 1257 1.01 28.37 72.57
N ILE A 1258 -0.30 28.49 72.81
CA ILE A 1258 -1.34 27.65 72.16
C ILE A 1258 -1.62 28.09 70.69
N SER A 1259 -0.98 29.14 70.17
CA SER A 1259 -1.27 29.65 68.82
C SER A 1259 -0.14 29.55 67.78
N GLN A 1260 0.95 28.80 68.03
CA GLN A 1260 2.10 28.74 67.09
C GLN A 1260 2.59 27.34 66.69
N TYR A 1261 1.80 26.28 66.88
CA TYR A 1261 1.92 25.07 66.05
C TYR A 1261 1.10 25.25 64.76
N LYS A 1262 1.45 26.26 63.96
CA LYS A 1262 1.12 26.32 62.53
C LYS A 1262 2.44 26.17 61.77
N THR A 1263 2.69 24.95 61.32
CA THR A 1263 3.36 24.64 60.04
C THR A 1263 4.48 25.61 59.63
N THR A 1264 5.70 25.37 60.11
CA THR A 1264 6.91 25.81 59.39
C THR A 1264 7.16 24.87 58.22
N GLY A 1265 6.41 25.07 57.14
CA GLY A 1265 6.86 24.77 55.79
C GLY A 1265 7.38 26.08 55.20
N LYS A 1266 8.69 26.28 55.22
CA LYS A 1266 9.36 27.31 54.44
C LYS A 1266 10.62 26.71 53.83
N ASP A 1267 10.48 26.37 52.56
CA ASP A 1267 11.43 26.57 51.46
C ASP A 1267 12.86 26.96 51.87
N HIS A 1268 13.76 25.98 51.82
CA HIS A 1268 15.12 26.26 51.36
C HIS A 1268 15.14 26.17 49.84
N LYS A 1269 14.96 27.32 49.17
CA LYS A 1269 15.60 27.58 47.88
C LYS A 1269 17.04 27.95 48.16
N ILE A 1270 17.96 27.06 47.85
CA ILE A 1270 19.34 27.37 47.47
C ILE A 1270 19.55 26.62 46.16
N ASN A 1271 20.05 27.35 45.15
CA ASN A 1271 20.22 26.95 43.75
C ASN A 1271 20.62 25.50 43.51
#